data_AF-A0A8G1R629-F1
#
_entry.id   AF-A0A8G1R629-F1
#
_cell.length_a   1.000
_cell.length_b   1.000
_cell.length_c   1.000
_cell.angle_alpha   90.00
_cell.angle_beta   90.00
_cell.angle_gamma   90.00
#
_symmetry.space_group_name_H-M   'P 1'
#
loop_
_entity.id
_entity.type
_entity.pdbx_description
1 polymer ?
#
loop_
_entity_poly.entity_id
_entity_poly.type
_entity_poly.pdbx_seq_one_letter_code
_entity_poly.pdbx_strand_id
1 'polypeptide(L)'
;MGDMDGTISNEDYLTLIEQFNATEDATTLGFCLPELFEKVAERYPNNIAVIYGDTKLAYGTLNRLANQLARILVEERGVGRGDVVGVALDRSIDLIVAVLAVVKAGAAYVPIDPAFPADRVTHMVNDAGPKLVVVSDSTVTALSPWRDICLSIDTVRGNMKQVDSSNLTTQNVRPENLAYVIYTSGSTGRPKGVEANHGALCNLLLSMQKEPGCAPGDRLLAVATISFDMSILDLLLPLASGAATVIAPTEALRDPGALLKLMERHSVTMIQATPSFWQMLLDGGWKGQPRLVKILTAGEPISRRLLDRLLAYGDMVWNGYGPTEATVYASVGRVSQDEQDIVIGHPIANFQLYVLNPKDLTPMPISGLGEVYIGGCGVNCGYRNKPGMTKERFLDNNPFHPGRLYRTGDLARFLAPGKLKLVGRIDSQVKVRGYRIELEDISAAITEHEEVSAAVVVTRDDQLIAYFMRNNGNHQKPLDHVLRAWLAQRRPAYMMPAFFVEMDTFPMTLNGKIDRKALPDPTKRVRASTAQPQTELERRVLAVWSQVLGHTGIGINDNFFDVGGNSVRLPRVKAGLEELMGRPVQMAKLFEYYTIKSLAAYLERSQEEGHITTSARPPFDPTLRGEAQQQSSSDHPSSSWNNEHIAIISMACRFPGGITSPEEFWELLETGNDVITEVPQDRWDADALYDADPAAPGKSHCRRGGFIRDGVGSFDAPFFAISPREARTLDPTQNVMLETCWEGLERGGYTMEQLRGSLTGVFIGHSQAAAHSVGRDLADLDGYAVTGSIGATLSGRASYVLGLEGPSLTVDTACSSSLVSTHLACTSLRQGGCDMAVAGGVTLMLSPGLMVEFTRLGGISPDGSCHAFSADSQGTGFSEGSAVVVLKRLSDAQRDGDTIQAVLRGSAINHGGRRAASLTTPSGAAQVHLIQSALGASGLTPSDIDYIEAHGTATKLGDPIEGTALAEVFSNRSLSLEPLWVGSAKSNLGHTQASAGLASLLKVVLAMQHRLIPKTLHVTEPTPLVDWHKANMALVLENQPWPSTHTRRAGVSSFGIGGTNAHIIVEEAPPSPSTVSVHSNARPSPSMVSFVVSGQNNAALHQQVKKLHRHFQNAIPTNGSDYLGDVAYSLAVKRTHFRRRLAFIANDKADLLKKLASCADAQMGELQPPAGVIHSTKMEYADRGLHLAMLFTGQGSQRLGMGKRLYQVYPTFRKALEEVVAYFPSLETPLLEVMWAEHQSDAAKLLDRTDYAQPAIFSVEVAL
;
A
#
# COMPACT_ATOMS: atom_id res chain seq x y z
N MET A 1 -16.02 26.41 -44.59
CA MET A 1 -15.16 27.45 -45.18
C MET A 1 -15.94 28.48 -46.00
N GLY A 2 -17.21 28.27 -46.35
CA GLY A 2 -18.02 29.28 -47.04
C GLY A 2 -18.60 30.39 -46.14
N ASP A 3 -18.58 30.21 -44.82
CA ASP A 3 -19.25 31.11 -43.86
C ASP A 3 -18.33 32.20 -43.25
N MET A 4 -17.24 32.56 -43.94
CA MET A 4 -16.26 33.56 -43.46
C MET A 4 -16.25 34.87 -44.28
N ASP A 5 -17.07 34.98 -45.32
CA ASP A 5 -17.11 36.16 -46.19
C ASP A 5 -18.19 37.14 -45.69
N GLY A 6 -17.82 37.99 -44.71
CA GLY A 6 -18.72 38.98 -44.12
C GLY A 6 -18.01 40.28 -43.73
N THR A 7 -18.55 41.43 -44.14
CA THR A 7 -18.00 42.76 -43.83
C THR A 7 -18.46 43.26 -42.47
N ILE A 8 -17.51 43.75 -41.66
CA ILE A 8 -17.77 44.42 -40.38
C ILE A 8 -18.30 45.85 -40.61
N SER A 9 -19.23 46.32 -39.77
CA SER A 9 -19.69 47.71 -39.78
C SER A 9 -18.69 48.62 -39.04
N ASN A 10 -18.73 49.94 -39.29
CA ASN A 10 -17.89 50.88 -38.54
C ASN A 10 -18.23 50.89 -37.03
N GLU A 11 -19.50 50.66 -36.67
CA GLU A 11 -19.94 50.60 -35.27
C GLU A 11 -19.44 49.33 -34.57
N ASP A 12 -19.54 48.18 -35.24
CA ASP A 12 -18.93 46.92 -34.78
C ASP A 12 -17.41 47.05 -34.66
N TYR A 13 -16.74 47.71 -35.62
CA TYR A 13 -15.29 47.89 -35.60
C TYR A 13 -14.84 48.69 -34.37
N LEU A 14 -15.41 49.88 -34.15
CA LEU A 14 -15.12 50.70 -32.97
C LEU A 14 -15.39 49.93 -31.67
N THR A 15 -16.47 49.14 -31.63
CA THR A 15 -16.87 48.38 -30.45
C THR A 15 -15.94 47.19 -30.16
N LEU A 16 -15.54 46.42 -31.19
CA LEU A 16 -14.82 45.16 -31.04
C LEU A 16 -13.30 45.28 -31.17
N ILE A 17 -12.79 46.32 -31.82
CA ILE A 17 -11.35 46.53 -32.08
C ILE A 17 -10.75 47.61 -31.18
N GLU A 18 -11.51 48.67 -30.89
CA GLU A 18 -11.07 49.75 -30.00
C GLU A 18 -11.63 49.53 -28.57
N GLN A 19 -12.94 49.65 -28.36
CA GLN A 19 -13.54 49.70 -27.02
C GLN A 19 -13.34 48.41 -26.20
N PHE A 20 -13.53 47.23 -26.80
CA PHE A 20 -13.31 45.93 -26.13
C PHE A 20 -11.83 45.67 -25.78
N ASN A 21 -10.91 46.41 -26.41
CA ASN A 21 -9.46 46.21 -26.30
C ASN A 21 -8.72 47.39 -25.62
N ALA A 22 -9.46 48.41 -25.18
CA ALA A 22 -8.96 49.54 -24.38
C ALA A 22 -8.67 49.10 -22.94
N THR A 23 -7.59 48.34 -22.78
CA THR A 23 -7.19 47.68 -21.53
C THR A 23 -5.91 48.24 -20.92
N GLU A 24 -5.42 49.39 -21.43
CA GLU A 24 -4.16 50.00 -21.04
C GLU A 24 -4.11 50.33 -19.53
N ASP A 25 -3.18 49.72 -18.82
CA ASP A 25 -2.94 49.98 -17.40
C ASP A 25 -1.44 50.11 -17.12
N ALA A 26 -0.97 51.35 -17.02
CA ALA A 26 0.41 51.64 -16.69
C ALA A 26 0.82 51.14 -15.28
N THR A 27 -0.13 50.82 -14.40
CA THR A 27 0.16 50.38 -13.02
C THR A 27 0.45 48.89 -12.88
N THR A 28 0.33 48.11 -13.96
CA THR A 28 0.74 46.68 -14.01
C THR A 28 2.01 46.44 -14.83
N LEU A 29 2.57 47.49 -15.46
CA LEU A 29 3.73 47.44 -16.34
C LEU A 29 5.04 47.82 -15.62
N GLY A 30 6.18 47.41 -16.20
CA GLY A 30 7.52 47.82 -15.75
C GLY A 30 8.09 47.04 -14.56
N PHE A 31 7.35 46.12 -13.95
CA PHE A 31 7.79 45.34 -12.79
C PHE A 31 8.61 44.09 -13.16
N CYS A 32 9.46 43.67 -12.22
CA CYS A 32 10.11 42.35 -12.22
C CYS A 32 9.66 41.51 -11.01
N LEU A 33 9.56 40.20 -11.18
CA LEU A 33 9.06 39.29 -10.13
C LEU A 33 9.86 39.35 -8.82
N PRO A 34 11.22 39.41 -8.83
CA PRO A 34 12.00 39.56 -7.60
C PRO A 34 11.62 40.81 -6.81
N GLU A 35 11.55 41.96 -7.49
CA GLU A 35 11.22 43.26 -6.89
C GLU A 35 9.78 43.30 -6.36
N LEU A 36 8.83 42.76 -7.12
CA LEU A 36 7.43 42.67 -6.71
C LEU A 36 7.27 41.81 -5.46
N PHE A 37 7.88 40.62 -5.44
CA PHE A 37 7.88 39.74 -4.26
C PHE A 37 8.59 40.37 -3.06
N GLU A 38 9.72 41.05 -3.26
CA GLU A 38 10.47 41.72 -2.19
C GLU A 38 9.65 42.84 -1.54
N LYS A 39 8.97 43.68 -2.33
CA LYS A 39 8.05 44.72 -1.83
C LYS A 39 6.89 44.13 -1.03
N VAL A 40 6.34 42.99 -1.45
CA VAL A 40 5.31 42.27 -0.68
C VAL A 40 5.89 41.68 0.60
N ALA A 41 7.10 41.12 0.57
CA ALA A 41 7.75 40.51 1.71
C ALA A 41 8.22 41.53 2.77
N GLU A 42 8.60 42.74 2.36
CA GLU A 42 8.87 43.87 3.26
C GLU A 42 7.58 44.41 3.90
N ARG A 43 6.47 44.46 3.15
CA ARG A 43 5.17 44.94 3.62
C ARG A 43 4.44 43.95 4.54
N TYR A 44 4.62 42.65 4.33
CA TYR A 44 3.91 41.59 5.03
C TYR A 44 4.83 40.49 5.62
N PRO A 45 5.96 40.83 6.28
CA PRO A 45 7.04 39.87 6.60
C PRO A 45 6.60 38.71 7.49
N ASN A 46 5.56 38.93 8.31
CA ASN A 46 5.00 37.97 9.25
C ASN A 46 3.75 37.24 8.73
N ASN A 47 3.19 37.63 7.58
CA ASN A 47 2.11 36.86 6.94
C ASN A 47 2.67 35.51 6.46
N ILE A 48 1.83 34.48 6.46
CA ILE A 48 2.18 33.18 5.88
C ILE A 48 2.15 33.28 4.36
N ALA A 49 3.30 33.00 3.73
CA ALA A 49 3.47 33.00 2.28
C ALA A 49 3.18 31.62 1.68
N VAL A 50 3.66 30.56 2.34
CA VAL A 50 3.58 29.18 1.83
C VAL A 50 3.21 28.21 2.95
N ILE A 51 2.33 27.26 2.64
CA ILE A 51 1.96 26.13 3.50
C ILE A 51 2.20 24.82 2.74
N TYR A 52 2.89 23.87 3.36
CA TYR A 52 3.00 22.49 2.86
C TYR A 52 2.92 21.51 4.04
N GLY A 53 1.89 20.66 4.03
CA GLY A 53 1.50 19.86 5.20
C GLY A 53 1.34 20.74 6.43
N ASP A 54 2.06 20.41 7.50
CA ASP A 54 2.04 21.15 8.76
C ASP A 54 2.96 22.39 8.76
N THR A 55 3.90 22.46 7.80
CA THR A 55 4.91 23.52 7.74
C THR A 55 4.33 24.79 7.11
N LYS A 56 4.59 25.93 7.75
CA LYS A 56 4.15 27.26 7.31
C LYS A 56 5.35 28.20 7.31
N LEU A 57 5.68 28.80 6.16
CA LEU A 57 6.70 29.85 6.08
C LEU A 57 6.07 31.23 5.96
N ALA A 58 6.57 32.16 6.77
CA ALA A 58 6.26 33.58 6.63
C ALA A 58 7.08 34.24 5.51
N TYR A 59 6.56 35.30 4.89
CA TYR A 59 7.20 36.01 3.77
C TYR A 59 8.66 36.38 4.03
N GLY A 60 8.97 36.95 5.20
CA GLY A 60 10.33 37.33 5.54
C GLY A 60 11.29 36.14 5.60
N THR A 61 10.82 34.97 6.02
CA THR A 61 11.61 33.73 6.04
C THR A 61 11.78 33.13 4.64
N LEU A 62 10.72 33.12 3.83
CA LEU A 62 10.78 32.68 2.44
C LEU A 62 11.75 33.54 1.62
N ASN A 63 11.69 34.87 1.79
CA ASN A 63 12.59 35.80 1.11
C ASN A 63 14.05 35.60 1.51
N ARG A 64 14.36 35.42 2.80
CA ARG A 64 15.72 35.11 3.27
C ARG A 64 16.27 33.81 2.66
N LEU A 65 15.47 32.74 2.63
CA LEU A 65 15.89 31.46 2.02
C LEU A 65 16.10 31.59 0.51
N ALA A 66 15.21 32.29 -0.20
CA ALA A 66 15.36 32.54 -1.63
C ALA A 66 16.59 33.41 -1.94
N ASN A 67 16.90 34.41 -1.12
CA ASN A 67 18.12 35.22 -1.22
C ASN A 67 19.38 34.38 -1.00
N GLN A 68 19.41 33.55 0.05
CA GLN A 68 20.56 32.70 0.37
C GLN A 68 20.84 31.69 -0.75
N LEU A 69 19.81 31.04 -1.30
CA LEU A 69 19.99 30.17 -2.45
C LEU A 69 20.40 30.97 -3.70
N ALA A 70 19.77 32.12 -3.99
CA ALA A 70 20.14 32.96 -5.14
C ALA A 70 21.62 33.39 -5.11
N ARG A 71 22.17 33.71 -3.94
CA ARG A 71 23.61 33.97 -3.78
C ARG A 71 24.46 32.76 -4.12
N ILE A 72 24.10 31.56 -3.68
CA ILE A 72 24.81 30.32 -4.06
C ILE A 72 24.76 30.10 -5.59
N LEU A 73 23.62 30.39 -6.24
CA LEU A 73 23.49 30.32 -7.70
C LEU A 73 24.43 31.32 -8.39
N VAL A 74 24.45 32.59 -7.96
CA VAL A 74 25.24 33.67 -8.57
C VAL A 74 26.73 33.53 -8.26
N GLU A 75 27.07 33.44 -6.98
CA GLU A 75 28.44 33.58 -6.45
C GLU A 75 29.24 32.27 -6.59
N GLU A 76 28.62 31.09 -6.36
CA GLU A 76 29.33 29.80 -6.48
C GLU A 76 29.10 29.03 -7.80
N ARG A 77 28.03 29.33 -8.55
CA ARG A 77 27.70 28.65 -9.83
C ARG A 77 27.63 29.60 -11.03
N GLY A 78 27.91 30.90 -10.82
CA GLY A 78 28.01 31.90 -11.87
C GLY A 78 26.72 32.18 -12.64
N VAL A 79 25.56 31.79 -12.09
CA VAL A 79 24.24 32.01 -12.71
C VAL A 79 23.93 33.50 -12.77
N GLY A 80 23.39 33.96 -13.89
CA GLY A 80 23.10 35.37 -14.12
C GLY A 80 22.13 35.62 -15.28
N ARG A 81 22.10 36.87 -15.72
CA ARG A 81 21.07 37.39 -16.62
C ARG A 81 21.10 36.77 -18.01
N GLY A 82 20.04 36.02 -18.33
CA GLY A 82 19.89 35.32 -19.62
C GLY A 82 20.30 33.84 -19.58
N ASP A 83 20.84 33.36 -18.45
CA ASP A 83 20.93 31.93 -18.20
C ASP A 83 19.53 31.31 -18.01
N VAL A 84 19.49 29.99 -18.13
CA VAL A 84 18.31 29.18 -17.82
C VAL A 84 18.71 28.10 -16.81
N VAL A 85 17.89 27.90 -15.78
CA VAL A 85 18.11 26.92 -14.72
C VAL A 85 16.94 25.94 -14.67
N GLY A 86 17.21 24.65 -14.75
CA GLY A 86 16.19 23.63 -14.53
C GLY A 86 15.78 23.59 -13.05
N VAL A 87 14.51 23.32 -12.77
CA VAL A 87 13.99 23.04 -11.44
C VAL A 87 13.26 21.70 -11.51
N ALA A 88 13.88 20.67 -10.94
CA ALA A 88 13.38 19.30 -10.87
C ALA A 88 13.22 18.91 -9.40
N LEU A 89 12.12 19.35 -8.80
CA LEU A 89 11.83 19.17 -7.38
C LEU A 89 10.40 18.67 -7.19
N ASP A 90 10.22 17.78 -6.21
CA ASP A 90 8.90 17.34 -5.75
C ASP A 90 8.09 18.51 -5.15
N ARG A 91 6.76 18.34 -5.05
CA ARG A 91 5.85 19.34 -4.46
C ARG A 91 6.28 19.64 -3.01
N SER A 92 6.80 20.84 -2.78
CA SER A 92 7.50 21.17 -1.54
C SER A 92 7.61 22.69 -1.36
N ILE A 93 8.01 23.13 -0.16
CA ILE A 93 8.41 24.53 0.07
C ILE A 93 9.66 24.88 -0.74
N ASP A 94 10.59 23.93 -0.88
CA ASP A 94 11.84 24.08 -1.63
C ASP A 94 11.63 24.34 -3.12
N LEU A 95 10.55 23.81 -3.71
CA LEU A 95 10.12 24.16 -5.06
C LEU A 95 9.92 25.67 -5.25
N ILE A 96 9.28 26.34 -4.28
CA ILE A 96 9.06 27.79 -4.31
C ILE A 96 10.34 28.56 -3.96
N VAL A 97 11.15 28.07 -3.01
CA VAL A 97 12.47 28.65 -2.71
C VAL A 97 13.37 28.65 -3.95
N ALA A 98 13.42 27.53 -4.69
CA ALA A 98 14.19 27.39 -5.92
C ALA A 98 13.69 28.30 -7.04
N VAL A 99 12.37 28.33 -7.30
CA VAL A 99 11.78 29.24 -8.31
C VAL A 99 12.11 30.70 -8.00
N LEU A 100 11.92 31.15 -6.76
CA LEU A 100 12.23 32.52 -6.34
C LEU A 100 13.74 32.81 -6.41
N ALA A 101 14.59 31.85 -6.04
CA ALA A 101 16.04 32.01 -6.08
C ALA A 101 16.59 32.15 -7.51
N VAL A 102 16.07 31.36 -8.46
CA VAL A 102 16.46 31.43 -9.88
C VAL A 102 16.14 32.79 -10.48
N VAL A 103 14.93 33.32 -10.26
CA VAL A 103 14.58 34.67 -10.76
C VAL A 103 15.33 35.79 -10.02
N LYS A 104 15.67 35.62 -8.73
CA LYS A 104 16.53 36.55 -7.98
C LYS A 104 17.97 36.57 -8.47
N ALA A 105 18.48 35.46 -9.00
CA ALA A 105 19.73 35.39 -9.73
C ALA A 105 19.65 36.03 -11.14
N GLY A 106 18.45 36.40 -11.60
CA GLY A 106 18.19 36.98 -12.92
C GLY A 106 18.13 35.97 -14.07
N ALA A 107 18.05 34.68 -13.77
CA ALA A 107 17.91 33.61 -14.74
C ALA A 107 16.44 33.17 -14.86
N ALA A 108 16.08 32.54 -15.98
CA ALA A 108 14.77 31.95 -16.16
C ALA A 108 14.73 30.51 -15.63
N TYR A 109 13.61 30.08 -15.03
CA TYR A 109 13.47 28.67 -14.64
C TYR A 109 12.79 27.81 -15.72
N VAL A 110 13.22 26.56 -15.86
CA VAL A 110 12.51 25.52 -16.61
C VAL A 110 12.00 24.48 -15.61
N PRO A 111 10.68 24.28 -15.44
CA PRO A 111 10.17 23.15 -14.68
C PRO A 111 10.43 21.84 -15.43
N ILE A 112 11.00 20.86 -14.71
CA ILE A 112 11.26 19.52 -15.22
C ILE A 112 10.60 18.53 -14.25
N ASP A 113 9.44 17.99 -14.63
CA ASP A 113 8.72 17.01 -13.82
C ASP A 113 9.47 15.65 -13.83
N PRO A 114 10.01 15.16 -12.69
CA PRO A 114 10.79 13.91 -12.66
C PRO A 114 9.96 12.65 -12.98
N ALA A 115 8.62 12.75 -12.96
CA ALA A 115 7.73 11.65 -13.32
C ALA A 115 7.40 11.60 -14.83
N PHE A 116 7.99 12.48 -15.66
CA PHE A 116 7.90 12.35 -17.12
C PHE A 116 8.82 11.23 -17.66
N PRO A 117 8.47 10.57 -18.79
CA PRO A 117 9.35 9.57 -19.42
C PRO A 117 10.75 10.12 -19.72
N ALA A 118 11.77 9.27 -19.58
CA ALA A 118 13.18 9.65 -19.70
C ALA A 118 13.51 10.38 -21.02
N ASP A 119 12.95 9.95 -22.15
CA ASP A 119 13.13 10.60 -23.46
C ASP A 119 12.57 12.04 -23.48
N ARG A 120 11.49 12.30 -22.73
CA ARG A 120 10.89 13.63 -22.60
C ARG A 120 11.73 14.54 -21.70
N VAL A 121 12.24 14.02 -20.58
CA VAL A 121 13.20 14.74 -19.73
C VAL A 121 14.47 15.07 -20.53
N THR A 122 14.99 14.09 -21.27
CA THR A 122 16.14 14.23 -22.19
C THR A 122 15.92 15.34 -23.22
N HIS A 123 14.77 15.32 -23.92
CA HIS A 123 14.41 16.38 -24.87
C HIS A 123 14.31 17.75 -24.19
N MET A 124 13.65 17.83 -23.03
CA MET A 124 13.47 19.09 -22.30
C MET A 124 14.79 19.69 -21.83
N VAL A 125 15.71 18.88 -21.27
CA VAL A 125 17.04 19.36 -20.85
C VAL A 125 17.87 19.78 -22.05
N ASN A 126 17.92 18.98 -23.12
CA ASN A 126 18.75 19.29 -24.30
C ASN A 126 18.23 20.50 -25.11
N ASP A 127 16.90 20.70 -25.20
CA ASP A 127 16.29 21.86 -25.88
C ASP A 127 16.32 23.12 -24.98
N ALA A 128 16.23 22.96 -23.66
CA ALA A 128 16.39 24.08 -22.73
C ALA A 128 17.85 24.55 -22.65
N GLY A 129 18.82 23.63 -22.71
CA GLY A 129 20.24 23.91 -22.47
C GLY A 129 20.47 24.62 -21.13
N PRO A 130 19.97 24.08 -19.99
CA PRO A 130 20.11 24.75 -18.72
C PRO A 130 21.56 24.73 -18.26
N LYS A 131 22.03 25.83 -17.68
CA LYS A 131 23.38 25.97 -17.09
C LYS A 131 23.56 25.12 -15.84
N LEU A 132 22.44 24.80 -15.20
CA LEU A 132 22.31 24.18 -13.89
C LEU A 132 20.90 23.56 -13.79
N VAL A 133 20.74 22.47 -13.06
CA VAL A 133 19.44 21.98 -12.61
C VAL A 133 19.43 21.89 -11.08
N VAL A 134 18.49 22.58 -10.42
CA VAL A 134 18.24 22.43 -8.99
C VAL A 134 17.41 21.17 -8.78
N VAL A 135 17.93 20.27 -7.95
CA VAL A 135 17.37 18.94 -7.64
C VAL A 135 17.30 18.73 -6.13
N SER A 136 16.58 17.70 -5.70
CA SER A 136 16.65 17.09 -4.38
C SER A 136 17.37 15.75 -4.47
N ASP A 137 17.77 15.20 -3.32
CA ASP A 137 18.39 13.87 -3.29
C ASP A 137 17.41 12.75 -3.75
N SER A 138 16.08 13.01 -3.70
CA SER A 138 15.05 12.12 -4.27
C SER A 138 14.97 12.17 -5.80
N THR A 139 15.28 13.31 -6.43
CA THR A 139 14.96 13.59 -7.85
C THR A 139 16.19 13.55 -8.75
N VAL A 140 17.40 13.72 -8.22
CA VAL A 140 18.66 13.70 -8.98
C VAL A 140 18.82 12.45 -9.86
N THR A 141 18.29 11.29 -9.42
CA THR A 141 18.33 10.02 -10.17
C THR A 141 17.67 10.11 -11.54
N ALA A 142 16.57 10.87 -11.69
CA ALA A 142 15.89 11.08 -12.96
C ALA A 142 16.72 11.92 -13.97
N LEU A 143 17.77 12.59 -13.48
CA LEU A 143 18.69 13.44 -14.23
C LEU A 143 20.12 12.89 -14.23
N SER A 144 20.31 11.60 -13.97
CA SER A 144 21.63 10.93 -13.95
C SER A 144 22.56 11.29 -15.13
N PRO A 145 22.10 11.44 -16.40
CA PRO A 145 22.96 11.85 -17.52
C PRO A 145 23.48 13.30 -17.46
N TRP A 146 22.93 14.15 -16.59
CA TRP A 146 23.30 15.56 -16.39
C TRP A 146 23.73 15.84 -14.94
N ARG A 147 24.16 14.82 -14.21
CA ARG A 147 24.51 14.93 -12.78
C ARG A 147 25.56 16.01 -12.49
N ASP A 148 26.49 16.24 -13.42
CA ASP A 148 27.56 17.24 -13.31
C ASP A 148 27.04 18.69 -13.29
N ILE A 149 25.84 18.95 -13.83
CA ILE A 149 25.15 20.25 -13.75
C ILE A 149 24.00 20.24 -12.72
N CYS A 150 23.91 19.24 -11.84
CA CYS A 150 22.87 19.18 -10.81
C CYS A 150 23.36 19.78 -9.47
N LEU A 151 22.51 20.59 -8.84
CA LEU A 151 22.73 21.12 -7.48
C LEU A 151 21.65 20.57 -6.54
N SER A 152 22.03 19.68 -5.63
CA SER A 152 21.15 19.22 -4.55
C SER A 152 20.85 20.38 -3.59
N ILE A 153 19.58 20.74 -3.47
CA ILE A 153 19.10 21.75 -2.53
C ILE A 153 19.28 21.29 -1.08
N ASP A 154 19.16 19.98 -0.84
CA ASP A 154 19.40 19.34 0.45
C ASP A 154 20.88 19.48 0.88
N THR A 155 21.81 19.34 -0.08
CA THR A 155 23.25 19.54 0.16
C THR A 155 23.57 21.00 0.51
N VAL A 156 23.08 21.99 -0.24
CA VAL A 156 23.42 23.41 0.01
C VAL A 156 22.69 24.01 1.21
N ARG A 157 21.57 23.43 1.65
CA ARG A 157 20.78 23.86 2.80
C ARG A 157 21.59 23.97 4.11
N GLY A 158 22.64 23.17 4.27
CA GLY A 158 23.58 23.32 5.39
C GLY A 158 24.34 24.65 5.37
N ASN A 159 24.86 25.01 4.19
CA ASN A 159 25.67 26.23 3.97
C ASN A 159 24.84 27.51 3.95
N MET A 160 23.58 27.44 3.47
CA MET A 160 22.69 28.61 3.35
C MET A 160 22.63 29.47 4.62
N LYS A 161 22.69 28.87 5.83
CA LYS A 161 22.69 29.60 7.12
C LYS A 161 23.85 30.59 7.29
N GLN A 162 24.98 30.37 6.61
CA GLN A 162 26.17 31.23 6.65
C GLN A 162 26.20 32.25 5.51
N VAL A 163 25.35 32.06 4.49
CA VAL A 163 25.21 32.98 3.35
C VAL A 163 24.34 34.17 3.75
N ASP A 164 24.68 35.36 3.26
CA ASP A 164 23.89 36.57 3.50
C ASP A 164 22.45 36.41 2.97
N SER A 165 21.50 36.88 3.76
CA SER A 165 20.07 36.80 3.47
C SER A 165 19.43 38.13 3.07
N SER A 166 20.23 39.20 2.94
CA SER A 166 19.79 40.46 2.31
C SER A 166 19.39 40.25 0.85
N ASN A 167 18.54 41.15 0.33
CA ASN A 167 18.15 41.09 -1.08
C ASN A 167 19.37 41.35 -1.97
N LEU A 168 19.49 40.57 -3.05
CA LEU A 168 20.49 40.81 -4.09
C LEU A 168 20.17 42.12 -4.82
N THR A 169 21.17 42.73 -5.48
CA THR A 169 20.96 43.98 -6.21
C THR A 169 20.12 43.75 -7.48
N THR A 170 18.79 43.90 -7.34
CA THR A 170 17.78 43.60 -8.36
C THR A 170 17.88 44.43 -9.65
N GLN A 171 18.69 45.50 -9.68
CA GLN A 171 18.94 46.37 -10.85
C GLN A 171 19.47 45.63 -12.09
N ASN A 172 19.93 44.39 -11.96
CA ASN A 172 20.35 43.54 -13.08
C ASN A 172 19.18 42.85 -13.81
N VAL A 173 18.01 42.73 -13.18
CA VAL A 173 16.80 42.12 -13.77
C VAL A 173 15.93 43.21 -14.39
N ARG A 174 15.41 42.97 -15.60
CA ARG A 174 14.55 43.90 -16.34
C ARG A 174 13.28 43.20 -16.84
N PRO A 175 12.19 43.94 -17.13
CA PRO A 175 10.93 43.35 -17.60
C PRO A 175 11.08 42.52 -18.89
N GLU A 176 12.04 42.85 -19.75
CA GLU A 176 12.30 42.14 -21.01
C GLU A 176 13.13 40.85 -20.82
N ASN A 177 13.63 40.56 -19.62
CA ASN A 177 14.37 39.34 -19.34
C ASN A 177 13.42 38.16 -19.10
N LEU A 178 13.86 36.97 -19.52
CA LEU A 178 13.08 35.75 -19.35
C LEU A 178 12.91 35.42 -17.85
N ALA A 179 11.66 35.12 -17.46
CA ALA A 179 11.29 34.67 -16.13
C ALA A 179 11.18 33.13 -16.06
N TYR A 180 10.64 32.51 -17.11
CA TYR A 180 10.49 31.07 -17.22
C TYR A 180 10.44 30.57 -18.67
N VAL A 181 10.65 29.26 -18.86
CA VAL A 181 10.40 28.56 -20.11
C VAL A 181 9.59 27.28 -19.84
N ILE A 182 8.34 27.22 -20.32
CA ILE A 182 7.42 26.08 -20.08
C ILE A 182 7.23 25.25 -21.36
N TYR A 183 7.21 23.92 -21.23
CA TYR A 183 7.17 22.98 -22.35
C TYR A 183 5.76 22.44 -22.66
N THR A 184 5.17 22.90 -23.77
CA THR A 184 3.88 22.38 -24.29
C THR A 184 4.09 21.23 -25.28
N SER A 185 3.00 20.60 -25.75
CA SER A 185 3.03 19.81 -26.98
C SER A 185 3.52 20.65 -28.17
N GLY A 186 4.07 20.01 -29.19
CA GLY A 186 4.41 20.63 -30.47
C GLY A 186 3.98 19.75 -31.63
N SER A 187 3.60 20.36 -32.75
CA SER A 187 2.99 19.71 -33.92
C SER A 187 3.82 18.60 -34.59
N THR A 188 5.10 18.47 -34.25
CA THR A 188 5.98 17.38 -34.68
C THR A 188 6.17 16.29 -33.61
N GLY A 189 5.26 16.21 -32.64
CA GLY A 189 5.27 15.31 -31.48
C GLY A 189 6.32 15.60 -30.40
N ARG A 190 7.34 16.41 -30.70
CA ARG A 190 8.34 16.84 -29.72
C ARG A 190 7.90 18.12 -28.98
N PRO A 191 8.04 18.17 -27.64
CA PRO A 191 7.72 19.37 -26.87
C PRO A 191 8.42 20.63 -27.37
N LYS A 192 7.81 21.79 -27.12
CA LYS A 192 8.35 23.11 -27.45
C LYS A 192 8.38 23.99 -26.20
N GLY A 193 9.55 24.57 -25.89
CA GLY A 193 9.69 25.53 -24.80
C GLY A 193 9.13 26.89 -25.24
N VAL A 194 8.19 27.44 -24.48
CA VAL A 194 7.61 28.77 -24.67
C VAL A 194 8.31 29.73 -23.71
N GLU A 195 8.91 30.79 -24.24
CA GLU A 195 9.78 31.68 -23.47
C GLU A 195 9.04 32.94 -22.99
N ALA A 196 8.85 33.07 -21.67
CA ALA A 196 8.10 34.16 -21.06
C ALA A 196 9.00 35.15 -20.31
N ASN A 197 8.69 36.44 -20.40
CA ASN A 197 9.46 37.51 -19.75
C ASN A 197 8.83 38.02 -18.45
N HIS A 198 9.61 38.77 -17.67
CA HIS A 198 9.17 39.32 -16.39
C HIS A 198 8.01 40.30 -16.50
N GLY A 199 7.97 41.15 -17.52
CA GLY A 199 6.90 42.12 -17.72
C GLY A 199 5.55 41.46 -18.00
N ALA A 200 5.53 40.47 -18.89
CA ALA A 200 4.37 39.64 -19.20
C ALA A 200 3.84 38.94 -17.94
N LEU A 201 4.72 38.31 -17.17
CA LEU A 201 4.38 37.63 -15.91
C LEU A 201 3.84 38.60 -14.86
N CYS A 202 4.51 39.73 -14.61
CA CYS A 202 4.05 40.68 -13.60
C CYS A 202 2.73 41.34 -14.01
N ASN A 203 2.51 41.62 -15.30
CA ASN A 203 1.24 42.12 -15.80
C ASN A 203 0.10 41.13 -15.55
N LEU A 204 0.31 39.82 -15.79
CA LEU A 204 -0.66 38.78 -15.43
C LEU A 204 -0.96 38.81 -13.92
N LEU A 205 0.07 38.72 -13.07
CA LEU A 205 -0.11 38.63 -11.61
C LEU A 205 -0.82 39.87 -11.05
N LEU A 206 -0.45 41.08 -11.51
CA LEU A 206 -1.04 42.34 -11.07
C LEU A 206 -2.45 42.56 -11.65
N SER A 207 -2.76 42.04 -12.84
CA SER A 207 -4.14 42.00 -13.35
C SER A 207 -5.02 41.11 -12.47
N MET A 208 -4.61 39.85 -12.26
CA MET A 208 -5.35 38.86 -11.50
C MET A 208 -5.49 39.23 -10.00
N GLN A 209 -4.54 40.01 -9.47
CA GLN A 209 -4.61 40.62 -8.15
C GLN A 209 -5.73 41.66 -8.01
N LYS A 210 -6.09 42.37 -9.09
CA LYS A 210 -7.22 43.31 -9.12
C LYS A 210 -8.53 42.59 -9.40
N GLU A 211 -8.56 41.80 -10.46
CA GLU A 211 -9.73 41.08 -10.96
C GLU A 211 -9.28 39.75 -11.59
N PRO A 212 -9.69 38.56 -11.11
CA PRO A 212 -10.71 38.26 -10.07
C PRO A 212 -10.44 38.75 -8.64
N GLY A 213 -9.22 39.22 -8.36
CA GLY A 213 -8.85 39.82 -7.08
C GLY A 213 -8.14 38.85 -6.14
N CYS A 214 -6.98 39.22 -5.60
CA CYS A 214 -6.27 38.44 -4.57
C CYS A 214 -5.81 39.37 -3.43
N ALA A 215 -6.23 39.10 -2.20
CA ALA A 215 -5.97 39.94 -1.04
C ALA A 215 -5.14 39.22 0.03
N PRO A 216 -4.40 39.90 0.93
CA PRO A 216 -3.51 39.27 1.91
C PRO A 216 -4.16 38.25 2.89
N GLY A 217 -5.49 38.19 2.97
CA GLY A 217 -6.23 37.17 3.72
C GLY A 217 -6.58 35.90 2.92
N ASP A 218 -6.43 35.92 1.59
CA ASP A 218 -6.75 34.79 0.72
C ASP A 218 -5.76 33.63 0.90
N ARG A 219 -6.24 32.43 0.56
CA ARG A 219 -5.48 31.18 0.58
C ARG A 219 -5.78 30.39 -0.68
N LEU A 220 -4.82 30.33 -1.59
CA LEU A 220 -4.95 29.66 -2.88
C LEU A 220 -4.41 28.23 -2.76
N LEU A 221 -5.22 27.22 -3.05
CA LEU A 221 -4.74 25.84 -3.14
C LEU A 221 -4.06 25.59 -4.50
N ALA A 222 -2.75 25.38 -4.47
CA ALA A 222 -1.96 25.03 -5.63
C ALA A 222 -2.13 23.55 -5.98
N VAL A 223 -2.75 23.27 -7.14
CA VAL A 223 -3.12 21.93 -7.61
C VAL A 223 -2.51 21.54 -8.96
N ALA A 224 -2.11 22.51 -9.79
CA ALA A 224 -1.41 22.24 -11.05
C ALA A 224 0.00 21.67 -10.81
N THR A 225 0.51 20.81 -11.74
CA THR A 225 1.95 20.49 -11.80
C THR A 225 2.73 21.71 -12.25
N ILE A 226 3.96 21.90 -11.75
CA ILE A 226 4.81 23.04 -12.14
C ILE A 226 5.18 23.01 -13.63
N SER A 227 5.14 21.84 -14.29
CA SER A 227 5.30 21.72 -15.75
C SER A 227 4.07 22.16 -16.57
N PHE A 228 3.02 22.68 -15.93
CA PHE A 228 1.83 23.24 -16.57
C PHE A 228 1.69 24.72 -16.21
N ASP A 229 1.34 25.57 -17.17
CA ASP A 229 1.40 27.03 -17.06
C ASP A 229 0.38 27.64 -16.10
N MET A 230 -0.76 26.98 -15.86
CA MET A 230 -1.67 27.37 -14.78
C MET A 230 -0.98 27.41 -13.39
N SER A 231 0.09 26.63 -13.18
CA SER A 231 0.85 26.66 -11.91
C SER A 231 1.51 28.00 -11.59
N ILE A 232 1.73 28.86 -12.60
CA ILE A 232 2.21 30.23 -12.41
C ILE A 232 1.27 31.00 -11.47
N LEU A 233 -0.04 30.90 -11.69
CA LEU A 233 -1.04 31.58 -10.86
C LEU A 233 -1.22 30.87 -9.53
N ASP A 234 -1.32 29.53 -9.52
CA ASP A 234 -1.39 28.72 -8.30
C ASP A 234 -0.28 29.07 -7.29
N LEU A 235 0.97 29.24 -7.77
CA LEU A 235 2.14 29.42 -6.93
C LEU A 235 2.47 30.89 -6.66
N LEU A 236 2.36 31.78 -7.66
CA LEU A 236 2.92 33.13 -7.60
C LEU A 236 1.88 34.25 -7.39
N LEU A 237 0.59 34.05 -7.73
CA LEU A 237 -0.44 35.07 -7.46
C LEU A 237 -0.57 35.40 -5.97
N PRO A 238 -0.54 34.43 -5.04
CA PRO A 238 -0.58 34.74 -3.61
C PRO A 238 0.65 35.53 -3.17
N LEU A 239 1.83 35.14 -3.68
CA LEU A 239 3.14 35.73 -3.38
C LEU A 239 3.31 37.16 -3.90
N ALA A 240 2.60 37.53 -4.97
CA ALA A 240 2.47 38.91 -5.43
C ALA A 240 1.45 39.72 -4.61
N SER A 241 0.65 39.07 -3.73
CA SER A 241 -0.53 39.65 -3.08
C SER A 241 -0.51 39.65 -1.55
N GLY A 242 0.56 39.17 -0.91
CA GLY A 242 0.66 39.06 0.55
C GLY A 242 -0.21 37.94 1.16
N ALA A 243 -0.77 37.09 0.30
CA ALA A 243 -1.67 35.98 0.59
C ALA A 243 -0.88 34.66 0.75
N ALA A 244 -1.56 33.54 1.04
CA ALA A 244 -0.88 32.25 1.22
C ALA A 244 -1.09 31.26 0.06
N THR A 245 0.02 30.70 -0.45
CA THR A 245 0.03 29.54 -1.34
C THR A 245 -0.04 28.26 -0.49
N VAL A 246 -1.10 27.47 -0.62
CA VAL A 246 -1.25 26.16 0.02
C VAL A 246 -0.90 25.08 -1.00
N ILE A 247 0.26 24.42 -0.84
CA ILE A 247 0.70 23.38 -1.76
C ILE A 247 0.00 22.07 -1.42
N ALA A 248 -0.84 21.57 -2.35
CA ALA A 248 -1.43 20.24 -2.21
C ALA A 248 -0.36 19.15 -2.37
N PRO A 249 -0.24 18.17 -1.44
CA PRO A 249 0.57 16.97 -1.63
C PRO A 249 0.08 16.13 -2.82
N THR A 250 0.98 15.38 -3.44
CA THR A 250 0.70 14.55 -4.63
C THR A 250 -0.35 13.46 -4.35
N GLU A 251 -0.44 13.03 -3.10
CA GLU A 251 -1.37 12.02 -2.57
C GLU A 251 -2.77 12.62 -2.45
N ALA A 252 -2.87 13.84 -1.88
CA ALA A 252 -4.13 14.56 -1.75
C ALA A 252 -4.74 14.91 -3.12
N LEU A 253 -3.91 15.16 -4.14
CA LEU A 253 -4.39 15.36 -5.52
C LEU A 253 -4.99 14.10 -6.16
N ARG A 254 -4.88 12.92 -5.53
CA ARG A 254 -5.46 11.65 -5.98
C ARG A 254 -6.65 11.18 -5.13
N ASP A 255 -6.82 11.72 -3.93
CA ASP A 255 -7.98 11.48 -3.05
C ASP A 255 -8.74 12.80 -2.78
N PRO A 256 -9.91 13.01 -3.41
CA PRO A 256 -10.75 14.18 -3.14
C PRO A 256 -11.15 14.34 -1.67
N GLY A 257 -11.21 13.26 -0.88
CA GLY A 257 -11.49 13.32 0.56
C GLY A 257 -10.33 13.90 1.37
N ALA A 258 -9.09 13.48 1.08
CA ALA A 258 -7.89 14.11 1.63
C ALA A 258 -7.73 15.56 1.15
N LEU A 259 -8.05 15.86 -0.12
CA LEU A 259 -8.03 17.23 -0.64
C LEU A 259 -9.03 18.14 0.07
N LEU A 260 -10.24 17.65 0.35
CA LEU A 260 -11.26 18.37 1.12
C LEU A 260 -10.78 18.65 2.55
N LYS A 261 -10.27 17.64 3.26
CA LYS A 261 -9.69 17.81 4.61
C LYS A 261 -8.54 18.82 4.61
N LEU A 262 -7.70 18.83 3.57
CA LEU A 262 -6.64 19.82 3.39
C LEU A 262 -7.20 21.23 3.19
N MET A 263 -8.24 21.39 2.35
CA MET A 263 -8.93 22.65 2.13
C MET A 263 -9.54 23.19 3.43
N GLU A 264 -10.21 22.35 4.22
CA GLU A 264 -10.79 22.70 5.54
C GLU A 264 -9.68 23.13 6.52
N ARG A 265 -8.68 22.26 6.73
CA ARG A 265 -7.58 22.42 7.70
C ARG A 265 -6.77 23.70 7.48
N HIS A 266 -6.61 24.12 6.24
CA HIS A 266 -5.88 25.33 5.89
C HIS A 266 -6.78 26.52 5.55
N SER A 267 -8.11 26.35 5.59
CA SER A 267 -9.12 27.38 5.30
C SER A 267 -8.91 28.03 3.92
N VAL A 268 -8.83 27.20 2.88
CA VAL A 268 -8.67 27.64 1.48
C VAL A 268 -9.84 28.53 1.06
N THR A 269 -9.54 29.69 0.47
CA THR A 269 -10.54 30.67 -0.02
C THR A 269 -10.63 30.75 -1.54
N MET A 270 -9.56 30.35 -2.23
CA MET A 270 -9.43 30.40 -3.68
C MET A 270 -8.89 29.07 -4.21
N ILE A 271 -9.44 28.60 -5.32
CA ILE A 271 -8.82 27.54 -6.13
C ILE A 271 -8.89 27.96 -7.59
N GLN A 272 -7.81 27.67 -8.32
CA GLN A 272 -7.78 27.66 -9.77
C GLN A 272 -7.64 26.22 -10.22
N ALA A 273 -8.53 25.74 -11.10
CA ALA A 273 -8.49 24.36 -11.57
C ALA A 273 -9.17 24.20 -12.93
N THR A 274 -8.94 23.09 -13.62
CA THR A 274 -9.62 22.80 -14.90
C THR A 274 -11.06 22.30 -14.67
N PRO A 275 -11.97 22.42 -15.66
CA PRO A 275 -13.29 21.81 -15.63
C PRO A 275 -13.29 20.34 -15.17
N SER A 276 -12.38 19.49 -15.66
CA SER A 276 -12.23 18.11 -15.19
C SER A 276 -11.90 18.00 -13.70
N PHE A 277 -11.04 18.88 -13.16
CA PHE A 277 -10.67 18.88 -11.74
C PHE A 277 -11.79 19.44 -10.86
N TRP A 278 -12.49 20.50 -11.31
CA TRP A 278 -13.71 20.98 -10.65
C TRP A 278 -14.81 19.92 -10.62
N GLN A 279 -14.96 19.18 -11.72
CA GLN A 279 -15.90 18.07 -11.81
C GLN A 279 -15.51 16.93 -10.85
N MET A 280 -14.22 16.62 -10.70
CA MET A 280 -13.70 15.67 -9.70
C MET A 280 -13.98 16.14 -8.26
N LEU A 281 -13.70 17.39 -7.92
CA LEU A 281 -13.89 17.94 -6.57
C LEU A 281 -15.37 17.95 -6.15
N LEU A 282 -16.25 18.36 -7.06
CA LEU A 282 -17.72 18.34 -6.85
C LEU A 282 -18.29 16.93 -6.69
N ASP A 283 -17.79 15.94 -7.44
CA ASP A 283 -18.26 14.55 -7.34
C ASP A 283 -17.54 13.76 -6.24
N GLY A 284 -16.41 14.27 -5.76
CA GLY A 284 -15.72 13.84 -4.53
C GLY A 284 -16.37 14.34 -3.23
N GLY A 285 -17.43 15.16 -3.33
CA GLY A 285 -18.26 15.57 -2.19
C GLY A 285 -18.21 17.06 -1.85
N TRP A 286 -17.44 17.90 -2.55
CA TRP A 286 -17.43 19.34 -2.29
C TRP A 286 -18.81 19.96 -2.60
N LYS A 287 -19.43 20.55 -1.58
CA LYS A 287 -20.74 21.22 -1.63
C LYS A 287 -20.67 22.62 -1.01
N GLY A 288 -19.66 23.40 -1.40
CA GLY A 288 -19.44 24.74 -0.86
C GLY A 288 -18.81 24.76 0.54
N GLN A 289 -18.19 23.65 0.98
CA GLN A 289 -17.48 23.56 2.25
C GLN A 289 -16.08 22.94 2.07
N PRO A 290 -15.00 23.64 2.48
CA PRO A 290 -14.99 25.04 2.90
C PRO A 290 -15.49 25.96 1.78
N ARG A 291 -16.04 27.11 2.16
CA ARG A 291 -16.62 28.08 1.23
C ARG A 291 -15.51 28.77 0.44
N LEU A 292 -15.54 28.59 -0.87
CA LEU A 292 -14.61 29.25 -1.79
C LEU A 292 -15.18 30.60 -2.22
N VAL A 293 -14.46 31.66 -1.86
CA VAL A 293 -14.75 33.03 -2.26
C VAL A 293 -14.58 33.17 -3.78
N LYS A 294 -13.54 32.53 -4.34
CA LYS A 294 -13.16 32.65 -5.76
C LYS A 294 -12.86 31.27 -6.37
N ILE A 295 -13.60 30.95 -7.42
CA ILE A 295 -13.49 29.74 -8.23
C ILE A 295 -13.01 30.16 -9.61
N LEU A 296 -11.78 29.83 -9.96
CA LEU A 296 -11.23 30.10 -11.29
C LEU A 296 -11.23 28.79 -12.11
N THR A 297 -11.80 28.83 -13.30
CA THR A 297 -11.85 27.69 -14.22
C THR A 297 -11.34 28.04 -15.61
N ALA A 298 -10.49 27.17 -16.17
CA ALA A 298 -9.85 27.37 -17.48
C ALA A 298 -9.20 26.06 -17.98
N GLY A 299 -8.47 26.15 -19.10
CA GLY A 299 -7.67 25.03 -19.61
C GLY A 299 -8.45 23.96 -20.38
N GLU A 300 -9.76 23.86 -20.19
CA GLU A 300 -10.68 23.01 -20.98
C GLU A 300 -11.98 23.80 -21.26
N PRO A 301 -12.80 23.40 -22.23
CA PRO A 301 -14.17 23.90 -22.35
C PRO A 301 -15.01 23.50 -21.12
N ILE A 302 -15.69 24.44 -20.48
CA ILE A 302 -16.62 24.13 -19.38
C ILE A 302 -18.03 23.84 -19.90
N SER A 303 -18.62 22.72 -19.48
CA SER A 303 -20.03 22.41 -19.76
C SER A 303 -20.97 23.23 -18.87
N ARG A 304 -22.13 23.65 -19.40
CA ARG A 304 -23.08 24.49 -18.66
C ARG A 304 -23.51 23.87 -17.32
N ARG A 305 -23.83 22.56 -17.34
CA ARG A 305 -24.19 21.77 -16.15
C ARG A 305 -23.10 21.77 -15.06
N LEU A 306 -21.81 21.86 -15.42
CA LEU A 306 -20.74 21.99 -14.44
C LEU A 306 -20.70 23.41 -13.87
N LEU A 307 -20.89 24.41 -14.73
CA LEU A 307 -20.88 25.82 -14.37
C LEU A 307 -22.01 26.18 -13.38
N ASP A 308 -23.23 25.70 -13.62
CA ASP A 308 -24.37 25.86 -12.71
C ASP A 308 -24.10 25.26 -11.31
N ARG A 309 -23.37 24.14 -11.23
CA ARG A 309 -22.96 23.53 -9.95
C ARG A 309 -21.89 24.34 -9.22
N LEU A 310 -20.98 24.99 -9.94
CA LEU A 310 -19.99 25.87 -9.32
C LEU A 310 -20.65 27.15 -8.79
N LEU A 311 -21.58 27.73 -9.55
CA LEU A 311 -22.38 28.89 -9.13
C LEU A 311 -23.25 28.60 -7.89
N ALA A 312 -23.74 27.36 -7.75
CA ALA A 312 -24.51 26.94 -6.59
C ALA A 312 -23.70 26.77 -5.28
N TYR A 313 -22.36 26.75 -5.35
CA TYR A 313 -21.49 26.41 -4.21
C TYR A 313 -20.32 27.39 -3.94
N GLY A 314 -20.03 28.34 -4.83
CA GLY A 314 -18.98 29.35 -4.65
C GLY A 314 -19.47 30.77 -4.89
N ASP A 315 -18.85 31.75 -4.22
CA ASP A 315 -19.33 33.14 -4.20
C ASP A 315 -19.04 33.90 -5.51
N MET A 316 -17.95 33.54 -6.18
CA MET A 316 -17.52 34.14 -7.44
C MET A 316 -16.91 33.07 -8.36
N VAL A 317 -17.62 32.71 -9.43
CA VAL A 317 -17.09 31.82 -10.49
C VAL A 317 -16.57 32.66 -11.65
N TRP A 318 -15.34 32.36 -12.08
CA TRP A 318 -14.63 33.06 -13.15
C TRP A 318 -14.16 32.09 -14.22
N ASN A 319 -14.52 32.36 -15.47
CA ASN A 319 -14.02 31.62 -16.63
C ASN A 319 -12.83 32.38 -17.24
N GLY A 320 -11.67 31.73 -17.32
CA GLY A 320 -10.43 32.30 -17.86
C GLY A 320 -10.03 31.65 -19.17
N TYR A 321 -9.45 32.44 -20.07
CA TYR A 321 -8.88 31.94 -21.33
C TYR A 321 -7.48 32.49 -21.55
N GLY A 322 -6.57 31.58 -21.88
CA GLY A 322 -5.31 31.88 -22.52
C GLY A 322 -4.61 30.61 -23.01
N PRO A 323 -3.61 30.77 -23.89
CA PRO A 323 -2.59 29.79 -24.20
C PRO A 323 -1.26 30.12 -23.49
N THR A 324 -0.36 29.14 -23.35
CA THR A 324 0.99 29.34 -22.81
C THR A 324 1.78 30.40 -23.59
N GLU A 325 1.55 30.51 -24.89
CA GLU A 325 2.16 31.53 -25.75
C GLU A 325 1.67 32.97 -25.50
N ALA A 326 0.65 33.16 -24.67
CA ALA A 326 0.20 34.47 -24.21
C ALA A 326 -0.04 34.48 -22.69
N THR A 327 0.93 33.95 -21.94
CA THR A 327 1.09 34.06 -20.47
C THR A 327 -0.15 33.67 -19.66
N VAL A 328 -0.54 32.40 -19.76
CA VAL A 328 -1.59 31.73 -18.96
C VAL A 328 -3.01 32.22 -19.25
N TYR A 329 -3.31 33.50 -18.96
CA TYR A 329 -4.58 34.15 -19.28
C TYR A 329 -4.36 35.42 -20.08
N ALA A 330 -5.14 35.54 -21.16
CA ALA A 330 -5.33 36.75 -21.94
C ALA A 330 -6.67 37.43 -21.63
N SER A 331 -7.67 36.66 -21.15
CA SER A 331 -8.98 37.18 -20.72
C SER A 331 -9.54 36.42 -19.52
N VAL A 332 -10.39 37.10 -18.76
CA VAL A 332 -11.24 36.52 -17.70
C VAL A 332 -12.64 37.12 -17.76
N GLY A 333 -13.63 36.40 -17.26
CA GLY A 333 -14.97 36.93 -17.05
C GLY A 333 -15.66 36.28 -15.86
N ARG A 334 -16.30 37.09 -15.01
CA ARG A 334 -17.18 36.58 -13.95
C ARG A 334 -18.44 36.02 -14.61
N VAL A 335 -18.78 34.79 -14.27
CA VAL A 335 -19.98 34.15 -14.78
C VAL A 335 -21.20 34.57 -13.95
N SER A 336 -22.29 34.93 -14.62
CA SER A 336 -23.62 35.04 -14.01
C SER A 336 -24.48 33.81 -14.31
N GLN A 337 -25.44 33.53 -13.42
CA GLN A 337 -26.43 32.48 -13.62
C GLN A 337 -27.40 32.79 -14.77
N ASP A 338 -27.69 34.07 -15.01
CA ASP A 338 -28.71 34.54 -15.97
C ASP A 338 -28.26 34.55 -17.44
N GLU A 339 -26.95 34.54 -17.70
CA GLU A 339 -26.44 34.38 -19.06
C GLU A 339 -26.70 32.93 -19.53
N GLN A 340 -27.07 32.70 -20.79
CA GLN A 340 -27.20 31.34 -21.31
C GLN A 340 -25.87 30.82 -21.88
N ASP A 341 -25.17 31.66 -22.62
CA ASP A 341 -23.90 31.33 -23.26
C ASP A 341 -22.69 31.44 -22.33
N ILE A 342 -21.71 30.59 -22.58
CA ILE A 342 -20.44 30.57 -21.85
C ILE A 342 -19.42 31.38 -22.65
N VAL A 343 -19.12 32.58 -22.16
CA VAL A 343 -18.14 33.50 -22.74
C VAL A 343 -16.76 33.35 -22.07
N ILE A 344 -15.70 33.79 -22.76
CA ILE A 344 -14.33 33.86 -22.21
C ILE A 344 -13.98 35.22 -21.59
N GLY A 345 -15.00 36.05 -21.36
CA GLY A 345 -14.86 37.37 -20.74
C GLY A 345 -14.21 38.44 -21.60
N HIS A 346 -13.62 39.43 -20.94
CA HIS A 346 -12.89 40.55 -21.54
C HIS A 346 -11.38 40.36 -21.37
N PRO A 347 -10.53 40.99 -22.20
CA PRO A 347 -9.09 40.89 -22.02
C PRO A 347 -8.66 41.42 -20.64
N ILE A 348 -7.57 40.87 -20.11
CA ILE A 348 -6.95 41.43 -18.90
C ILE A 348 -6.16 42.70 -19.25
N ALA A 349 -5.61 43.40 -18.25
CA ALA A 349 -4.91 44.66 -18.49
C ALA A 349 -3.74 44.48 -19.48
N ASN A 350 -3.58 45.45 -20.38
CA ASN A 350 -2.58 45.47 -21.46
C ASN A 350 -2.60 44.25 -22.40
N PHE A 351 -3.72 43.53 -22.51
CA PHE A 351 -3.99 42.51 -23.52
C PHE A 351 -5.09 42.95 -24.48
N GLN A 352 -5.05 42.45 -25.71
CA GLN A 352 -6.14 42.59 -26.68
C GLN A 352 -6.56 41.23 -27.24
N LEU A 353 -7.85 41.06 -27.53
CA LEU A 353 -8.40 39.88 -28.20
C LEU A 353 -9.14 40.31 -29.47
N TYR A 354 -8.87 39.58 -30.55
CA TYR A 354 -9.46 39.82 -31.87
C TYR A 354 -10.01 38.52 -32.44
N VAL A 355 -11.11 38.60 -33.19
CA VAL A 355 -11.64 37.49 -33.99
C VAL A 355 -11.46 37.87 -35.46
N LEU A 356 -10.52 37.22 -36.15
CA LEU A 356 -10.08 37.63 -37.48
C LEU A 356 -10.24 36.52 -38.51
N ASN A 357 -10.41 36.91 -39.78
CA ASN A 357 -10.28 36.01 -40.92
C ASN A 357 -8.79 35.56 -41.05
N PRO A 358 -8.51 34.25 -41.07
CA PRO A 358 -7.15 33.71 -41.08
C PRO A 358 -6.38 33.87 -42.40
N LYS A 359 -6.98 34.45 -43.44
CA LYS A 359 -6.36 34.68 -44.76
C LYS A 359 -5.68 36.04 -44.88
N ASP A 360 -6.30 37.08 -44.29
CA ASP A 360 -6.07 38.50 -44.58
C ASP A 360 -6.12 39.38 -43.33
N LEU A 361 -6.37 38.79 -42.15
CA LEU A 361 -6.50 39.44 -40.84
C LEU A 361 -7.67 40.44 -40.74
N THR A 362 -8.69 40.39 -41.62
CA THR A 362 -9.85 41.26 -41.48
C THR A 362 -10.69 40.90 -40.24
N PRO A 363 -11.15 41.86 -39.42
CA PRO A 363 -12.08 41.60 -38.32
C PRO A 363 -13.40 40.96 -38.75
N MET A 364 -13.86 39.97 -37.99
CA MET A 364 -15.18 39.38 -38.18
C MET A 364 -16.28 40.23 -37.50
N PRO A 365 -17.45 40.43 -38.14
CA PRO A 365 -18.61 41.05 -37.49
C PRO A 365 -19.17 40.22 -36.33
N ILE A 366 -20.09 40.78 -35.56
CA ILE A 366 -20.88 40.04 -34.56
C ILE A 366 -21.56 38.83 -35.23
N SER A 367 -21.58 37.71 -34.51
CA SER A 367 -21.93 36.36 -34.97
C SER A 367 -21.01 35.75 -36.05
N GLY A 368 -20.07 36.49 -36.63
CA GLY A 368 -19.08 35.99 -37.59
C GLY A 368 -18.05 35.06 -36.95
N LEU A 369 -17.70 33.96 -37.63
CA LEU A 369 -16.77 32.94 -37.14
C LEU A 369 -15.35 33.22 -37.65
N GLY A 370 -14.39 33.42 -36.74
CA GLY A 370 -12.98 33.64 -37.09
C GLY A 370 -12.00 32.96 -36.14
N GLU A 371 -10.72 33.12 -36.42
CA GLU A 371 -9.62 32.68 -35.56
C GLU A 371 -9.38 33.72 -34.45
N VAL A 372 -9.12 33.26 -33.22
CA VAL A 372 -8.70 34.14 -32.12
C VAL A 372 -7.25 34.54 -32.29
N TYR A 373 -6.99 35.84 -32.26
CA TYR A 373 -5.66 36.42 -32.17
C TYR A 373 -5.52 37.21 -30.87
N ILE A 374 -4.33 37.19 -30.28
CA ILE A 374 -4.03 37.82 -29.00
C ILE A 374 -2.94 38.87 -29.19
N GLY A 375 -3.22 40.12 -28.78
CA GLY A 375 -2.24 41.21 -28.73
C GLY A 375 -1.85 41.57 -27.30
N GLY A 376 -0.88 42.47 -27.18
CA GLY A 376 -0.54 43.12 -25.91
C GLY A 376 0.73 42.58 -25.24
N CYS A 377 1.04 43.09 -24.05
CA CYS A 377 2.35 42.91 -23.43
C CYS A 377 2.63 41.51 -22.88
N GLY A 378 1.57 40.69 -22.71
CA GLY A 378 1.69 39.30 -22.25
C GLY A 378 1.88 38.27 -23.37
N VAL A 379 1.93 38.69 -24.64
CA VAL A 379 2.32 37.83 -25.76
C VAL A 379 3.80 37.46 -25.62
N ASN A 380 4.08 36.15 -25.49
CA ASN A 380 5.41 35.68 -25.12
C ASN A 380 6.47 35.81 -26.25
N CYS A 381 7.74 35.63 -25.88
CA CYS A 381 8.88 35.95 -26.74
C CYS A 381 8.96 35.04 -27.97
N GLY A 382 8.60 33.77 -27.82
CA GLY A 382 8.54 32.81 -28.91
C GLY A 382 8.69 31.36 -28.44
N TYR A 383 9.11 30.51 -29.37
CA TYR A 383 9.49 29.13 -29.10
C TYR A 383 11.02 28.99 -29.09
N ARG A 384 11.57 28.49 -27.98
CA ARG A 384 13.01 28.23 -27.81
C ARG A 384 13.51 27.34 -28.96
N ASN A 385 14.67 27.71 -29.52
CA ASN A 385 15.34 27.09 -30.66
C ASN A 385 14.50 26.96 -31.96
N LYS A 386 13.30 27.57 -32.04
CA LYS A 386 12.34 27.35 -33.15
C LYS A 386 11.92 28.68 -33.79
N PRO A 387 12.85 29.43 -34.42
CA PRO A 387 12.56 30.76 -35.00
C PRO A 387 11.57 30.71 -36.17
N GLY A 388 11.53 29.62 -36.95
CA GLY A 388 10.54 29.44 -38.02
C GLY A 388 9.11 29.39 -37.51
N MET A 389 8.82 28.47 -36.57
CA MET A 389 7.51 28.37 -35.90
C MET A 389 7.16 29.64 -35.11
N THR A 390 8.18 30.35 -34.60
CA THR A 390 7.98 31.63 -33.92
C THR A 390 7.44 32.67 -34.90
N LYS A 391 8.04 32.84 -36.08
CA LYS A 391 7.53 33.77 -37.11
C LYS A 391 6.18 33.37 -37.71
N GLU A 392 5.85 32.08 -37.73
CA GLU A 392 4.52 31.59 -38.17
C GLU A 392 3.40 31.99 -37.20
N ARG A 393 3.69 32.05 -35.89
CA ARG A 393 2.67 32.17 -34.83
C ARG A 393 2.71 33.46 -34.03
N PHE A 394 3.84 34.14 -33.97
CA PHE A 394 4.01 35.43 -33.32
C PHE A 394 4.30 36.45 -34.41
N LEU A 395 3.26 37.13 -34.87
CA LEU A 395 3.35 38.09 -35.97
C LEU A 395 3.86 39.42 -35.42
N ASP A 396 5.02 39.87 -35.90
CA ASP A 396 5.69 41.09 -35.41
C ASP A 396 4.97 42.40 -35.83
N ASN A 397 3.92 42.32 -36.64
CA ASN A 397 3.11 43.45 -37.12
C ASN A 397 1.62 43.25 -36.76
N ASN A 398 1.19 43.77 -35.63
CA ASN A 398 -0.24 43.90 -35.29
C ASN A 398 -0.82 45.13 -36.04
N PRO A 399 -1.85 44.97 -36.90
CA PRO A 399 -2.42 46.07 -37.68
C PRO A 399 -3.40 46.96 -36.89
N PHE A 400 -3.75 46.62 -35.65
CA PHE A 400 -4.75 47.34 -34.85
C PHE A 400 -4.15 48.16 -33.70
N HIS A 401 -3.17 47.60 -32.99
CA HIS A 401 -2.58 48.17 -31.78
C HIS A 401 -1.06 47.92 -31.75
N PRO A 402 -0.26 48.69 -31.00
CA PRO A 402 1.18 48.49 -30.91
C PRO A 402 1.60 47.08 -30.43
N GLY A 403 2.75 46.61 -30.89
CA GLY A 403 3.32 45.33 -30.48
C GLY A 403 2.98 44.17 -31.43
N ARG A 404 2.97 42.94 -30.88
CA ARG A 404 2.85 41.70 -31.65
C ARG A 404 1.48 41.06 -31.52
N LEU A 405 1.17 40.18 -32.48
CA LEU A 405 -0.08 39.43 -32.54
C LEU A 405 0.20 37.92 -32.52
N TYR A 406 -0.23 37.20 -31.48
CA TYR A 406 -0.13 35.74 -31.42
C TYR A 406 -1.35 35.06 -32.06
N ARG A 407 -1.08 34.04 -32.88
CA ARG A 407 -2.04 33.24 -33.63
C ARG A 407 -2.36 31.92 -32.92
N THR A 408 -3.57 31.82 -32.35
CA THR A 408 -3.92 30.74 -31.41
C THR A 408 -4.29 29.40 -32.06
N GLY A 409 -4.89 29.42 -33.26
CA GLY A 409 -5.63 28.29 -33.85
C GLY A 409 -6.99 27.98 -33.20
N ASP A 410 -7.43 28.73 -32.19
CA ASP A 410 -8.78 28.64 -31.62
C ASP A 410 -9.80 29.38 -32.51
N LEU A 411 -11.01 28.84 -32.64
CA LEU A 411 -12.14 29.47 -33.33
C LEU A 411 -13.09 30.13 -32.33
N ALA A 412 -13.55 31.33 -32.64
CA ALA A 412 -14.52 32.07 -31.82
C ALA A 412 -15.48 32.91 -32.66
N ARG A 413 -16.51 33.45 -31.99
CA ARG A 413 -17.35 34.55 -32.48
C ARG A 413 -17.78 35.44 -31.32
N PHE A 414 -17.97 36.73 -31.59
CA PHE A 414 -18.74 37.59 -30.69
C PHE A 414 -20.23 37.28 -30.82
N LEU A 415 -20.94 37.15 -29.69
CA LEU A 415 -22.40 36.98 -29.66
C LEU A 415 -23.13 38.32 -29.60
N ALA A 416 -22.48 39.28 -28.94
CA ALA A 416 -22.87 40.66 -28.74
C ALA A 416 -21.59 41.47 -28.41
N PRO A 417 -21.63 42.81 -28.31
CA PRO A 417 -20.50 43.60 -27.80
C PRO A 417 -19.93 43.01 -26.50
N GLY A 418 -18.61 42.80 -26.47
CA GLY A 418 -17.90 42.22 -25.34
C GLY A 418 -18.16 40.74 -25.02
N LYS A 419 -19.12 40.07 -25.68
CA LYS A 419 -19.51 38.68 -25.39
C LYS A 419 -18.84 37.69 -26.34
N LEU A 420 -17.54 37.45 -26.11
CA LEU A 420 -16.73 36.54 -26.92
C LEU A 420 -16.92 35.07 -26.50
N LYS A 421 -17.35 34.21 -27.45
CA LYS A 421 -17.55 32.77 -27.23
C LYS A 421 -16.63 31.93 -28.12
N LEU A 422 -15.90 31.00 -27.51
CA LEU A 422 -15.16 29.95 -28.22
C LEU A 422 -16.11 28.95 -28.88
N VAL A 423 -15.73 28.47 -30.06
CA VAL A 423 -16.50 27.54 -30.90
C VAL A 423 -15.75 26.23 -31.13
N GLY A 424 -14.41 26.25 -31.11
CA GLY A 424 -13.58 25.06 -31.32
C GLY A 424 -12.15 25.43 -31.70
N ARG A 425 -11.51 24.64 -32.57
CA ARG A 425 -10.18 24.90 -33.15
C ARG A 425 -10.18 24.69 -34.67
N ILE A 426 -9.21 25.32 -35.34
CA ILE A 426 -8.96 25.15 -36.78
C ILE A 426 -8.13 23.90 -37.06
N ASP A 427 -7.15 23.64 -36.19
CA ASP A 427 -6.31 22.46 -36.22
C ASP A 427 -6.89 21.31 -35.39
N SER A 428 -6.28 20.14 -35.51
CA SER A 428 -6.61 18.90 -34.81
C SER A 428 -6.10 18.85 -33.36
N GLN A 429 -5.63 19.97 -32.80
CA GLN A 429 -5.24 20.00 -31.39
C GLN A 429 -6.47 19.98 -30.49
N VAL A 430 -6.30 19.41 -29.30
CA VAL A 430 -7.34 19.31 -28.29
C VAL A 430 -6.80 19.76 -26.94
N LYS A 431 -7.69 20.16 -26.02
CA LYS A 431 -7.35 20.35 -24.60
C LYS A 431 -7.99 19.23 -23.79
N VAL A 432 -7.18 18.37 -23.18
CA VAL A 432 -7.63 17.21 -22.38
C VAL A 432 -6.91 17.26 -21.04
N ARG A 433 -7.67 17.30 -19.93
CA ARG A 433 -7.12 17.44 -18.56
C ARG A 433 -6.21 18.67 -18.40
N GLY A 434 -6.59 19.79 -19.02
CA GLY A 434 -5.82 21.05 -19.11
C GLY A 434 -4.70 21.05 -20.16
N TYR A 435 -4.15 19.90 -20.51
CA TYR A 435 -3.05 19.81 -21.47
C TYR A 435 -3.51 20.05 -22.90
N ARG A 436 -2.81 20.96 -23.60
CA ARG A 436 -2.81 21.05 -25.06
C ARG A 436 -2.12 19.79 -25.61
N ILE A 437 -2.79 19.08 -26.53
CA ILE A 437 -2.33 17.81 -27.13
C ILE A 437 -2.53 17.88 -28.64
N GLU A 438 -1.52 17.46 -29.42
CA GLU A 438 -1.68 17.15 -30.84
C GLU A 438 -2.17 15.70 -30.99
N LEU A 439 -3.24 15.45 -31.75
CA LEU A 439 -3.72 14.08 -31.97
C LEU A 439 -2.81 13.30 -32.93
N GLU A 440 -2.19 13.99 -33.86
CA GLU A 440 -1.18 13.46 -34.79
C GLU A 440 0.08 12.95 -34.06
N ASP A 441 0.44 13.51 -32.90
CA ASP A 441 1.57 13.03 -32.09
C ASP A 441 1.33 11.61 -31.56
N ILE A 442 0.15 11.38 -30.98
CA ILE A 442 -0.26 10.05 -30.50
C ILE A 442 -0.43 9.09 -31.69
N SER A 443 -0.97 9.59 -32.81
CA SER A 443 -1.13 8.80 -34.05
C SER A 443 0.22 8.33 -34.61
N ALA A 444 1.23 9.20 -34.63
CA ALA A 444 2.59 8.86 -35.04
C ALA A 444 3.22 7.84 -34.08
N ALA A 445 3.15 8.07 -32.76
CA ALA A 445 3.70 7.17 -31.76
C ALA A 445 3.10 5.75 -31.80
N ILE A 446 1.82 5.60 -32.19
CA ILE A 446 1.19 4.28 -32.40
C ILE A 446 1.63 3.67 -33.74
N THR A 447 1.82 4.48 -34.78
CA THR A 447 2.31 4.03 -36.11
C THR A 447 3.80 3.64 -36.09
N GLU A 448 4.57 4.07 -35.09
CA GLU A 448 5.95 3.60 -34.86
C GLU A 448 6.03 2.13 -34.38
N HIS A 449 4.91 1.48 -34.05
CA HIS A 449 4.89 0.08 -33.59
C HIS A 449 4.90 -0.91 -34.77
N GLU A 450 5.74 -1.95 -34.71
CA GLU A 450 6.01 -2.86 -35.84
C GLU A 450 4.77 -3.61 -36.38
N GLU A 451 3.77 -3.89 -35.54
CA GLU A 451 2.51 -4.51 -35.98
C GLU A 451 1.49 -3.53 -36.62
N VAL A 452 1.73 -2.21 -36.62
CA VAL A 452 0.78 -1.19 -37.09
C VAL A 452 1.15 -0.66 -38.48
N SER A 453 0.18 -0.63 -39.40
CA SER A 453 0.36 -0.06 -40.75
C SER A 453 0.00 1.43 -40.80
N ALA A 454 -1.00 1.86 -40.02
CA ALA A 454 -1.35 3.27 -39.80
C ALA A 454 -2.26 3.44 -38.57
N ALA A 455 -2.18 4.59 -37.90
CA ALA A 455 -3.10 4.97 -36.83
C ALA A 455 -3.66 6.40 -36.99
N VAL A 456 -4.84 6.62 -36.44
CA VAL A 456 -5.52 7.93 -36.35
C VAL A 456 -6.16 8.06 -34.98
N VAL A 457 -5.82 9.11 -34.23
CA VAL A 457 -6.46 9.45 -32.96
C VAL A 457 -7.47 10.58 -33.15
N VAL A 458 -8.61 10.48 -32.46
CA VAL A 458 -9.63 11.54 -32.36
C VAL A 458 -10.02 11.78 -30.90
N THR A 459 -10.71 12.87 -30.62
CA THR A 459 -11.47 13.04 -29.36
C THR A 459 -12.97 12.89 -29.57
N ARG A 460 -13.65 12.23 -28.63
CA ARG A 460 -15.11 12.24 -28.45
C ARG A 460 -15.40 12.31 -26.95
N ASP A 461 -16.34 13.16 -26.54
CA ASP A 461 -16.72 13.39 -25.13
C ASP A 461 -15.51 13.54 -24.18
N ASP A 462 -14.54 14.38 -24.60
CA ASP A 462 -13.25 14.66 -23.93
C ASP A 462 -12.33 13.44 -23.71
N GLN A 463 -12.63 12.30 -24.34
CA GLN A 463 -11.81 11.09 -24.36
C GLN A 463 -11.04 10.95 -25.67
N LEU A 464 -9.76 10.60 -25.56
CA LEU A 464 -8.92 10.19 -26.69
C LEU A 464 -9.29 8.77 -27.15
N ILE A 465 -9.54 8.58 -28.44
CA ILE A 465 -9.79 7.28 -29.08
C ILE A 465 -8.74 7.09 -30.18
N ALA A 466 -7.96 6.03 -30.09
CA ALA A 466 -7.04 5.62 -31.15
C ALA A 466 -7.69 4.57 -32.04
N TYR A 467 -7.70 4.79 -33.35
CA TYR A 467 -8.01 3.79 -34.35
C TYR A 467 -6.72 3.36 -35.05
N PHE A 468 -6.54 2.07 -35.31
CA PHE A 468 -5.33 1.55 -35.95
C PHE A 468 -5.64 0.42 -36.92
N MET A 469 -4.80 0.27 -37.94
CA MET A 469 -4.79 -0.85 -38.88
C MET A 469 -3.51 -1.66 -38.67
N ARG A 470 -3.56 -2.99 -38.87
CA ARG A 470 -2.37 -3.85 -38.74
C ARG A 470 -1.50 -3.87 -40.00
N ASN A 471 -0.23 -4.24 -39.83
CA ASN A 471 0.55 -4.88 -40.87
C ASN A 471 0.08 -6.35 -41.02
N ASN A 472 0.01 -6.87 -42.26
CA ASN A 472 -0.61 -8.15 -42.58
C ASN A 472 -0.16 -9.30 -41.66
N GLY A 473 -1.02 -9.71 -40.73
CA GLY A 473 -0.68 -10.63 -39.63
C GLY A 473 -1.92 -11.27 -39.00
N ASN A 474 -1.71 -12.15 -38.02
CA ASN A 474 -2.76 -12.99 -37.45
C ASN A 474 -3.63 -12.24 -36.43
N HIS A 475 -4.89 -11.94 -36.80
CA HIS A 475 -5.89 -11.22 -36.00
C HIS A 475 -6.35 -11.90 -34.68
N GLN A 476 -5.73 -13.02 -34.27
CA GLN A 476 -6.13 -13.82 -33.09
C GLN A 476 -5.75 -13.22 -31.73
N LYS A 477 -4.96 -12.13 -31.65
CA LYS A 477 -4.53 -11.52 -30.39
C LYS A 477 -4.81 -10.00 -30.36
N PRO A 478 -5.57 -9.47 -29.38
CA PRO A 478 -5.77 -8.03 -29.25
C PRO A 478 -4.45 -7.25 -29.10
N LEU A 479 -4.31 -6.14 -29.84
CA LEU A 479 -3.14 -5.25 -29.79
C LEU A 479 -3.26 -4.13 -28.75
N ASP A 480 -4.46 -3.88 -28.21
CA ASP A 480 -4.75 -2.73 -27.35
C ASP A 480 -3.87 -2.67 -26.11
N HIS A 481 -3.63 -3.80 -25.44
CA HIS A 481 -2.74 -3.88 -24.28
C HIS A 481 -1.28 -3.57 -24.65
N VAL A 482 -0.81 -4.07 -25.80
CA VAL A 482 0.55 -3.87 -26.30
C VAL A 482 0.77 -2.42 -26.72
N LEU A 483 -0.16 -1.85 -27.50
CA LEU A 483 -0.11 -0.44 -27.92
C LEU A 483 -0.24 0.52 -26.73
N ARG A 484 -1.04 0.16 -25.71
CA ARG A 484 -1.11 0.92 -24.45
C ARG A 484 0.22 0.91 -23.70
N ALA A 485 0.90 -0.23 -23.61
CA ALA A 485 2.23 -0.33 -22.98
C ALA A 485 3.32 0.40 -23.79
N TRP A 486 3.34 0.23 -25.12
CA TRP A 486 4.26 0.90 -26.04
C TRP A 486 4.17 2.43 -25.97
N LEU A 487 2.94 2.95 -25.97
CA LEU A 487 2.68 4.38 -25.91
C LEU A 487 2.98 4.96 -24.53
N ALA A 488 2.70 4.23 -23.44
CA ALA A 488 3.01 4.67 -22.07
C ALA A 488 4.52 4.86 -21.80
N GLN A 489 5.39 4.14 -22.52
CA GLN A 489 6.85 4.39 -22.50
C GLN A 489 7.24 5.72 -23.18
N ARG A 490 6.43 6.18 -24.15
CA ARG A 490 6.79 7.24 -25.12
C ARG A 490 6.02 8.55 -24.92
N ARG A 491 4.87 8.53 -24.24
CA ARG A 491 3.99 9.69 -24.03
C ARG A 491 3.44 9.66 -22.59
N PRO A 492 3.30 10.82 -21.91
CA PRO A 492 2.77 10.86 -20.55
C PRO A 492 1.33 10.34 -20.42
N ALA A 493 0.93 9.94 -19.21
CA ALA A 493 -0.38 9.35 -18.92
C ALA A 493 -1.61 10.21 -19.32
N TYR A 494 -1.46 11.51 -19.55
CA TYR A 494 -2.54 12.38 -20.05
C TYR A 494 -2.76 12.30 -21.57
N MET A 495 -1.80 11.78 -22.34
CA MET A 495 -1.89 11.54 -23.79
C MET A 495 -2.39 10.13 -24.14
N MET A 496 -2.72 9.31 -23.15
CA MET A 496 -3.14 7.93 -23.36
C MET A 496 -4.59 7.83 -23.85
N PRO A 497 -4.86 7.14 -24.97
CA PRO A 497 -6.22 6.81 -25.40
C PRO A 497 -7.00 6.04 -24.34
N ALA A 498 -8.28 6.38 -24.19
CA ALA A 498 -9.23 5.55 -23.46
C ALA A 498 -9.43 4.23 -24.21
N PHE A 499 -9.70 4.31 -25.51
CA PHE A 499 -9.98 3.16 -26.39
C PHE A 499 -8.93 3.02 -27.49
N PHE A 500 -8.64 1.76 -27.84
CA PHE A 500 -7.87 1.37 -29.04
C PHE A 500 -8.80 0.51 -29.91
N VAL A 501 -9.03 0.93 -31.14
CA VAL A 501 -10.02 0.32 -32.06
C VAL A 501 -9.30 -0.17 -33.31
N GLU A 502 -9.24 -1.49 -33.47
CA GLU A 502 -8.71 -2.12 -34.67
C GLU A 502 -9.69 -1.93 -35.84
N MET A 503 -9.16 -1.59 -37.02
CA MET A 503 -9.90 -1.25 -38.24
C MET A 503 -9.36 -2.05 -39.43
N ASP A 504 -10.24 -2.67 -40.22
CA ASP A 504 -9.83 -3.34 -41.47
C ASP A 504 -9.39 -2.33 -42.55
N THR A 505 -10.08 -1.18 -42.60
CA THR A 505 -9.78 -0.03 -43.46
C THR A 505 -10.22 1.28 -42.78
N PHE A 506 -9.56 2.40 -43.09
CA PHE A 506 -10.07 3.72 -42.71
C PHE A 506 -11.12 4.22 -43.72
N PRO A 507 -12.25 4.78 -43.24
CA PRO A 507 -13.24 5.41 -44.12
C PRO A 507 -12.62 6.66 -44.78
N MET A 508 -12.91 6.87 -46.06
CA MET A 508 -12.36 7.98 -46.85
C MET A 508 -13.47 8.93 -47.32
N THR A 509 -13.17 10.23 -47.28
CA THR A 509 -13.94 11.27 -47.96
C THR A 509 -13.81 11.14 -49.49
N LEU A 510 -14.73 11.78 -50.23
CA LEU A 510 -14.68 11.89 -51.71
C LEU A 510 -13.34 12.42 -52.27
N ASN A 511 -12.54 13.10 -51.44
CA ASN A 511 -11.24 13.67 -51.80
C ASN A 511 -10.05 12.79 -51.33
N GLY A 512 -10.28 11.50 -51.01
CA GLY A 512 -9.22 10.55 -50.64
C GLY A 512 -8.55 10.77 -49.27
N LYS A 513 -9.09 11.66 -48.44
CA LYS A 513 -8.63 11.88 -47.06
C LYS A 513 -9.50 11.11 -46.06
N ILE A 514 -8.90 10.61 -44.98
CA ILE A 514 -9.62 9.86 -43.93
C ILE A 514 -10.77 10.70 -43.35
N ASP A 515 -11.98 10.15 -43.39
CA ASP A 515 -13.16 10.77 -42.81
C ASP A 515 -13.24 10.47 -41.30
N ARG A 516 -12.68 11.40 -40.52
CA ARG A 516 -12.67 11.34 -39.05
C ARG A 516 -14.07 11.38 -38.42
N LYS A 517 -15.11 11.80 -39.16
CA LYS A 517 -16.52 11.78 -38.70
C LYS A 517 -17.16 10.42 -38.95
N ALA A 518 -16.80 9.73 -40.03
CA ALA A 518 -17.28 8.39 -40.35
C ALA A 518 -16.63 7.25 -39.53
N LEU A 519 -15.56 7.54 -38.75
CA LEU A 519 -14.94 6.55 -37.86
C LEU A 519 -15.96 6.00 -36.83
N PRO A 520 -16.02 4.67 -36.61
CA PRO A 520 -17.06 4.05 -35.79
C PRO A 520 -16.94 4.46 -34.33
N ASP A 521 -18.06 4.66 -33.65
CA ASP A 521 -18.06 5.11 -32.25
C ASP A 521 -17.93 3.92 -31.29
N PRO A 522 -16.81 3.76 -30.54
CA PRO A 522 -16.67 2.66 -29.59
C PRO A 522 -17.73 2.74 -28.48
N THR A 523 -18.03 3.96 -28.01
CA THR A 523 -19.06 4.25 -27.01
C THR A 523 -20.49 3.97 -27.47
N LYS A 524 -20.73 3.82 -28.79
CA LYS A 524 -22.03 3.37 -29.34
C LYS A 524 -21.98 1.93 -29.84
N ARG A 525 -20.88 1.20 -29.64
CA ARG A 525 -20.73 -0.22 -30.00
C ARG A 525 -21.37 -1.14 -28.95
N VAL A 526 -22.50 -0.71 -28.38
CA VAL A 526 -23.43 -1.56 -27.64
C VAL A 526 -23.96 -2.63 -28.60
N ARG A 527 -23.30 -3.79 -28.63
CA ARG A 527 -24.00 -5.02 -28.97
C ARG A 527 -25.09 -5.18 -27.92
N ALA A 528 -26.35 -5.27 -28.35
CA ALA A 528 -27.47 -5.46 -27.44
C ALA A 528 -27.34 -6.82 -26.71
N SER A 529 -26.71 -6.78 -25.56
CA SER A 529 -26.50 -7.88 -24.64
C SER A 529 -27.86 -8.26 -24.05
N THR A 530 -28.45 -9.33 -24.56
CA THR A 530 -29.85 -9.74 -24.29
C THR A 530 -30.08 -10.30 -22.88
N ALA A 531 -29.10 -10.16 -21.98
CA ALA A 531 -29.19 -10.55 -20.58
C ALA A 531 -29.98 -9.50 -19.77
N GLN A 532 -31.27 -9.76 -19.57
CA GLN A 532 -32.13 -9.04 -18.63
C GLN A 532 -31.60 -9.18 -17.18
N PRO A 533 -31.71 -8.13 -16.33
CA PRO A 533 -31.34 -8.21 -14.92
C PRO A 533 -32.22 -9.20 -14.15
N GLN A 534 -31.57 -10.13 -13.46
CA GLN A 534 -32.19 -11.26 -12.78
C GLN A 534 -32.46 -10.96 -11.30
N THR A 535 -31.60 -10.18 -10.62
CA THR A 535 -31.85 -9.73 -9.24
C THR A 535 -32.44 -8.32 -9.17
N GLU A 536 -33.11 -7.99 -8.06
CA GLU A 536 -33.61 -6.64 -7.82
C GLU A 536 -32.47 -5.64 -7.58
N LEU A 537 -31.32 -6.09 -7.05
CA LEU A 537 -30.14 -5.25 -6.97
C LEU A 537 -29.53 -5.00 -8.35
N GLU A 538 -29.45 -6.01 -9.24
CA GLU A 538 -29.03 -5.79 -10.63
C GLU A 538 -29.92 -4.76 -11.35
N ARG A 539 -31.24 -4.79 -11.15
CA ARG A 539 -32.17 -3.76 -11.67
C ARG A 539 -31.89 -2.37 -11.11
N ARG A 540 -31.66 -2.28 -9.80
CA ARG A 540 -31.39 -1.01 -9.11
C ARG A 540 -30.01 -0.44 -9.48
N VAL A 541 -28.99 -1.27 -9.64
CA VAL A 541 -27.66 -0.88 -10.15
C VAL A 541 -27.73 -0.47 -11.62
N LEU A 542 -28.48 -1.20 -12.46
CA LEU A 542 -28.77 -0.83 -13.85
C LEU A 542 -29.50 0.51 -13.95
N ALA A 543 -30.44 0.81 -13.04
CA ALA A 543 -31.11 2.10 -12.99
C ALA A 543 -30.12 3.24 -12.66
N VAL A 544 -29.26 3.07 -11.65
CA VAL A 544 -28.20 4.04 -11.32
C VAL A 544 -27.22 4.23 -12.49
N TRP A 545 -26.79 3.16 -13.15
CA TRP A 545 -25.94 3.25 -14.34
C TRP A 545 -26.65 3.97 -15.49
N SER A 546 -27.90 3.62 -15.79
CA SER A 546 -28.68 4.26 -16.85
C SER A 546 -28.87 5.76 -16.59
N GLN A 547 -29.07 6.15 -15.33
CA GLN A 547 -29.19 7.55 -14.91
C GLN A 547 -27.87 8.32 -14.99
N VAL A 548 -26.73 7.70 -14.67
CA VAL A 548 -25.40 8.35 -14.70
C VAL A 548 -24.80 8.39 -16.12
N LEU A 549 -25.10 7.39 -16.96
CA LEU A 549 -24.61 7.29 -18.35
C LEU A 549 -25.56 7.91 -19.38
N GLY A 550 -26.85 8.06 -19.06
CA GLY A 550 -27.83 8.78 -19.87
C GLY A 550 -28.53 7.95 -20.96
N HIS A 551 -28.41 6.63 -20.94
CA HIS A 551 -29.12 5.71 -21.85
C HIS A 551 -29.47 4.40 -21.15
N THR A 552 -30.50 3.70 -21.66
CA THR A 552 -31.01 2.44 -21.11
C THR A 552 -30.54 1.20 -21.89
N GLY A 553 -29.80 1.39 -22.98
CA GLY A 553 -29.17 0.30 -23.74
C GLY A 553 -27.90 -0.19 -23.08
N ILE A 554 -28.01 -0.84 -21.92
CA ILE A 554 -26.90 -1.40 -21.14
C ILE A 554 -27.33 -2.81 -20.68
N GLY A 555 -26.61 -3.85 -21.10
CA GLY A 555 -26.79 -5.20 -20.58
C GLY A 555 -26.01 -5.44 -19.29
N ILE A 556 -26.44 -6.40 -18.46
CA ILE A 556 -25.84 -6.59 -17.13
C ILE A 556 -24.38 -7.06 -17.15
N ASN A 557 -23.94 -7.67 -18.25
CA ASN A 557 -22.56 -8.14 -18.44
C ASN A 557 -21.67 -7.11 -19.12
N ASP A 558 -22.21 -5.95 -19.49
CA ASP A 558 -21.49 -4.97 -20.30
C ASP A 558 -20.52 -4.19 -19.42
N ASN A 559 -19.30 -3.95 -19.93
CA ASN A 559 -18.25 -3.26 -19.22
C ASN A 559 -18.58 -1.76 -19.13
N PHE A 560 -18.53 -1.20 -17.92
CA PHE A 560 -18.79 0.20 -17.59
C PHE A 560 -18.10 1.15 -18.56
N PHE A 561 -16.82 0.91 -18.83
CA PHE A 561 -16.03 1.78 -19.70
C PHE A 561 -16.46 1.67 -21.17
N ASP A 562 -16.80 0.46 -21.63
CA ASP A 562 -17.22 0.20 -23.01
C ASP A 562 -18.62 0.79 -23.32
N VAL A 563 -19.50 0.90 -22.31
CA VAL A 563 -20.82 1.58 -22.41
C VAL A 563 -20.77 3.08 -22.09
N GLY A 564 -19.61 3.73 -22.24
CA GLY A 564 -19.47 5.19 -22.07
C GLY A 564 -19.30 5.67 -20.63
N GLY A 565 -19.00 4.77 -19.70
CA GLY A 565 -18.49 5.09 -18.38
C GLY A 565 -17.04 5.56 -18.40
N ASN A 566 -16.64 6.34 -17.40
CA ASN A 566 -15.26 6.76 -17.22
C ASN A 566 -14.96 7.10 -15.75
N SER A 567 -13.69 7.31 -15.41
CA SER A 567 -13.24 7.60 -14.04
C SER A 567 -13.82 8.89 -13.43
N VAL A 568 -14.38 9.79 -14.24
CA VAL A 568 -15.07 11.02 -13.81
C VAL A 568 -16.57 10.78 -13.57
N ARG A 569 -17.16 9.76 -14.21
CA ARG A 569 -18.54 9.30 -13.97
C ARG A 569 -18.62 8.32 -12.80
N LEU A 570 -17.57 7.55 -12.53
CA LEU A 570 -17.51 6.59 -11.42
C LEU A 570 -17.85 7.15 -10.02
N PRO A 571 -17.46 8.37 -9.60
CA PRO A 571 -17.84 8.89 -8.28
C PRO A 571 -19.35 9.22 -8.19
N ARG A 572 -20.04 9.40 -9.33
CA ARG A 572 -21.50 9.54 -9.37
C ARG A 572 -22.21 8.19 -9.35
N VAL A 573 -21.62 7.18 -10.00
CA VAL A 573 -22.04 5.77 -9.85
C VAL A 573 -21.91 5.39 -8.38
N LYS A 574 -20.74 5.64 -7.77
CA LYS A 574 -20.51 5.54 -6.31
C LYS A 574 -21.62 6.25 -5.53
N ALA A 575 -21.81 7.56 -5.68
CA ALA A 575 -22.81 8.32 -4.91
C ALA A 575 -24.24 7.77 -5.06
N GLY A 576 -24.67 7.43 -6.29
CA GLY A 576 -25.99 6.85 -6.52
C GLY A 576 -26.15 5.46 -5.91
N LEU A 577 -25.08 4.68 -5.81
CA LEU A 577 -25.06 3.37 -5.13
C LEU A 577 -24.95 3.50 -3.61
N GLU A 578 -24.28 4.54 -3.10
CA GLU A 578 -24.25 4.88 -1.67
C GLU A 578 -25.63 5.33 -1.19
N GLU A 579 -26.37 6.08 -2.01
CA GLU A 579 -27.78 6.43 -1.79
C GLU A 579 -28.69 5.19 -1.91
N LEU A 580 -28.40 4.29 -2.86
CA LEU A 580 -29.14 3.03 -3.05
C LEU A 580 -29.01 2.06 -1.87
N MET A 581 -27.83 2.04 -1.22
CA MET A 581 -27.42 1.07 -0.20
C MET A 581 -27.33 1.66 1.22
N GLY A 582 -27.46 2.98 1.38
CA GLY A 582 -27.42 3.69 2.66
C GLY A 582 -26.05 3.75 3.36
N ARG A 583 -24.96 3.49 2.65
CA ARG A 583 -23.61 3.26 3.21
C ARG A 583 -22.51 3.58 2.17
N PRO A 584 -21.27 3.93 2.59
CA PRO A 584 -20.19 4.24 1.65
C PRO A 584 -19.72 3.03 0.82
N VAL A 585 -19.30 3.29 -0.42
CA VAL A 585 -18.85 2.29 -1.42
C VAL A 585 -17.43 2.63 -1.86
N GLN A 586 -16.49 1.70 -1.76
CA GLN A 586 -15.08 1.97 -2.08
C GLN A 586 -14.85 2.22 -3.58
N MET A 587 -14.31 3.39 -3.92
CA MET A 587 -14.09 3.83 -5.30
C MET A 587 -13.23 2.86 -6.12
N ALA A 588 -12.19 2.25 -5.51
CA ALA A 588 -11.32 1.28 -6.16
C ALA A 588 -12.09 0.04 -6.68
N LYS A 589 -13.10 -0.42 -5.93
CA LYS A 589 -13.92 -1.58 -6.29
C LYS A 589 -14.82 -1.34 -7.51
N LEU A 590 -15.05 -0.09 -7.91
CA LEU A 590 -15.74 0.24 -9.16
C LEU A 590 -14.83 0.16 -10.41
N PHE A 591 -13.51 0.05 -10.23
CA PHE A 591 -12.59 -0.33 -11.30
C PHE A 591 -12.37 -1.85 -11.35
N GLU A 592 -12.51 -2.53 -10.21
CA GLU A 592 -12.38 -4.00 -10.08
C GLU A 592 -13.63 -4.74 -10.60
N TYR A 593 -14.83 -4.23 -10.29
CA TYR A 593 -16.12 -4.81 -10.70
C TYR A 593 -16.77 -3.93 -11.76
N TYR A 594 -16.25 -4.03 -12.97
CA TYR A 594 -16.57 -3.16 -14.09
C TYR A 594 -17.82 -3.59 -14.89
N THR A 595 -18.69 -4.48 -14.39
CA THR A 595 -19.99 -4.82 -15.03
C THR A 595 -21.12 -4.71 -14.03
N ILE A 596 -22.36 -4.44 -14.46
CA ILE A 596 -23.52 -4.35 -13.53
C ILE A 596 -23.67 -5.64 -12.73
N LYS A 597 -23.48 -6.81 -13.34
CA LYS A 597 -23.57 -8.11 -12.67
C LYS A 597 -22.48 -8.31 -11.63
N SER A 598 -21.22 -7.99 -11.95
CA SER A 598 -20.12 -8.09 -10.98
C SER A 598 -20.25 -7.04 -9.86
N LEU A 599 -20.73 -5.85 -10.17
CA LEU A 599 -20.92 -4.75 -9.24
C LEU A 599 -22.13 -4.97 -8.31
N ALA A 600 -23.27 -5.44 -8.83
CA ALA A 600 -24.41 -5.81 -8.01
C ALA A 600 -24.03 -6.93 -7.03
N ALA A 601 -23.37 -7.99 -7.51
CA ALA A 601 -22.82 -9.02 -6.65
C ALA A 601 -21.87 -8.44 -5.60
N TYR A 602 -20.93 -7.55 -5.97
CA TYR A 602 -20.06 -6.87 -5.00
C TYR A 602 -20.83 -6.00 -3.97
N LEU A 603 -21.94 -5.37 -4.35
CA LEU A 603 -22.70 -4.50 -3.45
C LEU A 603 -23.60 -5.27 -2.48
N GLU A 604 -24.11 -6.44 -2.91
CA GLU A 604 -24.65 -7.49 -2.03
C GLU A 604 -23.56 -7.91 -1.02
N ARG A 605 -22.44 -8.46 -1.50
CA ARG A 605 -21.32 -8.97 -0.67
C ARG A 605 -20.77 -7.93 0.32
N SER A 606 -20.47 -6.73 -0.16
CA SER A 606 -19.92 -5.67 0.68
C SER A 606 -20.94 -5.03 1.61
N GLN A 607 -22.23 -5.39 1.54
CA GLN A 607 -23.19 -5.04 2.60
C GLN A 607 -22.91 -5.84 3.88
N GLU A 608 -22.08 -6.89 3.78
CA GLU A 608 -21.63 -7.78 4.85
C GLU A 608 -20.18 -7.46 5.31
N GLU A 609 -19.38 -6.72 4.52
CA GLU A 609 -17.92 -6.57 4.72
C GLU A 609 -17.43 -5.10 4.74
N GLY A 610 -17.24 -4.52 5.94
CA GLY A 610 -17.01 -3.07 6.09
C GLY A 610 -15.61 -2.54 6.50
N HIS A 611 -14.58 -3.36 6.75
CA HIS A 611 -13.40 -2.94 7.57
C HIS A 611 -11.98 -3.38 7.09
N ILE A 612 -10.95 -2.52 7.37
CA ILE A 612 -9.46 -2.71 7.34
C ILE A 612 -8.69 -2.59 5.97
N THR A 613 -7.39 -2.20 6.02
CA THR A 613 -6.48 -1.79 4.88
C THR A 613 -4.96 -1.98 5.17
N THR A 614 -4.05 -2.00 4.17
CA THR A 614 -2.62 -2.48 4.34
C THR A 614 -1.45 -1.85 3.51
N SER A 615 -0.32 -1.60 4.22
CA SER A 615 1.17 -1.76 3.98
C SER A 615 2.03 -1.34 2.72
N ALA A 616 3.32 -1.00 3.02
CA ALA A 616 4.62 -1.45 2.41
C ALA A 616 5.58 -0.54 1.56
N ARG A 617 6.85 -1.02 1.36
CA ARG A 617 8.14 -0.36 0.92
C ARG A 617 8.83 -1.12 -0.28
N PRO A 618 10.13 -1.04 -0.72
CA PRO A 618 11.48 -0.59 -0.18
C PRO A 618 12.23 0.41 -1.15
N PRO A 619 13.57 0.46 -1.49
CA PRO A 619 14.88 -0.13 -1.03
C PRO A 619 16.07 0.92 -0.86
N PHE A 620 17.36 0.55 -1.10
CA PHE A 620 18.62 1.36 -0.91
C PHE A 620 19.88 0.76 -1.65
N ASP A 621 21.08 1.39 -1.59
CA ASP A 621 22.40 0.89 -2.13
C ASP A 621 23.61 1.26 -1.21
N PRO A 622 24.67 0.42 -0.97
CA PRO A 622 25.64 0.64 0.12
C PRO A 622 27.16 0.53 -0.21
N THR A 623 27.93 1.62 -0.04
CA THR A 623 29.37 1.58 0.31
C THR A 623 29.76 2.78 1.18
N LEU A 624 30.98 2.77 1.75
CA LEU A 624 31.58 3.78 2.65
C LEU A 624 30.98 3.90 4.06
N ARG A 625 31.63 3.26 5.04
CA ARG A 625 31.82 3.83 6.39
C ARG A 625 33.04 3.24 7.09
N GLY A 626 34.04 4.10 7.31
CA GLY A 626 35.10 3.88 8.29
C GLY A 626 34.71 4.44 9.65
N GLU A 627 35.44 4.00 10.66
CA GLU A 627 35.30 4.26 12.10
C GLU A 627 35.07 5.73 12.49
N ALA A 628 34.10 5.95 13.39
CA ALA A 628 34.22 6.88 14.53
C ALA A 628 33.08 6.64 15.54
N GLN A 629 33.42 6.28 16.78
CA GLN A 629 32.51 6.39 17.93
C GLN A 629 32.74 7.73 18.63
N GLN A 630 31.67 8.40 19.09
CA GLN A 630 31.58 8.84 20.50
C GLN A 630 30.17 9.30 20.88
N GLN A 631 29.92 9.35 22.19
CA GLN A 631 28.59 9.40 22.80
C GLN A 631 28.02 10.82 22.90
N SER A 632 26.70 10.95 22.72
CA SER A 632 25.88 11.84 23.55
C SER A 632 24.45 11.30 23.61
N SER A 633 23.88 11.16 24.82
CA SER A 633 22.57 10.58 25.07
C SER A 633 21.51 11.65 25.38
N SER A 634 20.40 11.64 24.63
CA SER A 634 19.18 12.38 24.96
C SER A 634 17.98 11.72 24.26
N ASP A 635 16.91 11.44 24.99
CA ASP A 635 15.81 10.58 24.52
C ASP A 635 14.96 11.16 23.39
N HIS A 636 15.01 10.51 22.22
CA HIS A 636 13.85 10.35 21.32
C HIS A 636 14.12 9.14 20.38
N PRO A 637 13.38 8.02 20.50
CA PRO A 637 13.65 6.81 19.73
C PRO A 637 13.03 6.89 18.33
N SER A 638 13.65 7.63 17.41
CA SER A 638 13.20 7.72 16.00
C SER A 638 14.21 7.18 14.98
N SER A 639 15.39 6.71 15.41
CA SER A 639 16.46 6.19 14.54
C SER A 639 16.75 4.69 14.67
N SER A 640 16.19 4.02 15.68
CA SER A 640 16.44 2.60 15.99
C SER A 640 15.63 1.60 15.15
N TRP A 641 14.32 1.87 14.97
CA TRP A 641 13.32 0.95 14.42
C TRP A 641 13.67 0.32 13.07
N ASN A 642 14.39 1.05 12.22
CA ASN A 642 14.73 0.62 10.87
C ASN A 642 15.75 -0.53 10.85
N ASN A 643 16.40 -0.82 11.99
CA ASN A 643 17.40 -1.88 12.17
C ASN A 643 16.98 -2.94 13.21
N GLU A 644 15.71 -2.93 13.63
CA GLU A 644 15.18 -3.83 14.67
C GLU A 644 15.07 -5.28 14.17
N HIS A 645 15.49 -6.24 15.00
CA HIS A 645 15.35 -7.67 14.71
C HIS A 645 13.92 -8.15 15.01
N ILE A 646 13.43 -9.15 14.30
CA ILE A 646 12.07 -9.70 14.51
C ILE A 646 12.17 -11.07 15.17
N ALA A 647 11.58 -11.23 16.34
CA ALA A 647 11.47 -12.53 17.03
C ALA A 647 10.28 -13.33 16.46
N ILE A 648 10.50 -14.62 16.21
CA ILE A 648 9.43 -15.62 16.14
C ILE A 648 9.11 -15.99 17.59
N ILE A 649 7.89 -15.73 18.06
CA ILE A 649 7.47 -16.07 19.44
C ILE A 649 6.71 -17.40 19.52
N SER A 650 6.06 -17.81 18.43
CA SER A 650 5.37 -19.10 18.33
C SER A 650 5.16 -19.52 16.87
N MET A 651 4.82 -20.79 16.69
CA MET A 651 4.56 -21.43 15.40
C MET A 651 3.39 -22.42 15.55
N ALA A 652 2.62 -22.63 14.48
CA ALA A 652 1.61 -23.70 14.37
C ALA A 652 1.46 -24.15 12.91
N CYS A 653 1.00 -25.38 12.67
CA CYS A 653 0.88 -25.94 11.32
C CYS A 653 -0.14 -27.08 11.19
N ARG A 654 -0.49 -27.39 9.94
CA ARG A 654 -1.14 -28.63 9.49
C ARG A 654 -0.39 -29.12 8.25
N PHE A 655 0.14 -30.34 8.29
CA PHE A 655 0.83 -30.96 7.16
C PHE A 655 0.35 -32.40 6.94
N PRO A 656 0.58 -33.01 5.77
CA PRO A 656 0.22 -34.40 5.50
C PRO A 656 0.89 -35.38 6.47
N GLY A 657 0.39 -36.62 6.51
CA GLY A 657 0.82 -37.63 7.49
C GLY A 657 0.18 -37.49 8.88
N GLY A 658 -0.82 -36.62 9.03
CA GLY A 658 -1.53 -36.39 10.30
C GLY A 658 -0.87 -35.37 11.22
N ILE A 659 0.04 -34.55 10.70
CA ILE A 659 0.84 -33.59 11.47
C ILE A 659 -0.02 -32.37 11.81
N THR A 660 -0.27 -32.16 13.10
CA THR A 660 -1.09 -31.05 13.63
C THR A 660 -0.28 -30.02 14.44
N SER A 661 1.02 -30.24 14.60
CA SER A 661 1.88 -29.41 15.44
C SER A 661 3.33 -29.34 14.93
N PRO A 662 4.10 -28.30 15.29
CA PRO A 662 5.53 -28.23 15.00
C PRO A 662 6.32 -29.39 15.62
N GLU A 663 5.87 -29.92 16.77
CA GLU A 663 6.47 -31.08 17.42
C GLU A 663 6.31 -32.35 16.56
N GLU A 664 5.09 -32.64 16.08
CA GLU A 664 4.83 -33.78 15.17
C GLU A 664 5.55 -33.60 13.81
N PHE A 665 5.79 -32.35 13.36
CA PHE A 665 6.61 -32.08 12.19
C PHE A 665 8.09 -32.37 12.44
N TRP A 666 8.62 -32.08 13.63
CA TRP A 666 9.99 -32.48 13.99
C TRP A 666 10.14 -34.00 14.01
N GLU A 667 9.19 -34.73 14.59
CA GLU A 667 9.23 -36.21 14.62
C GLU A 667 9.34 -36.80 13.20
N LEU A 668 8.61 -36.25 12.21
CA LEU A 668 8.73 -36.64 10.80
C LEU A 668 10.14 -36.38 10.23
N LEU A 669 10.68 -35.18 10.48
CA LEU A 669 11.96 -34.73 9.96
C LEU A 669 13.12 -35.55 10.55
N GLU A 670 13.13 -35.74 11.87
CA GLU A 670 14.18 -36.45 12.61
C GLU A 670 14.22 -37.94 12.23
N THR A 671 13.05 -38.59 12.13
CA THR A 671 12.95 -39.96 11.62
C THR A 671 13.25 -40.07 10.12
N GLY A 672 13.09 -38.97 9.38
CA GLY A 672 13.40 -38.89 7.95
C GLY A 672 12.41 -39.68 7.10
N ASN A 673 11.12 -39.51 7.39
CA ASN A 673 10.01 -40.14 6.67
C ASN A 673 9.46 -39.27 5.51
N ASP A 674 8.84 -39.93 4.53
CA ASP A 674 8.09 -39.36 3.39
C ASP A 674 6.57 -39.52 3.67
N VAL A 675 5.77 -38.46 3.45
CA VAL A 675 4.30 -38.46 3.63
C VAL A 675 3.49 -38.47 2.33
N ILE A 676 4.14 -38.67 1.18
CA ILE A 676 3.47 -38.75 -0.12
C ILE A 676 2.67 -40.06 -0.24
N THR A 677 1.36 -39.93 -0.46
CA THR A 677 0.41 -41.05 -0.62
C THR A 677 -0.30 -41.01 -1.97
N GLU A 678 -0.99 -42.08 -2.37
CA GLU A 678 -2.04 -41.99 -3.40
C GLU A 678 -3.07 -40.91 -3.04
N VAL A 679 -3.69 -40.29 -4.05
CA VAL A 679 -4.80 -39.35 -3.86
C VAL A 679 -5.91 -39.99 -3.01
N PRO A 680 -6.40 -39.33 -1.94
CA PRO A 680 -7.54 -39.80 -1.16
C PRO A 680 -8.82 -39.92 -2.00
N GLN A 681 -9.60 -40.99 -1.78
CA GLN A 681 -10.84 -41.27 -2.53
C GLN A 681 -11.93 -40.18 -2.37
N ASP A 682 -11.82 -39.35 -1.33
CA ASP A 682 -12.67 -38.18 -1.05
C ASP A 682 -12.16 -36.88 -1.70
N ARG A 683 -11.10 -36.92 -2.51
CA ARG A 683 -10.62 -35.77 -3.34
C ARG A 683 -11.08 -35.91 -4.80
N TRP A 684 -10.64 -36.95 -5.50
CA TRP A 684 -11.10 -37.30 -6.86
C TRP A 684 -10.68 -38.72 -7.25
N ASP A 685 -11.27 -39.25 -8.32
CA ASP A 685 -10.86 -40.51 -8.95
C ASP A 685 -9.53 -40.34 -9.71
N ALA A 686 -8.43 -40.76 -9.08
CA ALA A 686 -7.10 -40.73 -9.68
C ALA A 686 -6.85 -41.86 -10.69
N ASP A 687 -7.62 -42.96 -10.66
CA ASP A 687 -7.55 -44.00 -11.68
C ASP A 687 -8.13 -43.49 -13.01
N ALA A 688 -9.29 -42.84 -12.96
CA ALA A 688 -9.92 -42.20 -14.13
C ALA A 688 -9.12 -40.99 -14.66
N LEU A 689 -8.40 -40.27 -13.80
CA LEU A 689 -7.53 -39.15 -14.19
C LEU A 689 -6.19 -39.60 -14.81
N TYR A 690 -5.74 -40.82 -14.53
CA TYR A 690 -4.41 -41.27 -14.94
C TYR A 690 -4.31 -41.53 -16.44
N ASP A 691 -3.14 -41.22 -16.99
CA ASP A 691 -2.60 -41.79 -18.22
C ASP A 691 -1.06 -41.88 -18.10
N ALA A 692 -0.44 -42.85 -18.76
CA ALA A 692 1.02 -42.96 -18.79
C ALA A 692 1.66 -42.00 -19.81
N ASP A 693 0.89 -41.48 -20.77
CA ASP A 693 1.32 -40.43 -21.69
C ASP A 693 1.06 -39.03 -21.10
N PRO A 694 2.10 -38.23 -20.76
CA PRO A 694 1.91 -36.84 -20.33
C PRO A 694 1.33 -35.92 -21.44
N ALA A 695 1.28 -36.38 -22.69
CA ALA A 695 0.61 -35.70 -23.79
C ALA A 695 -0.90 -36.03 -23.90
N ALA A 696 -1.48 -36.85 -23.01
CA ALA A 696 -2.90 -37.20 -23.02
C ALA A 696 -3.83 -36.03 -22.55
N PRO A 697 -4.92 -35.69 -23.25
CA PRO A 697 -5.80 -34.56 -22.87
C PRO A 697 -6.60 -34.79 -21.58
N GLY A 698 -6.52 -33.83 -20.64
CA GLY A 698 -7.28 -33.89 -19.37
C GLY A 698 -6.76 -34.92 -18.36
N LYS A 699 -5.51 -35.38 -18.51
CA LYS A 699 -4.91 -36.48 -17.76
C LYS A 699 -3.71 -36.03 -16.91
N SER A 700 -3.40 -36.83 -15.89
CA SER A 700 -2.19 -36.69 -15.07
C SER A 700 -1.34 -37.96 -15.18
N HIS A 701 -0.02 -37.82 -15.33
CA HIS A 701 0.92 -38.97 -15.25
C HIS A 701 1.35 -39.32 -13.83
N CYS A 702 0.80 -38.61 -12.83
CA CYS A 702 0.99 -38.88 -11.41
C CYS A 702 -0.35 -39.13 -10.68
N ARG A 703 -0.33 -40.05 -9.72
CA ARG A 703 -1.46 -40.43 -8.83
C ARG A 703 -1.20 -40.12 -7.35
N ARG A 704 -0.05 -39.52 -7.03
CA ARG A 704 0.46 -39.35 -5.67
C ARG A 704 0.68 -37.89 -5.30
N GLY A 705 0.60 -37.60 -4.01
CA GLY A 705 0.85 -36.29 -3.44
C GLY A 705 0.74 -36.30 -1.91
N GLY A 706 1.08 -35.17 -1.28
CA GLY A 706 0.89 -34.98 0.16
C GLY A 706 -0.50 -34.41 0.43
N PHE A 707 -1.31 -35.09 1.24
CA PHE A 707 -2.67 -34.67 1.58
C PHE A 707 -2.90 -34.59 3.09
N ILE A 708 -3.50 -33.49 3.55
CA ILE A 708 -4.08 -33.36 4.89
C ILE A 708 -5.40 -34.12 4.87
N ARG A 709 -5.41 -35.31 5.49
CA ARG A 709 -6.57 -36.20 5.50
C ARG A 709 -7.59 -35.79 6.57
N ASP A 710 -7.12 -35.59 7.79
CA ASP A 710 -7.96 -35.18 8.92
C ASP A 710 -8.25 -33.68 8.91
N GLY A 711 -9.45 -33.28 9.33
CA GLY A 711 -9.82 -31.88 9.53
C GLY A 711 -10.30 -31.11 8.28
N VAL A 712 -9.91 -31.48 7.05
CA VAL A 712 -10.31 -30.72 5.83
C VAL A 712 -11.84 -30.60 5.68
N GLY A 713 -12.61 -31.63 6.03
CA GLY A 713 -14.07 -31.60 6.05
C GLY A 713 -14.74 -31.20 7.38
N SER A 714 -13.96 -30.84 8.40
CA SER A 714 -14.42 -30.76 9.81
C SER A 714 -13.92 -29.49 10.50
N PHE A 715 -14.84 -28.64 10.96
CA PHE A 715 -14.51 -27.31 11.50
C PHE A 715 -15.42 -26.94 12.68
N ASP A 716 -14.86 -26.47 13.80
CA ASP A 716 -15.64 -26.00 14.97
C ASP A 716 -16.15 -24.56 14.74
N ALA A 717 -17.08 -24.42 13.79
CA ALA A 717 -17.70 -23.14 13.45
C ALA A 717 -18.29 -22.40 14.68
N PRO A 718 -18.98 -23.07 15.63
CA PRO A 718 -19.44 -22.42 16.86
C PRO A 718 -18.32 -21.82 17.71
N PHE A 719 -17.15 -22.46 17.80
CA PHE A 719 -16.00 -21.91 18.53
C PHE A 719 -15.57 -20.53 18.00
N PHE A 720 -15.60 -20.38 16.68
CA PHE A 720 -15.27 -19.16 15.94
C PHE A 720 -16.48 -18.23 15.69
N ALA A 721 -17.63 -18.48 16.35
CA ALA A 721 -18.89 -17.75 16.17
C ALA A 721 -19.46 -17.74 14.73
N ILE A 722 -19.03 -18.68 13.88
CA ILE A 722 -19.48 -18.88 12.50
C ILE A 722 -20.75 -19.74 12.48
N SER A 723 -21.69 -19.42 11.60
CA SER A 723 -22.98 -20.12 11.57
C SER A 723 -22.88 -21.51 10.91
N PRO A 724 -23.67 -22.53 11.34
CA PRO A 724 -23.76 -23.83 10.66
C PRO A 724 -24.38 -23.81 9.25
N ARG A 725 -24.74 -22.62 8.73
CA ARG A 725 -25.11 -22.38 7.33
C ARG A 725 -23.88 -21.93 6.55
N GLU A 726 -23.26 -20.83 6.97
CA GLU A 726 -22.01 -20.29 6.42
C GLU A 726 -20.92 -21.37 6.32
N ALA A 727 -20.70 -22.15 7.39
CA ALA A 727 -19.68 -23.20 7.47
C ALA A 727 -19.75 -24.28 6.36
N ARG A 728 -20.90 -24.46 5.69
CA ARG A 728 -21.07 -25.41 4.56
C ARG A 728 -20.59 -24.83 3.21
N THR A 729 -20.29 -23.55 3.18
CA THR A 729 -19.93 -22.78 1.99
C THR A 729 -18.51 -22.22 2.08
N LEU A 730 -17.95 -22.13 3.30
CA LEU A 730 -16.53 -21.86 3.52
C LEU A 730 -15.67 -22.90 2.79
N ASP A 731 -14.71 -22.41 2.03
CA ASP A 731 -13.60 -23.21 1.52
C ASP A 731 -12.82 -23.78 2.72
N PRO A 732 -12.57 -25.09 2.78
CA PRO A 732 -11.73 -25.73 3.78
C PRO A 732 -10.41 -25.00 4.08
N THR A 733 -9.85 -24.32 3.07
CA THR A 733 -8.63 -23.53 3.19
C THR A 733 -8.78 -22.38 4.20
N GLN A 734 -9.95 -21.73 4.28
CA GLN A 734 -10.22 -20.70 5.30
C GLN A 734 -10.36 -21.31 6.69
N ASN A 735 -11.05 -22.45 6.81
CA ASN A 735 -11.26 -23.15 8.09
C ASN A 735 -9.91 -23.56 8.71
N VAL A 736 -9.09 -24.25 7.92
CA VAL A 736 -7.75 -24.70 8.30
C VAL A 736 -6.84 -23.51 8.64
N MET A 737 -6.87 -22.41 7.87
CA MET A 737 -6.08 -21.22 8.19
C MET A 737 -6.50 -20.58 9.51
N LEU A 738 -7.80 -20.44 9.76
CA LEU A 738 -8.34 -19.81 10.96
C LEU A 738 -7.96 -20.58 12.23
N GLU A 739 -8.06 -21.92 12.20
CA GLU A 739 -7.53 -22.77 13.28
C GLU A 739 -6.02 -22.61 13.47
N THR A 740 -5.25 -22.59 12.38
CA THR A 740 -3.78 -22.45 12.46
C THR A 740 -3.37 -21.08 13.03
N CYS A 741 -4.08 -20.00 12.66
CA CYS A 741 -3.91 -18.66 13.23
C CYS A 741 -4.24 -18.61 14.73
N TRP A 742 -5.35 -19.22 15.15
CA TRP A 742 -5.72 -19.34 16.56
C TRP A 742 -4.63 -20.05 17.36
N GLU A 743 -4.21 -21.23 16.91
CA GLU A 743 -3.22 -22.04 17.61
C GLU A 743 -1.84 -21.38 17.65
N GLY A 744 -1.46 -20.62 16.62
CA GLY A 744 -0.24 -19.81 16.64
C GLY A 744 -0.25 -18.82 17.80
N LEU A 745 -1.32 -18.05 17.95
CA LEU A 745 -1.46 -17.03 19.00
C LEU A 745 -1.63 -17.65 20.40
N GLU A 746 -2.40 -18.74 20.53
CA GLU A 746 -2.53 -19.49 21.79
C GLU A 746 -1.21 -20.17 22.20
N ARG A 747 -0.41 -20.68 21.25
CA ARG A 747 0.94 -21.19 21.53
C ARG A 747 1.93 -20.08 21.89
N GLY A 748 1.72 -18.84 21.41
CA GLY A 748 2.41 -17.65 21.92
C GLY A 748 1.95 -17.22 23.32
N GLY A 749 0.84 -17.78 23.80
CA GLY A 749 0.30 -17.55 25.13
C GLY A 749 -0.56 -16.29 25.26
N TYR A 750 -1.10 -15.77 24.15
CA TYR A 750 -2.00 -14.63 24.13
C TYR A 750 -3.47 -15.09 24.19
N THR A 751 -4.29 -14.45 25.02
CA THR A 751 -5.72 -14.78 25.15
C THR A 751 -6.61 -13.91 24.24
N MET A 752 -7.85 -14.34 23.97
CA MET A 752 -8.81 -13.53 23.19
C MET A 752 -9.02 -12.13 23.78
N GLU A 753 -8.95 -12.01 25.10
CA GLU A 753 -9.09 -10.74 25.82
C GLU A 753 -7.89 -9.79 25.63
N GLN A 754 -6.70 -10.32 25.34
CA GLN A 754 -5.50 -9.53 25.03
C GLN A 754 -5.37 -9.18 23.55
N LEU A 755 -5.98 -9.99 22.67
CA LEU A 755 -5.92 -9.84 21.21
C LEU A 755 -7.00 -8.90 20.66
N ARG A 756 -8.14 -8.78 21.34
CA ARG A 756 -9.23 -7.89 20.92
C ARG A 756 -8.83 -6.42 21.06
N GLY A 757 -8.89 -5.69 19.95
CA GLY A 757 -8.46 -4.30 19.87
C GLY A 757 -6.94 -4.12 19.80
N SER A 758 -6.16 -5.20 19.62
CA SER A 758 -4.71 -5.09 19.48
C SER A 758 -4.32 -4.75 18.04
N LEU A 759 -3.24 -3.97 17.89
CA LEU A 759 -2.59 -3.71 16.59
C LEU A 759 -1.78 -4.93 16.11
N THR A 760 -2.42 -6.10 16.09
CA THR A 760 -1.84 -7.34 15.54
C THR A 760 -2.19 -7.44 14.06
N GLY A 761 -1.19 -7.49 13.18
CA GLY A 761 -1.39 -7.69 11.75
C GLY A 761 -1.57 -9.17 11.38
N VAL A 762 -2.16 -9.44 10.22
CA VAL A 762 -2.35 -10.79 9.66
C VAL A 762 -1.93 -10.76 8.19
N PHE A 763 -0.93 -11.56 7.82
CA PHE A 763 -0.35 -11.60 6.49
C PHE A 763 -0.31 -13.04 6.00
N ILE A 764 -1.19 -13.44 5.08
CA ILE A 764 -1.31 -14.83 4.63
C ILE A 764 -0.90 -14.99 3.16
N GLY A 765 -0.03 -15.95 2.88
CA GLY A 765 0.25 -16.43 1.53
C GLY A 765 -0.78 -17.47 1.08
N HIS A 766 -1.44 -17.26 -0.07
CA HIS A 766 -2.41 -18.22 -0.60
C HIS A 766 -2.45 -18.17 -2.13
N SER A 767 -2.51 -19.34 -2.78
CA SER A 767 -2.50 -19.45 -4.24
C SER A 767 -3.49 -20.51 -4.76
N GLN A 768 -4.80 -20.26 -4.68
CA GLN A 768 -5.83 -21.04 -5.41
C GLN A 768 -7.23 -20.38 -5.44
N ALA A 769 -7.37 -19.20 -6.05
CA ALA A 769 -8.66 -18.50 -6.16
C ALA A 769 -9.60 -19.03 -7.27
N ALA A 770 -10.10 -20.28 -7.15
CA ALA A 770 -11.26 -20.77 -7.93
C ALA A 770 -11.88 -22.08 -7.43
N ALA A 771 -11.07 -23.07 -7.05
CA ALA A 771 -11.44 -24.50 -7.10
C ALA A 771 -12.78 -24.85 -6.42
N HIS A 772 -13.00 -24.43 -5.17
CA HIS A 772 -14.20 -24.75 -4.38
C HIS A 772 -15.50 -24.05 -4.87
N SER A 773 -15.38 -23.10 -5.80
CA SER A 773 -16.51 -22.39 -6.41
C SER A 773 -16.90 -22.93 -7.80
N VAL A 774 -16.01 -23.69 -8.46
CA VAL A 774 -16.27 -24.26 -9.79
C VAL A 774 -17.09 -25.54 -9.64
N GLY A 775 -18.32 -25.53 -10.18
CA GLY A 775 -19.21 -26.70 -10.21
C GLY A 775 -20.34 -26.73 -9.19
N ARG A 776 -20.50 -25.70 -8.35
CA ARG A 776 -21.73 -25.51 -7.56
C ARG A 776 -22.89 -25.09 -8.48
N ASP A 777 -24.10 -25.56 -8.22
CA ASP A 777 -25.30 -25.07 -8.91
C ASP A 777 -25.55 -23.60 -8.53
N LEU A 778 -26.05 -22.81 -9.48
CA LEU A 778 -26.49 -21.43 -9.22
C LEU A 778 -27.69 -21.37 -8.27
N ALA A 779 -28.48 -22.45 -8.18
CA ALA A 779 -29.58 -22.60 -7.22
C ALA A 779 -29.11 -22.78 -5.77
N ASP A 780 -27.87 -23.26 -5.55
CA ASP A 780 -27.28 -23.50 -4.22
C ASP A 780 -26.50 -22.28 -3.68
N LEU A 781 -26.51 -21.15 -4.39
CA LEU A 781 -25.82 -19.92 -3.98
C LEU A 781 -26.66 -19.11 -2.98
N ASP A 782 -26.14 -18.96 -1.76
CA ASP A 782 -26.91 -18.43 -0.63
C ASP A 782 -26.29 -17.17 0.03
N GLY A 783 -25.32 -16.53 -0.64
CA GLY A 783 -24.52 -15.41 -0.15
C GLY A 783 -23.12 -15.84 0.32
N TYR A 784 -23.06 -16.75 1.30
CA TYR A 784 -21.82 -17.13 1.98
C TYR A 784 -20.78 -17.83 1.09
N ALA A 785 -21.21 -18.44 -0.03
CA ALA A 785 -20.30 -18.99 -1.05
C ALA A 785 -19.24 -17.99 -1.54
N VAL A 786 -19.48 -16.69 -1.35
CA VAL A 786 -18.53 -15.61 -1.62
C VAL A 786 -17.48 -15.46 -0.52
N THR A 787 -17.92 -15.12 0.69
CA THR A 787 -17.02 -14.84 1.83
C THR A 787 -16.35 -16.13 2.33
N GLY A 788 -16.82 -17.28 1.86
CA GLY A 788 -16.18 -18.58 1.92
C GLY A 788 -15.11 -18.88 0.87
N SER A 789 -15.01 -18.16 -0.27
CA SER A 789 -14.08 -18.51 -1.37
C SER A 789 -13.16 -17.38 -1.86
N ILE A 790 -13.42 -16.11 -1.53
CA ILE A 790 -12.52 -15.00 -1.92
C ILE A 790 -11.23 -15.01 -1.09
N GLY A 791 -10.07 -14.97 -1.75
CA GLY A 791 -8.77 -14.98 -1.06
C GLY A 791 -8.58 -13.85 -0.03
N ALA A 792 -9.13 -12.67 -0.26
CA ALA A 792 -9.04 -11.54 0.69
C ALA A 792 -9.72 -11.84 2.05
N THR A 793 -10.80 -12.63 2.07
CA THR A 793 -11.51 -12.93 3.33
C THR A 793 -10.77 -13.96 4.17
N LEU A 794 -9.78 -14.66 3.62
CA LEU A 794 -8.99 -15.67 4.32
C LEU A 794 -8.10 -15.04 5.43
N SER A 795 -7.55 -13.85 5.21
CA SER A 795 -6.87 -13.03 6.24
C SER A 795 -7.86 -12.16 7.04
N GLY A 796 -8.84 -11.57 6.34
CA GLY A 796 -9.89 -10.74 6.95
C GLY A 796 -10.70 -11.47 8.02
N ARG A 797 -11.08 -12.74 7.78
CA ARG A 797 -11.82 -13.59 8.72
C ARG A 797 -11.00 -13.91 9.97
N ALA A 798 -9.70 -14.20 9.84
CA ALA A 798 -8.82 -14.38 10.99
C ALA A 798 -8.68 -13.09 11.82
N SER A 799 -8.68 -11.92 11.17
CA SER A 799 -8.64 -10.63 11.86
C SER A 799 -9.95 -10.34 12.58
N TYR A 800 -11.08 -10.50 11.89
CA TYR A 800 -12.44 -10.27 12.40
C TYR A 800 -12.80 -11.19 13.58
N VAL A 801 -12.62 -12.50 13.44
CA VAL A 801 -13.00 -13.50 14.46
C VAL A 801 -12.17 -13.38 15.73
N LEU A 802 -10.89 -13.00 15.60
CA LEU A 802 -9.97 -12.84 16.73
C LEU A 802 -9.96 -11.41 17.30
N GLY A 803 -10.57 -10.44 16.61
CA GLY A 803 -10.70 -9.04 17.01
C GLY A 803 -9.43 -8.19 16.81
N LEU A 804 -8.63 -8.51 15.80
CA LEU A 804 -7.35 -7.87 15.52
C LEU A 804 -7.54 -6.64 14.62
N GLU A 805 -6.92 -5.51 14.98
CA GLU A 805 -7.09 -4.22 14.28
C GLU A 805 -5.87 -3.82 13.44
N GLY A 806 -4.84 -4.67 13.36
CA GLY A 806 -3.68 -4.43 12.52
C GLY A 806 -3.92 -4.71 11.01
N PRO A 807 -2.89 -4.51 10.16
CA PRO A 807 -2.98 -4.70 8.72
C PRO A 807 -3.35 -6.16 8.37
N SER A 808 -4.43 -6.36 7.60
CA SER A 808 -4.93 -7.68 7.18
C SER A 808 -4.77 -7.92 5.67
N LEU A 809 -3.94 -8.88 5.29
CA LEU A 809 -3.47 -9.10 3.91
C LEU A 809 -3.52 -10.58 3.50
N THR A 810 -4.05 -10.85 2.31
CA THR A 810 -3.78 -12.09 1.57
C THR A 810 -2.91 -11.76 0.35
N VAL A 811 -1.90 -12.58 0.08
CA VAL A 811 -0.90 -12.39 -0.98
C VAL A 811 -0.79 -13.66 -1.82
N ASP A 812 -0.81 -13.52 -3.14
CA ASP A 812 -0.47 -14.58 -4.08
C ASP A 812 0.78 -14.19 -4.88
N THR A 813 1.88 -14.90 -4.64
CA THR A 813 3.08 -14.93 -5.50
C THR A 813 3.44 -16.39 -5.84
N ALA A 814 2.42 -17.26 -5.94
CA ALA A 814 2.53 -18.71 -6.02
C ALA A 814 3.41 -19.29 -4.90
N CYS A 815 4.43 -20.08 -5.24
CA CYS A 815 5.25 -20.83 -4.29
C CYS A 815 6.02 -19.97 -3.26
N SER A 816 6.25 -18.68 -3.53
CA SER A 816 6.94 -17.76 -2.59
C SER A 816 6.01 -17.05 -1.60
N SER A 817 4.67 -17.21 -1.73
CA SER A 817 3.68 -16.38 -1.03
C SER A 817 3.85 -16.27 0.48
N SER A 818 4.23 -17.38 1.15
CA SER A 818 4.44 -17.41 2.61
C SER A 818 5.73 -16.72 3.09
N LEU A 819 6.78 -16.68 2.28
CA LEU A 819 7.96 -15.85 2.60
C LEU A 819 7.70 -14.38 2.30
N VAL A 820 6.92 -14.08 1.25
CA VAL A 820 6.50 -12.70 0.94
C VAL A 820 5.58 -12.16 2.03
N SER A 821 4.60 -12.94 2.52
CA SER A 821 3.75 -12.55 3.65
C SER A 821 4.57 -12.34 4.94
N THR A 822 5.55 -13.21 5.21
CA THR A 822 6.50 -13.06 6.33
C THR A 822 7.38 -11.80 6.19
N HIS A 823 7.86 -11.47 4.98
CA HIS A 823 8.61 -10.25 4.71
C HIS A 823 7.77 -8.98 4.91
N LEU A 824 6.50 -8.99 4.48
CA LEU A 824 5.56 -7.89 4.70
C LEU A 824 5.22 -7.71 6.19
N ALA A 825 5.03 -8.80 6.93
CA ALA A 825 4.84 -8.79 8.37
C ALA A 825 6.04 -8.18 9.11
N CYS A 826 7.27 -8.62 8.79
CA CYS A 826 8.51 -8.03 9.32
C CYS A 826 8.65 -6.54 8.99
N THR A 827 8.24 -6.15 7.78
CA THR A 827 8.26 -4.75 7.32
C THR A 827 7.26 -3.89 8.08
N SER A 828 6.05 -4.39 8.34
CA SER A 828 5.02 -3.72 9.15
C SER A 828 5.48 -3.51 10.60
N LEU A 829 6.04 -4.55 11.22
CA LEU A 829 6.59 -4.49 12.58
C LEU A 829 7.70 -3.43 12.71
N ARG A 830 8.64 -3.37 11.76
CA ARG A 830 9.73 -2.37 11.72
C ARG A 830 9.26 -0.94 11.45
N GLN A 831 8.09 -0.77 10.85
CA GLN A 831 7.50 0.53 10.52
C GLN A 831 6.50 1.04 11.57
N GLY A 832 6.21 0.26 12.62
CA GLY A 832 5.16 0.58 13.59
C GLY A 832 3.74 0.45 13.01
N GLY A 833 3.58 -0.26 11.89
CA GLY A 833 2.26 -0.57 11.31
C GLY A 833 1.50 -1.66 12.08
N CYS A 834 2.20 -2.42 12.93
CA CYS A 834 1.64 -3.33 13.92
C CYS A 834 2.67 -3.58 15.04
N ASP A 835 2.23 -4.13 16.16
CA ASP A 835 3.07 -4.48 17.33
C ASP A 835 3.33 -5.99 17.43
N MET A 836 2.43 -6.78 16.86
CA MET A 836 2.55 -8.20 16.61
C MET A 836 2.09 -8.48 15.17
N ALA A 837 2.53 -9.58 14.57
CA ALA A 837 2.00 -10.03 13.28
C ALA A 837 1.90 -11.55 13.21
N VAL A 838 0.79 -12.07 12.71
CA VAL A 838 0.67 -13.45 12.24
C VAL A 838 1.10 -13.48 10.78
N ALA A 839 2.22 -14.14 10.46
CA ALA A 839 2.60 -14.45 9.10
C ALA A 839 2.26 -15.91 8.79
N GLY A 840 1.38 -16.13 7.81
CA GLY A 840 0.85 -17.44 7.48
C GLY A 840 0.97 -17.81 6.01
N GLY A 841 0.67 -19.07 5.70
CA GLY A 841 0.59 -19.57 4.33
C GLY A 841 -0.19 -20.88 4.25
N VAL A 842 -1.12 -20.98 3.30
CA VAL A 842 -2.04 -22.12 3.19
C VAL A 842 -2.40 -22.49 1.75
N THR A 843 -2.46 -23.78 1.46
CA THR A 843 -3.09 -24.31 0.25
C THR A 843 -3.59 -25.74 0.46
N LEU A 844 -4.78 -26.03 -0.04
CA LEU A 844 -5.35 -27.36 -0.13
C LEU A 844 -5.57 -27.71 -1.62
N MET A 845 -5.51 -28.99 -1.95
CA MET A 845 -5.70 -29.49 -3.31
C MET A 845 -7.14 -30.00 -3.44
N LEU A 846 -8.07 -29.06 -3.68
CA LEU A 846 -9.50 -29.34 -3.74
C LEU A 846 -9.98 -29.76 -5.15
N SER A 847 -9.09 -29.81 -6.14
CA SER A 847 -9.40 -30.29 -7.49
C SER A 847 -8.15 -30.83 -8.22
N PRO A 848 -8.30 -31.75 -9.19
CA PRO A 848 -7.18 -32.34 -9.93
C PRO A 848 -6.46 -31.39 -10.91
N GLY A 849 -7.04 -30.20 -11.19
CA GLY A 849 -6.61 -29.34 -12.30
C GLY A 849 -5.13 -28.96 -12.27
N LEU A 850 -4.56 -28.71 -11.10
CA LEU A 850 -3.14 -28.39 -10.95
C LEU A 850 -2.23 -29.54 -11.41
N MET A 851 -2.57 -30.80 -11.11
CA MET A 851 -1.78 -31.97 -11.50
C MET A 851 -1.83 -32.20 -13.02
N VAL A 852 -2.99 -31.96 -13.64
CA VAL A 852 -3.17 -32.03 -15.11
C VAL A 852 -2.35 -30.95 -15.81
N GLU A 853 -2.44 -29.69 -15.38
CA GLU A 853 -1.67 -28.60 -16.01
C GLU A 853 -0.15 -28.78 -15.80
N PHE A 854 0.31 -29.23 -14.64
CA PHE A 854 1.74 -29.50 -14.42
C PHE A 854 2.24 -30.79 -15.07
N THR A 855 1.37 -31.77 -15.34
CA THR A 855 1.64 -32.86 -16.31
C THR A 855 1.93 -32.25 -17.69
N ARG A 856 1.09 -31.31 -18.16
CA ARG A 856 1.29 -30.67 -19.48
C ARG A 856 2.50 -29.75 -19.57
N LEU A 857 2.91 -29.13 -18.46
CA LEU A 857 4.15 -28.36 -18.39
C LEU A 857 5.40 -29.25 -18.20
N GLY A 858 5.25 -30.58 -18.04
CA GLY A 858 6.36 -31.50 -17.76
C GLY A 858 7.03 -31.25 -16.40
N GLY A 859 6.29 -30.66 -15.45
CA GLY A 859 6.81 -30.17 -14.17
C GLY A 859 6.49 -31.02 -12.94
N ILE A 860 5.64 -32.05 -13.06
CA ILE A 860 5.23 -32.92 -11.94
C ILE A 860 6.03 -34.25 -11.92
N SER A 861 6.51 -34.67 -10.75
CA SER A 861 7.21 -35.97 -10.62
C SER A 861 6.24 -37.13 -10.85
N PRO A 862 6.59 -38.17 -11.64
CA PRO A 862 5.71 -39.32 -11.85
C PRO A 862 5.35 -40.06 -10.56
N ASP A 863 6.29 -40.15 -9.62
CA ASP A 863 6.06 -40.82 -8.33
C ASP A 863 5.40 -39.92 -7.27
N GLY A 864 5.29 -38.61 -7.50
CA GLY A 864 4.72 -37.64 -6.57
C GLY A 864 5.64 -37.20 -5.42
N SER A 865 6.90 -37.65 -5.34
CA SER A 865 7.88 -37.23 -4.32
C SER A 865 8.88 -36.20 -4.90
N CYS A 866 9.54 -35.41 -4.04
CA CYS A 866 10.52 -34.40 -4.49
C CYS A 866 11.97 -34.87 -4.25
N HIS A 867 12.61 -35.36 -5.31
CA HIS A 867 14.03 -35.76 -5.38
C HIS A 867 14.97 -34.54 -5.44
N ALA A 868 14.90 -33.67 -4.43
CA ALA A 868 15.53 -32.35 -4.47
C ALA A 868 17.07 -32.45 -4.56
N PHE A 869 17.65 -31.77 -5.55
CA PHE A 869 19.07 -31.81 -5.90
C PHE A 869 19.64 -33.20 -6.27
N SER A 870 18.82 -34.24 -6.46
CA SER A 870 19.27 -35.54 -6.97
C SER A 870 19.55 -35.51 -8.47
N ALA A 871 20.51 -36.31 -8.95
CA ALA A 871 20.88 -36.39 -10.37
C ALA A 871 19.76 -36.96 -11.27
N ASP A 872 18.90 -37.80 -10.71
CA ASP A 872 17.74 -38.42 -11.37
C ASP A 872 16.43 -37.64 -11.23
N SER A 873 16.46 -36.44 -10.63
CA SER A 873 15.30 -35.58 -10.36
C SER A 873 14.34 -35.41 -11.55
N GLN A 874 13.03 -35.62 -11.34
CA GLN A 874 12.04 -35.76 -12.44
C GLN A 874 10.96 -34.69 -12.51
N GLY A 875 10.82 -33.84 -11.49
CA GLY A 875 9.75 -32.87 -11.35
C GLY A 875 9.34 -32.69 -9.89
N THR A 876 8.38 -31.81 -9.65
CA THR A 876 7.86 -31.50 -8.32
C THR A 876 6.73 -32.44 -7.93
N GLY A 877 6.81 -33.02 -6.73
CA GLY A 877 5.67 -33.65 -6.06
C GLY A 877 4.80 -32.61 -5.34
N PHE A 878 3.51 -32.54 -5.61
CA PHE A 878 2.63 -31.53 -4.99
C PHE A 878 2.02 -31.98 -3.66
N SER A 879 1.75 -31.00 -2.79
CA SER A 879 1.31 -31.24 -1.42
C SER A 879 0.39 -30.13 -0.88
N GLU A 880 -0.44 -30.50 0.09
CA GLU A 880 -1.27 -29.60 0.90
C GLU A 880 -0.51 -29.10 2.13
N GLY A 881 -0.83 -27.91 2.65
CA GLY A 881 -0.19 -27.40 3.85
C GLY A 881 -0.81 -26.12 4.41
N SER A 882 -0.73 -25.96 5.73
CA SER A 882 -1.00 -24.72 6.46
C SER A 882 0.09 -24.48 7.49
N ALA A 883 0.56 -23.25 7.63
CA ALA A 883 1.52 -22.88 8.65
C ALA A 883 1.38 -21.39 9.03
N VAL A 884 1.73 -21.07 10.28
CA VAL A 884 1.95 -19.70 10.75
C VAL A 884 3.20 -19.60 11.62
N VAL A 885 3.82 -18.41 11.58
CA VAL A 885 4.69 -17.90 12.64
C VAL A 885 4.05 -16.64 13.22
N VAL A 886 4.10 -16.48 14.55
CA VAL A 886 3.73 -15.22 15.21
C VAL A 886 5.00 -14.44 15.49
N LEU A 887 5.00 -13.17 15.10
CA LEU A 887 6.15 -12.30 15.01
C LEU A 887 5.97 -11.05 15.89
N LYS A 888 7.04 -10.62 16.55
CA LYS A 888 7.15 -9.33 17.24
C LYS A 888 8.52 -8.72 16.99
N ARG A 889 8.70 -7.43 17.27
CA ARG A 889 10.04 -6.85 17.45
C ARG A 889 10.76 -7.57 18.60
N LEU A 890 12.05 -7.83 18.47
CA LEU A 890 12.82 -8.58 19.47
C LEU A 890 12.80 -7.88 20.82
N SER A 891 12.91 -6.55 20.83
CA SER A 891 12.75 -5.71 22.02
C SER A 891 11.41 -5.91 22.73
N ASP A 892 10.32 -6.06 21.97
CA ASP A 892 8.96 -6.21 22.51
C ASP A 892 8.70 -7.64 23.02
N ALA A 893 9.25 -8.65 22.33
CA ALA A 893 9.23 -10.03 22.81
C ALA A 893 9.97 -10.17 24.15
N GLN A 894 11.14 -9.51 24.27
CA GLN A 894 11.91 -9.46 25.51
C GLN A 894 11.19 -8.68 26.63
N ARG A 895 10.58 -7.53 26.31
CA ARG A 895 9.82 -6.72 27.28
C ARG A 895 8.62 -7.48 27.85
N ASP A 896 7.86 -8.16 27.01
CA ASP A 896 6.58 -8.77 27.38
C ASP A 896 6.74 -10.22 27.91
N GLY A 897 7.98 -10.72 27.97
CA GLY A 897 8.31 -12.04 28.50
C GLY A 897 7.85 -13.19 27.60
N ASP A 898 7.96 -13.02 26.28
CA ASP A 898 7.64 -14.06 25.30
C ASP A 898 8.78 -15.07 25.13
N THR A 899 8.45 -16.33 24.90
CA THR A 899 9.42 -17.35 24.48
C THR A 899 9.87 -17.06 23.05
N ILE A 900 11.14 -16.69 22.85
CA ILE A 900 11.71 -16.50 21.52
C ILE A 900 12.11 -17.87 20.96
N GLN A 901 11.52 -18.24 19.83
CA GLN A 901 11.78 -19.50 19.12
C GLN A 901 13.05 -19.41 18.26
N ALA A 902 13.19 -18.27 17.56
CA ALA A 902 14.30 -17.88 16.69
C ALA A 902 14.18 -16.38 16.34
N VAL A 903 15.19 -15.82 15.67
CA VAL A 903 15.25 -14.41 15.26
C VAL A 903 15.39 -14.29 13.73
N LEU A 904 14.48 -13.54 13.10
CA LEU A 904 14.58 -13.13 11.70
C LEU A 904 15.45 -11.89 11.60
N ARG A 905 16.69 -12.08 11.16
CA ARG A 905 17.70 -11.02 11.07
C ARG A 905 17.49 -10.13 9.85
N GLY A 906 17.30 -10.73 8.68
CA GLY A 906 17.10 -10.00 7.42
C GLY A 906 16.19 -10.76 6.46
N SER A 907 15.54 -10.06 5.55
CA SER A 907 14.75 -10.68 4.48
C SER A 907 14.66 -9.75 3.27
N ALA A 908 14.61 -10.36 2.09
CA ALA A 908 14.51 -9.65 0.81
C ALA A 908 13.50 -10.33 -0.11
N ILE A 909 12.94 -9.53 -1.04
CA ILE A 909 12.12 -10.00 -2.16
C ILE A 909 12.64 -9.36 -3.45
N ASN A 910 12.61 -10.09 -4.57
CA ASN A 910 12.91 -9.53 -5.90
C ASN A 910 12.17 -10.28 -7.02
N HIS A 911 12.45 -9.93 -8.28
CA HIS A 911 11.87 -10.59 -9.45
C HIS A 911 12.95 -10.97 -10.47
N GLY A 912 12.77 -12.09 -11.17
CA GLY A 912 13.65 -12.52 -12.27
C GLY A 912 13.70 -11.57 -13.48
N GLY A 913 12.71 -10.66 -13.63
CA GLY A 913 12.61 -9.72 -14.76
C GLY A 913 12.79 -10.39 -16.13
N ARG A 914 13.46 -9.69 -17.06
CA ARG A 914 13.96 -10.27 -18.32
C ARG A 914 15.34 -10.95 -18.19
N ARG A 915 15.78 -11.29 -16.97
CA ARG A 915 16.96 -12.15 -16.72
C ARG A 915 16.58 -13.64 -16.66
N ALA A 916 15.29 -13.95 -16.72
CA ALA A 916 14.76 -15.29 -16.97
C ALA A 916 14.55 -15.51 -18.47
N ALA A 917 14.72 -16.75 -18.96
CA ALA A 917 14.51 -17.08 -20.37
C ALA A 917 13.03 -17.15 -20.78
N SER A 918 12.14 -17.39 -19.83
CA SER A 918 10.67 -17.31 -19.98
C SER A 918 10.04 -16.90 -18.65
N LEU A 919 8.72 -16.64 -18.62
CA LEU A 919 8.00 -16.26 -17.40
C LEU A 919 8.17 -17.27 -16.25
N THR A 920 8.21 -18.57 -16.56
CA THR A 920 8.26 -19.66 -15.59
C THR A 920 9.67 -20.21 -15.34
N THR A 921 10.69 -19.66 -16.02
CA THR A 921 12.08 -20.09 -15.85
C THR A 921 12.73 -19.33 -14.69
N PRO A 922 13.36 -20.00 -13.70
CA PRO A 922 14.11 -19.31 -12.67
C PRO A 922 15.35 -18.59 -13.22
N SER A 923 15.86 -17.60 -12.51
CA SER A 923 17.05 -16.83 -12.91
C SER A 923 18.08 -16.82 -11.78
N GLY A 924 19.20 -17.52 -11.97
CA GLY A 924 20.27 -17.63 -10.97
C GLY A 924 20.81 -16.25 -10.56
N ALA A 925 21.04 -15.35 -11.52
CA ALA A 925 21.47 -13.97 -11.25
C ALA A 925 20.45 -13.13 -10.45
N ALA A 926 19.17 -13.53 -10.41
CA ALA A 926 18.19 -12.92 -9.50
C ALA A 926 18.23 -13.56 -8.11
N GLN A 927 18.46 -14.87 -8.01
CA GLN A 927 18.63 -15.58 -6.73
C GLN A 927 19.92 -15.15 -6.00
N VAL A 928 21.04 -15.00 -6.72
CA VAL A 928 22.30 -14.43 -6.20
C VAL A 928 22.05 -13.07 -5.56
N HIS A 929 21.45 -12.14 -6.31
CA HIS A 929 21.15 -10.79 -5.84
C HIS A 929 20.13 -10.77 -4.68
N LEU A 930 19.19 -11.72 -4.64
CA LEU A 930 18.22 -11.86 -3.55
C LEU A 930 18.90 -12.25 -2.23
N ILE A 931 19.77 -13.26 -2.27
CA ILE A 931 20.47 -13.76 -1.07
C ILE A 931 21.46 -12.70 -0.58
N GLN A 932 22.20 -12.05 -1.49
CA GLN A 932 23.05 -10.89 -1.18
C GLN A 932 22.25 -9.75 -0.54
N SER A 933 21.03 -9.46 -1.03
CA SER A 933 20.15 -8.45 -0.44
C SER A 933 19.70 -8.83 0.98
N ALA A 934 19.40 -10.11 1.24
CA ALA A 934 18.98 -10.59 2.56
C ALA A 934 20.14 -10.65 3.58
N LEU A 935 21.36 -10.94 3.11
CA LEU A 935 22.60 -10.83 3.87
C LEU A 935 22.92 -9.36 4.22
N GLY A 936 22.85 -8.47 3.24
CA GLY A 936 22.99 -7.02 3.45
C GLY A 936 21.96 -6.47 4.44
N ALA A 937 20.70 -6.91 4.33
CA ALA A 937 19.62 -6.54 5.24
C ALA A 937 19.70 -7.18 6.64
N SER A 938 20.57 -8.17 6.87
CA SER A 938 20.84 -8.74 8.20
C SER A 938 22.15 -8.24 8.82
N GLY A 939 23.02 -7.59 8.04
CA GLY A 939 24.37 -7.22 8.46
C GLY A 939 25.31 -8.42 8.61
N LEU A 940 25.07 -9.50 7.84
CA LEU A 940 25.82 -10.76 7.90
C LEU A 940 26.50 -11.06 6.56
N THR A 941 27.55 -11.89 6.60
CA THR A 941 28.32 -12.31 5.42
C THR A 941 27.98 -13.74 4.98
N PRO A 942 28.40 -14.19 3.78
CA PRO A 942 28.27 -15.60 3.38
C PRO A 942 29.04 -16.59 4.29
N SER A 943 29.98 -16.12 5.11
CA SER A 943 30.67 -16.95 6.11
C SER A 943 29.91 -17.09 7.43
N ASP A 944 28.87 -16.28 7.66
CA ASP A 944 28.04 -16.31 8.87
C ASP A 944 26.88 -17.32 8.81
N ILE A 945 26.69 -18.05 7.71
CA ILE A 945 25.53 -18.95 7.51
C ILE A 945 25.98 -20.41 7.51
N ASP A 946 25.26 -21.29 8.21
CA ASP A 946 25.67 -22.70 8.36
C ASP A 946 24.91 -23.60 7.38
N TYR A 947 23.65 -23.24 7.11
CA TYR A 947 22.65 -24.08 6.46
C TYR A 947 21.76 -23.25 5.52
N ILE A 948 21.47 -23.79 4.33
CA ILE A 948 20.43 -23.29 3.43
C ILE A 948 19.32 -24.35 3.31
N GLU A 949 18.15 -23.98 3.80
CA GLU A 949 16.91 -24.65 3.45
C GLU A 949 16.40 -24.02 2.15
N ALA A 950 16.59 -24.76 1.07
CA ALA A 950 16.48 -24.29 -0.30
C ALA A 950 15.03 -24.32 -0.82
N HIS A 951 14.80 -23.66 -1.96
CA HIS A 951 13.54 -23.82 -2.66
C HIS A 951 13.41 -25.26 -3.21
N GLY A 952 14.48 -25.84 -3.77
CA GLY A 952 14.71 -27.29 -3.90
C GLY A 952 13.49 -28.08 -4.36
N THR A 953 13.15 -27.93 -5.65
CA THR A 953 11.86 -28.35 -6.24
C THR A 953 11.89 -29.70 -6.94
N ALA A 954 13.06 -30.35 -6.99
CA ALA A 954 13.34 -31.56 -7.77
C ALA A 954 13.13 -31.37 -9.28
N THR A 955 13.34 -30.15 -9.80
CA THR A 955 13.22 -29.86 -11.23
C THR A 955 14.59 -29.81 -11.92
N LYS A 956 14.70 -30.52 -13.05
CA LYS A 956 15.94 -30.67 -13.85
C LYS A 956 16.62 -29.35 -14.26
N LEU A 957 15.87 -28.25 -14.25
CA LEU A 957 16.37 -26.90 -14.57
C LEU A 957 16.48 -26.00 -13.33
N GLY A 958 15.54 -26.09 -12.38
CA GLY A 958 15.52 -25.20 -11.21
C GLY A 958 16.58 -25.53 -10.17
N ASP A 959 16.75 -26.82 -9.85
CA ASP A 959 17.66 -27.27 -8.80
C ASP A 959 19.16 -26.99 -9.14
N PRO A 960 19.65 -27.20 -10.39
CA PRO A 960 20.99 -26.75 -10.78
C PRO A 960 21.16 -25.23 -10.79
N ILE A 961 20.11 -24.46 -11.13
CA ILE A 961 20.15 -23.00 -11.12
C ILE A 961 20.26 -22.47 -9.69
N GLU A 962 19.48 -23.02 -8.74
CA GLU A 962 19.60 -22.66 -7.32
C GLU A 962 20.95 -23.09 -6.74
N GLY A 963 21.40 -24.33 -6.98
CA GLY A 963 22.70 -24.80 -6.50
C GLY A 963 23.88 -23.98 -7.04
N THR A 964 23.82 -23.52 -8.29
CA THR A 964 24.82 -22.62 -8.87
C THR A 964 24.75 -21.22 -8.26
N ALA A 965 23.54 -20.68 -8.02
CA ALA A 965 23.37 -19.38 -7.37
C ALA A 965 23.89 -19.39 -5.91
N LEU A 966 23.71 -20.50 -5.18
CA LEU A 966 24.32 -20.72 -3.87
C LEU A 966 25.84 -20.77 -3.99
N ALA A 967 26.39 -21.58 -4.91
CA ALA A 967 27.82 -21.69 -5.13
C ALA A 967 28.48 -20.34 -5.47
N GLU A 968 27.80 -19.46 -6.23
CA GLU A 968 28.28 -18.11 -6.53
C GLU A 968 28.35 -17.22 -5.27
N VAL A 969 27.26 -17.14 -4.48
CA VAL A 969 27.19 -16.31 -3.27
C VAL A 969 28.15 -16.79 -2.17
N PHE A 970 28.29 -18.11 -2.01
CA PHE A 970 29.05 -18.72 -0.92
C PHE A 970 30.49 -19.12 -1.31
N SER A 971 30.90 -18.86 -2.55
CA SER A 971 32.24 -19.14 -3.11
C SER A 971 33.44 -18.66 -2.26
N ASN A 972 33.27 -17.59 -1.48
CA ASN A 972 34.34 -16.99 -0.67
C ASN A 972 34.40 -17.50 0.78
N ARG A 973 33.65 -18.57 1.14
CA ARG A 973 33.82 -19.27 2.44
C ARG A 973 35.23 -19.87 2.53
N SER A 974 35.82 -19.83 3.73
CA SER A 974 37.07 -20.58 3.95
C SER A 974 36.83 -22.08 3.83
N LEU A 975 37.77 -22.80 3.19
CA LEU A 975 37.84 -24.27 3.19
C LEU A 975 38.18 -24.85 4.58
N SER A 976 38.48 -23.99 5.57
CA SER A 976 38.66 -24.37 6.98
C SER A 976 37.39 -24.27 7.82
N LEU A 977 36.25 -23.90 7.22
CA LEU A 977 34.93 -23.95 7.85
C LEU A 977 34.22 -25.24 7.41
N GLU A 978 33.30 -25.71 8.26
CA GLU A 978 32.32 -26.72 7.88
C GLU A 978 31.60 -26.31 6.57
N PRO A 979 31.28 -27.27 5.69
CA PRO A 979 30.63 -26.98 4.43
C PRO A 979 29.29 -26.29 4.68
N LEU A 980 28.88 -25.43 3.75
CA LEU A 980 27.52 -24.91 3.76
C LEU A 980 26.57 -26.08 3.50
N TRP A 981 25.77 -26.43 4.51
CA TRP A 981 24.78 -27.49 4.40
C TRP A 981 23.62 -27.01 3.52
N VAL A 982 23.11 -27.89 2.66
CA VAL A 982 21.96 -27.61 1.78
C VAL A 982 20.93 -28.73 1.89
N GLY A 983 19.64 -28.37 1.95
CA GLY A 983 18.56 -29.35 1.94
C GLY A 983 17.20 -28.74 1.61
N SER A 984 16.15 -29.57 1.54
CA SER A 984 14.78 -29.13 1.28
C SER A 984 13.78 -29.96 2.11
N ALA A 985 12.85 -29.33 2.80
CA ALA A 985 11.72 -29.98 3.48
C ALA A 985 10.77 -30.69 2.51
N LYS A 986 10.83 -30.35 1.21
CA LYS A 986 9.94 -30.88 0.18
C LYS A 986 10.25 -32.34 -0.14
N SER A 987 11.44 -32.83 0.19
CA SER A 987 11.74 -34.26 0.13
C SER A 987 10.96 -35.09 1.17
N ASN A 988 10.47 -34.47 2.24
CA ASN A 988 9.66 -35.14 3.26
C ASN A 988 8.16 -34.89 3.03
N LEU A 989 7.79 -33.64 2.76
CA LEU A 989 6.39 -33.20 2.68
C LEU A 989 5.80 -33.14 1.27
N GLY A 990 6.63 -33.17 0.22
CA GLY A 990 6.29 -32.59 -1.08
C GLY A 990 6.24 -31.04 -1.05
N HIS A 991 5.91 -30.43 -2.19
CA HIS A 991 5.80 -28.99 -2.30
C HIS A 991 4.42 -28.50 -1.85
N THR A 992 4.34 -27.95 -0.63
CA THR A 992 3.12 -27.42 0.02
C THR A 992 2.65 -26.06 -0.53
N GLN A 993 2.79 -25.86 -1.85
CA GLN A 993 2.34 -24.71 -2.64
C GLN A 993 2.60 -23.34 -1.95
N ALA A 994 1.57 -22.55 -1.62
CA ALA A 994 1.78 -21.24 -0.98
C ALA A 994 2.35 -21.33 0.44
N SER A 995 2.20 -22.47 1.14
CA SER A 995 2.72 -22.73 2.48
C SER A 995 4.21 -23.15 2.49
N ALA A 996 4.79 -23.46 1.33
CA ALA A 996 6.13 -24.05 1.21
C ALA A 996 7.26 -23.26 1.88
N GLY A 997 7.19 -21.92 1.83
CA GLY A 997 8.14 -21.05 2.52
C GLY A 997 8.11 -21.19 4.04
N LEU A 998 6.91 -21.30 4.62
CA LEU A 998 6.76 -21.47 6.07
C LEU A 998 7.04 -22.91 6.53
N ALA A 999 6.75 -23.93 5.73
CA ALA A 999 7.18 -25.30 6.01
C ALA A 999 8.72 -25.38 6.12
N SER A 1000 9.42 -24.77 5.18
CA SER A 1000 10.88 -24.60 5.20
C SER A 1000 11.37 -23.77 6.41
N LEU A 1001 10.70 -22.66 6.75
CA LEU A 1001 11.06 -21.85 7.93
C LEU A 1001 10.88 -22.62 9.25
N LEU A 1002 9.77 -23.34 9.43
CA LEU A 1002 9.50 -24.16 10.61
C LEU A 1002 10.58 -25.24 10.79
N LYS A 1003 10.99 -25.93 9.70
CA LYS A 1003 12.11 -26.89 9.72
C LYS A 1003 13.39 -26.27 10.25
N VAL A 1004 13.75 -25.06 9.80
CA VAL A 1004 14.95 -24.35 10.27
C VAL A 1004 14.88 -24.00 11.75
N VAL A 1005 13.75 -23.49 12.23
CA VAL A 1005 13.59 -23.13 13.66
C VAL A 1005 13.66 -24.37 14.54
N LEU A 1006 12.99 -25.47 14.17
CA LEU A 1006 13.05 -26.73 14.91
C LEU A 1006 14.48 -27.32 14.89
N ALA A 1007 15.18 -27.25 13.76
CA ALA A 1007 16.58 -27.67 13.63
C ALA A 1007 17.54 -26.90 14.57
N MET A 1008 17.34 -25.60 14.77
CA MET A 1008 18.11 -24.79 15.73
C MET A 1008 17.82 -25.19 17.19
N GLN A 1009 16.56 -25.51 17.50
CA GLN A 1009 16.10 -25.91 18.83
C GLN A 1009 16.62 -27.30 19.22
N HIS A 1010 16.46 -28.28 18.33
CA HIS A 1010 16.92 -29.66 18.50
C HIS A 1010 18.42 -29.86 18.21
N ARG A 1011 19.08 -28.83 17.65
CA ARG A 1011 20.54 -28.81 17.39
C ARG A 1011 20.98 -29.85 16.37
N LEU A 1012 20.15 -30.07 15.34
CA LEU A 1012 20.30 -31.11 14.34
C LEU A 1012 19.72 -30.60 13.01
N ILE A 1013 20.41 -30.80 11.89
CA ILE A 1013 19.90 -30.52 10.54
C ILE A 1013 19.35 -31.84 9.96
N PRO A 1014 18.03 -31.97 9.72
CA PRO A 1014 17.44 -33.19 9.18
C PRO A 1014 17.84 -33.48 7.72
N LYS A 1015 18.05 -34.76 7.41
CA LYS A 1015 18.41 -35.22 6.05
C LYS A 1015 17.36 -34.86 4.99
N THR A 1016 17.84 -34.64 3.77
CA THR A 1016 17.04 -34.55 2.55
C THR A 1016 16.87 -35.96 1.98
N LEU A 1017 15.64 -36.34 1.65
CA LEU A 1017 15.29 -37.67 1.15
C LEU A 1017 15.38 -37.74 -0.38
N HIS A 1018 15.32 -38.97 -0.90
CA HIS A 1018 15.27 -39.27 -2.34
C HIS A 1018 16.45 -38.68 -3.14
N VAL A 1019 17.65 -38.73 -2.55
CA VAL A 1019 18.90 -38.44 -3.24
C VAL A 1019 19.61 -39.76 -3.51
N THR A 1020 19.75 -40.14 -4.78
CA THR A 1020 20.54 -41.31 -5.20
C THR A 1020 22.01 -40.93 -5.32
N GLU A 1021 22.29 -39.83 -6.03
CA GLU A 1021 23.55 -39.09 -6.00
C GLU A 1021 23.26 -37.58 -6.18
N PRO A 1022 24.01 -36.67 -5.53
CA PRO A 1022 23.83 -35.23 -5.74
C PRO A 1022 24.08 -34.84 -7.20
N THR A 1023 23.27 -33.92 -7.74
CA THR A 1023 23.31 -33.58 -9.17
C THR A 1023 24.70 -33.10 -9.60
N PRO A 1024 25.30 -33.69 -10.66
CA PRO A 1024 26.64 -33.35 -11.14
C PRO A 1024 26.69 -32.01 -11.90
N LEU A 1025 25.55 -31.33 -12.04
CA LEU A 1025 25.43 -30.01 -12.63
C LEU A 1025 25.82 -28.87 -11.65
N VAL A 1026 26.16 -29.21 -10.40
CA VAL A 1026 26.63 -28.29 -9.37
C VAL A 1026 27.98 -28.79 -8.83
N ASP A 1027 28.98 -27.91 -8.78
CA ASP A 1027 30.33 -28.24 -8.27
C ASP A 1027 30.39 -28.06 -6.75
N TRP A 1028 29.71 -28.98 -6.03
CA TRP A 1028 29.53 -28.98 -4.58
C TRP A 1028 30.87 -28.83 -3.82
N HIS A 1029 31.89 -29.58 -4.22
CA HIS A 1029 33.20 -29.58 -3.58
C HIS A 1029 33.92 -28.23 -3.74
N LYS A 1030 33.92 -27.64 -4.94
CA LYS A 1030 34.55 -26.33 -5.19
C LYS A 1030 33.85 -25.18 -4.46
N ALA A 1031 32.56 -25.31 -4.20
CA ALA A 1031 31.76 -24.32 -3.48
C ALA A 1031 31.85 -24.42 -1.94
N ASN A 1032 32.56 -25.42 -1.41
CA ASN A 1032 32.47 -25.85 -0.01
C ASN A 1032 31.01 -26.02 0.46
N MET A 1033 30.21 -26.73 -0.34
CA MET A 1033 28.79 -27.02 -0.10
C MET A 1033 28.58 -28.53 0.02
N ALA A 1034 27.69 -28.95 0.92
CA ALA A 1034 27.32 -30.34 1.10
C ALA A 1034 25.80 -30.49 1.22
N LEU A 1035 25.23 -31.43 0.46
CA LEU A 1035 23.82 -31.80 0.61
C LEU A 1035 23.67 -32.65 1.90
N VAL A 1036 22.63 -32.40 2.69
CA VAL A 1036 22.41 -33.09 3.98
C VAL A 1036 21.85 -34.50 3.71
N LEU A 1037 22.73 -35.48 3.47
CA LEU A 1037 22.36 -36.87 3.17
C LEU A 1037 22.00 -37.69 4.42
N GLU A 1038 22.61 -37.37 5.56
CA GLU A 1038 22.34 -37.94 6.89
C GLU A 1038 22.11 -36.79 7.88
N ASN A 1039 21.39 -37.05 8.99
CA ASN A 1039 21.07 -36.02 9.98
C ASN A 1039 22.36 -35.46 10.61
N GLN A 1040 22.68 -34.18 10.37
CA GLN A 1040 23.93 -33.57 10.84
C GLN A 1040 23.76 -32.91 12.20
N PRO A 1041 24.63 -33.17 13.20
CA PRO A 1041 24.68 -32.40 14.43
C PRO A 1041 24.97 -30.92 14.14
N TRP A 1042 24.24 -30.01 14.76
CA TRP A 1042 24.42 -28.56 14.62
C TRP A 1042 24.86 -27.96 15.98
N PRO A 1043 26.15 -28.12 16.36
CA PRO A 1043 26.64 -27.75 17.67
C PRO A 1043 26.70 -26.23 17.86
N SER A 1044 26.50 -25.75 19.09
CA SER A 1044 26.60 -24.33 19.47
C SER A 1044 28.05 -23.91 19.71
N THR A 1045 28.95 -24.15 18.74
CA THR A 1045 30.32 -23.64 18.76
C THR A 1045 30.41 -22.16 18.36
N HIS A 1046 29.38 -21.68 17.66
CA HIS A 1046 29.14 -20.31 17.22
C HIS A 1046 27.62 -20.09 17.13
N THR A 1047 27.19 -18.85 16.85
CA THR A 1047 25.76 -18.51 16.72
C THR A 1047 25.17 -19.10 15.45
N ARG A 1048 24.21 -20.01 15.62
CA ARG A 1048 23.65 -20.81 14.51
C ARG A 1048 22.72 -19.99 13.62
N ARG A 1049 22.92 -20.10 12.31
CA ARG A 1049 22.26 -19.27 11.30
C ARG A 1049 21.95 -20.04 10.02
N ALA A 1050 20.80 -19.74 9.42
CA ALA A 1050 20.37 -20.35 8.18
C ALA A 1050 19.67 -19.37 7.24
N GLY A 1051 19.75 -19.65 5.93
CA GLY A 1051 18.94 -19.00 4.90
C GLY A 1051 17.77 -19.88 4.48
N VAL A 1052 16.61 -19.27 4.24
CA VAL A 1052 15.39 -19.94 3.75
C VAL A 1052 14.96 -19.32 2.42
N SER A 1053 14.94 -20.12 1.35
CA SER A 1053 14.58 -19.71 -0.02
C SER A 1053 13.16 -20.14 -0.43
N SER A 1054 12.43 -19.29 -1.14
CA SER A 1054 11.30 -19.73 -1.97
C SER A 1054 11.07 -18.86 -3.20
N PHE A 1055 10.82 -19.50 -4.34
CA PHE A 1055 10.74 -18.84 -5.66
C PHE A 1055 9.39 -19.11 -6.31
N GLY A 1056 8.61 -18.06 -6.59
CA GLY A 1056 7.30 -18.19 -7.22
C GLY A 1056 7.41 -18.40 -8.72
N ILE A 1057 6.58 -19.27 -9.30
CA ILE A 1057 6.58 -19.57 -10.75
C ILE A 1057 6.28 -18.35 -11.65
N GLY A 1058 5.69 -17.28 -11.11
CA GLY A 1058 5.58 -15.98 -11.81
C GLY A 1058 6.89 -15.18 -11.87
N GLY A 1059 7.98 -15.67 -11.25
CA GLY A 1059 9.30 -15.04 -11.21
C GLY A 1059 9.59 -14.19 -9.97
N THR A 1060 8.69 -14.13 -8.98
CA THR A 1060 8.87 -13.39 -7.71
C THR A 1060 9.53 -14.27 -6.66
N ASN A 1061 10.71 -13.86 -6.19
CA ASN A 1061 11.58 -14.61 -5.30
C ASN A 1061 11.63 -13.99 -3.90
N ALA A 1062 11.76 -14.81 -2.85
CA ALA A 1062 11.92 -14.37 -1.47
C ALA A 1062 13.01 -15.18 -0.74
N HIS A 1063 13.79 -14.52 0.12
CA HIS A 1063 14.78 -15.16 0.98
C HIS A 1063 14.81 -14.52 2.36
N ILE A 1064 14.97 -15.33 3.41
CA ILE A 1064 14.98 -14.90 4.82
C ILE A 1064 16.20 -15.48 5.53
N ILE A 1065 16.93 -14.64 6.26
CA ILE A 1065 18.03 -15.05 7.15
C ILE A 1065 17.51 -15.20 8.58
N VAL A 1066 17.66 -16.41 9.11
CA VAL A 1066 17.24 -16.84 10.45
C VAL A 1066 18.49 -17.03 11.32
N GLU A 1067 18.41 -16.60 12.57
CA GLU A 1067 19.39 -16.82 13.63
C GLU A 1067 18.69 -17.51 14.81
N GLU A 1068 19.44 -18.33 15.57
CA GLU A 1068 18.89 -18.97 16.75
C GLU A 1068 18.41 -17.96 17.81
N ALA A 1069 17.51 -18.40 18.70
CA ALA A 1069 17.05 -17.56 19.79
C ALA A 1069 18.24 -17.08 20.66
N PRO A 1070 18.26 -15.81 21.12
CA PRO A 1070 19.28 -15.36 22.05
C PRO A 1070 19.21 -16.24 23.32
N PRO A 1071 20.35 -16.55 23.96
CA PRO A 1071 20.35 -17.35 25.18
C PRO A 1071 19.46 -16.65 26.21
N SER A 1072 18.42 -17.34 26.68
CA SER A 1072 17.53 -16.82 27.71
C SER A 1072 18.38 -16.25 28.85
N PRO A 1073 18.14 -14.99 29.29
CA PRO A 1073 18.90 -14.41 30.38
C PRO A 1073 18.81 -15.37 31.55
N SER A 1074 19.96 -15.87 32.01
CA SER A 1074 19.99 -16.91 33.02
C SER A 1074 19.13 -16.44 34.19
N THR A 1075 18.14 -17.23 34.59
CA THR A 1075 17.44 -17.02 35.85
C THR A 1075 18.43 -17.34 36.95
N VAL A 1076 19.31 -16.36 37.22
CA VAL A 1076 20.07 -16.22 38.46
C VAL A 1076 19.09 -16.54 39.57
N SER A 1077 19.51 -17.40 40.49
CA SER A 1077 18.70 -17.86 41.62
C SER A 1077 18.50 -16.76 42.66
N VAL A 1078 17.88 -15.66 42.22
CA VAL A 1078 17.33 -14.59 43.04
C VAL A 1078 16.26 -15.25 43.90
N HIS A 1079 16.66 -15.57 45.12
CA HIS A 1079 16.02 -16.50 46.05
C HIS A 1079 16.28 -17.99 45.77
N SER A 1080 17.54 -18.39 46.00
CA SER A 1080 17.91 -19.73 46.49
C SER A 1080 17.29 -20.07 47.87
N ASN A 1081 16.63 -19.11 48.53
CA ASN A 1081 15.53 -19.41 49.44
C ASN A 1081 14.42 -20.09 48.64
N ALA A 1082 14.46 -21.43 48.59
CA ALA A 1082 13.39 -22.22 48.00
C ALA A 1082 12.04 -21.73 48.54
N ARG A 1083 11.19 -21.18 47.66
CA ARG A 1083 9.77 -20.98 47.99
C ARG A 1083 9.29 -22.36 48.46
N PRO A 1084 8.72 -22.50 49.67
CA PRO A 1084 8.17 -23.79 50.08
C PRO A 1084 7.04 -24.10 49.10
N SER A 1085 7.30 -25.05 48.19
CA SER A 1085 6.40 -25.32 47.06
C SER A 1085 4.99 -25.47 47.61
N PRO A 1086 4.01 -24.70 47.12
CA PRO A 1086 2.65 -24.78 47.64
C PRO A 1086 2.23 -26.24 47.46
N SER A 1087 1.92 -26.92 48.57
CA SER A 1087 1.75 -28.39 48.60
C SER A 1087 0.53 -28.90 47.83
N MET A 1088 -0.09 -28.02 47.05
CA MET A 1088 -1.26 -28.12 46.21
C MET A 1088 -1.10 -27.05 45.11
N VAL A 1089 -0.97 -27.46 43.86
CA VAL A 1089 -0.96 -26.60 42.67
C VAL A 1089 -2.31 -26.73 41.95
N SER A 1090 -2.81 -25.64 41.36
CA SER A 1090 -4.11 -25.62 40.67
C SER A 1090 -3.93 -25.55 39.15
N PHE A 1091 -4.43 -26.56 38.44
CA PHE A 1091 -4.41 -26.64 36.99
C PHE A 1091 -5.83 -26.41 36.46
N VAL A 1092 -6.05 -25.28 35.77
CA VAL A 1092 -7.36 -24.92 35.22
C VAL A 1092 -7.41 -25.31 33.74
N VAL A 1093 -8.43 -26.04 33.33
CA VAL A 1093 -8.73 -26.31 31.92
C VAL A 1093 -10.14 -25.86 31.59
N SER A 1094 -10.35 -25.39 30.36
CA SER A 1094 -11.64 -24.90 29.91
C SER A 1094 -12.00 -25.35 28.49
N GLY A 1095 -13.28 -25.25 28.13
CA GLY A 1095 -13.78 -25.48 26.79
C GLY A 1095 -15.13 -24.78 26.59
N GLN A 1096 -15.51 -24.52 25.34
CA GLN A 1096 -16.83 -23.92 25.04
C GLN A 1096 -17.98 -24.89 25.34
N ASN A 1097 -17.76 -26.18 25.07
CA ASN A 1097 -18.70 -27.28 25.32
C ASN A 1097 -18.00 -28.42 26.11
N ASN A 1098 -18.78 -29.41 26.56
CA ASN A 1098 -18.28 -30.51 27.40
C ASN A 1098 -17.31 -31.44 26.64
N ALA A 1099 -17.49 -31.64 25.34
CA ALA A 1099 -16.60 -32.48 24.53
C ALA A 1099 -15.22 -31.82 24.36
N ALA A 1100 -15.18 -30.53 24.05
CA ALA A 1100 -13.95 -29.74 23.99
C ALA A 1100 -13.21 -29.72 25.33
N LEU A 1101 -13.91 -29.47 26.44
CA LEU A 1101 -13.34 -29.53 27.80
C LEU A 1101 -12.71 -30.91 28.09
N HIS A 1102 -13.42 -31.99 27.76
CA HIS A 1102 -12.95 -33.36 27.95
C HIS A 1102 -11.76 -33.70 27.02
N GLN A 1103 -11.72 -33.16 25.80
CA GLN A 1103 -10.57 -33.27 24.90
C GLN A 1103 -9.35 -32.51 25.45
N GLN A 1104 -9.53 -31.34 26.08
CA GLN A 1104 -8.44 -30.62 26.74
C GLN A 1104 -7.90 -31.37 27.98
N VAL A 1105 -8.77 -32.02 28.77
CA VAL A 1105 -8.33 -32.96 29.83
C VAL A 1105 -7.48 -34.09 29.23
N LYS A 1106 -7.88 -34.67 28.09
CA LYS A 1106 -7.12 -35.71 27.39
C LYS A 1106 -5.78 -35.22 26.82
N LYS A 1107 -5.74 -34.02 26.23
CA LYS A 1107 -4.49 -33.37 25.77
C LYS A 1107 -3.54 -33.15 26.95
N LEU A 1108 -4.02 -32.60 28.06
CA LEU A 1108 -3.21 -32.35 29.26
C LEU A 1108 -2.73 -33.65 29.94
N HIS A 1109 -3.58 -34.69 29.97
CA HIS A 1109 -3.20 -36.02 30.47
C HIS A 1109 -2.04 -36.61 29.65
N ARG A 1110 -2.16 -36.64 28.31
CA ARG A 1110 -1.11 -37.11 27.39
C ARG A 1110 0.19 -36.31 27.54
N HIS A 1111 0.08 -34.99 27.64
CA HIS A 1111 1.23 -34.10 27.86
C HIS A 1111 2.00 -34.49 29.13
N PHE A 1112 1.33 -34.68 30.27
CA PHE A 1112 2.00 -35.13 31.49
C PHE A 1112 2.46 -36.60 31.46
N GLN A 1113 1.82 -37.48 30.69
CA GLN A 1113 2.31 -38.85 30.48
C GLN A 1113 3.67 -38.83 29.77
N ASN A 1114 3.79 -38.08 28.68
CA ASN A 1114 5.00 -38.05 27.85
C ASN A 1114 6.12 -37.15 28.41
N ALA A 1115 5.79 -36.15 29.23
CA ALA A 1115 6.78 -35.20 29.77
C ALA A 1115 7.81 -35.85 30.71
N ILE A 1116 9.04 -35.98 30.24
CA ILE A 1116 10.23 -36.28 31.06
C ILE A 1116 10.55 -35.02 31.90
N PRO A 1117 10.58 -35.09 33.25
CA PRO A 1117 10.92 -33.92 34.06
C PRO A 1117 12.36 -33.46 33.83
N THR A 1118 12.54 -32.20 33.45
CA THR A 1118 13.86 -31.56 33.37
C THR A 1118 14.40 -31.29 34.77
N ASN A 1119 15.64 -31.72 35.03
CA ASN A 1119 16.28 -31.54 36.34
C ASN A 1119 16.43 -30.05 36.70
N GLY A 1120 15.64 -29.57 37.66
CA GLY A 1120 15.80 -28.24 38.28
C GLY A 1120 14.69 -27.21 38.03
N SER A 1121 13.67 -27.52 37.23
CA SER A 1121 12.52 -26.61 36.98
C SER A 1121 11.26 -27.00 37.78
N ASP A 1122 10.46 -26.04 38.22
CA ASP A 1122 9.09 -26.28 38.73
C ASP A 1122 8.10 -26.45 37.57
N TYR A 1123 8.30 -27.53 36.81
CA TYR A 1123 7.52 -27.87 35.62
C TYR A 1123 6.00 -27.94 35.89
N LEU A 1124 5.61 -28.31 37.12
CA LEU A 1124 4.21 -28.31 37.55
C LEU A 1124 3.69 -26.88 37.74
N GLY A 1125 4.46 -26.02 38.40
CA GLY A 1125 4.18 -24.58 38.51
C GLY A 1125 4.10 -23.88 37.15
N ASP A 1126 5.03 -24.15 36.23
CA ASP A 1126 5.10 -23.52 34.91
C ASP A 1126 3.90 -23.88 34.02
N VAL A 1127 3.49 -25.16 34.00
CA VAL A 1127 2.28 -25.60 33.28
C VAL A 1127 1.01 -25.05 33.93
N ALA A 1128 0.93 -25.02 35.27
CA ALA A 1128 -0.21 -24.44 35.99
C ALA A 1128 -0.34 -22.93 35.72
N TYR A 1129 0.76 -22.19 35.75
CA TYR A 1129 0.82 -20.76 35.41
C TYR A 1129 0.38 -20.52 33.95
N SER A 1130 0.90 -21.32 33.02
CA SER A 1130 0.53 -21.23 31.59
C SER A 1130 -0.96 -21.48 31.36
N LEU A 1131 -1.54 -22.50 32.02
CA LEU A 1131 -2.97 -22.78 31.99
C LEU A 1131 -3.82 -21.69 32.64
N ALA A 1132 -3.33 -21.05 33.71
CA ALA A 1132 -4.06 -20.01 34.43
C ALA A 1132 -4.01 -18.63 33.74
N VAL A 1133 -2.86 -18.25 33.15
CA VAL A 1133 -2.59 -16.87 32.72
C VAL A 1133 -2.42 -16.72 31.20
N LYS A 1134 -1.94 -17.75 30.50
CA LYS A 1134 -1.60 -17.70 29.06
C LYS A 1134 -2.65 -18.43 28.19
N ARG A 1135 -3.89 -18.60 28.68
CA ARG A 1135 -5.00 -19.31 28.00
C ARG A 1135 -6.33 -18.59 28.15
N THR A 1136 -7.19 -18.69 27.15
CA THR A 1136 -8.55 -18.13 27.19
C THR A 1136 -9.47 -19.02 28.02
N HIS A 1137 -10.24 -18.44 28.95
CA HIS A 1137 -11.02 -19.20 29.93
C HIS A 1137 -12.50 -19.31 29.54
N PHE A 1138 -12.83 -20.34 28.75
CA PHE A 1138 -14.17 -20.59 28.24
C PHE A 1138 -15.20 -20.98 29.33
N ARG A 1139 -16.48 -21.09 28.94
CA ARG A 1139 -17.63 -21.24 29.85
C ARG A 1139 -17.66 -22.55 30.65
N ARG A 1140 -17.20 -23.68 30.09
CA ARG A 1140 -17.06 -24.95 30.83
C ARG A 1140 -15.64 -25.02 31.40
N ARG A 1141 -15.50 -25.26 32.70
CA ARG A 1141 -14.21 -25.25 33.41
C ARG A 1141 -14.10 -26.39 34.40
N LEU A 1142 -12.90 -26.99 34.46
CA LEU A 1142 -12.45 -27.87 35.54
C LEU A 1142 -11.18 -27.27 36.15
N ALA A 1143 -11.08 -27.26 37.47
CA ALA A 1143 -9.85 -26.95 38.19
C ALA A 1143 -9.39 -28.18 38.97
N PHE A 1144 -8.19 -28.66 38.69
CA PHE A 1144 -7.56 -29.79 39.35
C PHE A 1144 -6.57 -29.26 40.40
N ILE A 1145 -6.85 -29.51 41.69
CA ILE A 1145 -5.90 -29.24 42.77
C ILE A 1145 -5.10 -30.52 43.01
N ALA A 1146 -3.79 -30.48 42.75
CA ALA A 1146 -2.92 -31.65 42.85
C ALA A 1146 -1.66 -31.35 43.66
N ASN A 1147 -1.20 -32.32 44.47
CA ASN A 1147 0.00 -32.16 45.30
C ASN A 1147 1.29 -32.41 44.49
N ASP A 1148 1.22 -33.27 43.48
CA ASP A 1148 2.34 -33.74 42.66
C ASP A 1148 1.87 -34.25 41.28
N LYS A 1149 2.82 -34.67 40.43
CA LYS A 1149 2.55 -35.18 39.07
C LYS A 1149 1.69 -36.45 39.06
N ALA A 1150 1.85 -37.37 40.02
CA ALA A 1150 1.11 -38.63 40.06
C ALA A 1150 -0.33 -38.44 40.54
N ASP A 1151 -0.54 -37.58 41.54
CA ASP A 1151 -1.87 -37.13 41.98
C ASP A 1151 -2.62 -36.40 40.85
N LEU A 1152 -1.92 -35.54 40.09
CA LEU A 1152 -2.48 -34.88 38.91
C LEU A 1152 -2.85 -35.88 37.81
N LEU A 1153 -1.95 -36.78 37.43
CA LEU A 1153 -2.22 -37.82 36.41
C LEU A 1153 -3.42 -38.69 36.80
N LYS A 1154 -3.51 -39.13 38.06
CA LYS A 1154 -4.65 -39.92 38.57
C LYS A 1154 -5.98 -39.16 38.43
N LYS A 1155 -6.00 -37.88 38.77
CA LYS A 1155 -7.21 -37.04 38.65
C LYS A 1155 -7.58 -36.78 37.18
N LEU A 1156 -6.59 -36.47 36.32
CA LEU A 1156 -6.81 -36.28 34.89
C LEU A 1156 -7.35 -37.55 34.21
N ALA A 1157 -6.79 -38.73 34.49
CA ALA A 1157 -7.29 -40.02 33.99
C ALA A 1157 -8.76 -40.23 34.37
N SER A 1158 -9.11 -40.05 35.66
CA SER A 1158 -10.49 -40.24 36.13
C SER A 1158 -11.53 -39.32 35.46
N CYS A 1159 -11.11 -38.14 34.96
CA CYS A 1159 -11.96 -37.24 34.18
C CYS A 1159 -11.89 -37.49 32.66
N ALA A 1160 -10.83 -38.13 32.17
CA ALA A 1160 -10.67 -38.55 30.77
C ALA A 1160 -11.50 -39.81 30.43
N ASP A 1161 -11.73 -40.68 31.41
CA ASP A 1161 -12.44 -41.96 31.17
C ASP A 1161 -13.96 -41.87 31.47
N ALA A 1162 -14.41 -40.76 32.06
CA ALA A 1162 -15.83 -40.52 32.36
C ALA A 1162 -16.68 -40.28 31.09
N GLN A 1163 -17.95 -40.73 31.10
CA GLN A 1163 -18.89 -40.50 30.00
C GLN A 1163 -19.33 -39.03 29.91
N MET A 1164 -19.68 -38.58 28.69
CA MET A 1164 -20.12 -37.20 28.42
C MET A 1164 -21.47 -36.89 29.08
N GLY A 1165 -21.43 -36.36 30.29
CA GLY A 1165 -22.61 -35.86 31.02
C GLY A 1165 -22.50 -36.06 32.53
N GLU A 1166 -21.86 -37.15 32.96
CA GLU A 1166 -21.86 -37.59 34.37
C GLU A 1166 -20.53 -37.29 35.09
N LEU A 1167 -20.00 -36.09 34.90
CA LEU A 1167 -18.86 -35.58 35.69
C LEU A 1167 -19.31 -35.22 37.12
N GLN A 1168 -19.46 -36.23 37.98
CA GLN A 1168 -19.21 -36.07 39.41
C GLN A 1168 -17.68 -35.99 39.62
N PRO A 1169 -17.13 -34.81 39.94
CA PRO A 1169 -15.68 -34.67 40.07
C PRO A 1169 -15.17 -35.36 41.35
N PRO A 1170 -14.02 -36.06 41.30
CA PRO A 1170 -13.41 -36.62 42.50
C PRO A 1170 -12.86 -35.53 43.42
N ALA A 1171 -12.57 -35.88 44.68
CA ALA A 1171 -12.05 -34.94 45.67
C ALA A 1171 -10.77 -34.21 45.17
N GLY A 1172 -10.78 -32.88 45.25
CA GLY A 1172 -9.74 -32.02 44.70
C GLY A 1172 -9.95 -31.58 43.25
N VAL A 1173 -11.05 -31.97 42.59
CA VAL A 1173 -11.46 -31.44 41.29
C VAL A 1173 -12.71 -30.59 41.46
N ILE A 1174 -12.72 -29.37 40.91
CA ILE A 1174 -13.83 -28.41 41.00
C ILE A 1174 -14.43 -28.22 39.61
N HIS A 1175 -15.76 -28.34 39.49
CA HIS A 1175 -16.50 -28.30 38.22
C HIS A 1175 -17.59 -27.22 38.25
N SER A 1176 -17.60 -26.31 37.27
CA SER A 1176 -18.65 -25.29 37.13
C SER A 1176 -19.77 -25.75 36.20
N THR A 1177 -20.94 -26.07 36.76
CA THR A 1177 -22.10 -26.60 36.02
C THR A 1177 -23.20 -25.57 35.73
N LYS A 1178 -23.43 -24.61 36.64
CA LYS A 1178 -24.56 -23.66 36.56
C LYS A 1178 -24.34 -22.59 35.49
N MET A 1179 -25.26 -22.50 34.53
CA MET A 1179 -25.17 -21.56 33.40
C MET A 1179 -25.68 -20.14 33.71
N GLU A 1180 -26.48 -19.98 34.76
CA GLU A 1180 -27.35 -18.81 34.99
C GLU A 1180 -26.63 -17.48 35.34
N TYR A 1181 -25.34 -17.53 35.70
CA TYR A 1181 -24.61 -16.39 36.30
C TYR A 1181 -23.61 -15.73 35.35
N ALA A 1182 -23.35 -16.30 34.17
CA ALA A 1182 -22.32 -15.81 33.26
C ALA A 1182 -22.63 -14.43 32.66
N ASP A 1183 -23.89 -14.18 32.28
CA ASP A 1183 -24.29 -12.99 31.51
C ASP A 1183 -24.73 -11.80 32.39
N ARG A 1184 -24.66 -11.91 33.73
CA ARG A 1184 -25.07 -10.85 34.67
C ARG A 1184 -23.93 -10.04 35.28
N GLY A 1185 -22.68 -10.46 35.06
CA GLY A 1185 -21.52 -9.98 35.81
C GLY A 1185 -21.47 -10.59 37.22
N LEU A 1186 -20.29 -11.07 37.62
CA LEU A 1186 -20.08 -11.60 38.97
C LEU A 1186 -19.78 -10.46 39.94
N HIS A 1187 -20.82 -9.96 40.61
CA HIS A 1187 -20.66 -9.02 41.73
C HIS A 1187 -20.06 -9.76 42.93
N LEU A 1188 -18.78 -9.49 43.21
CA LEU A 1188 -18.10 -10.01 44.39
C LEU A 1188 -18.64 -9.31 45.65
N ALA A 1189 -19.30 -10.07 46.52
CA ALA A 1189 -19.67 -9.64 47.87
C ALA A 1189 -18.71 -10.27 48.88
N MET A 1190 -17.87 -9.43 49.52
CA MET A 1190 -17.03 -9.85 50.63
C MET A 1190 -17.86 -9.88 51.92
N LEU A 1191 -17.84 -11.02 52.62
CA LEU A 1191 -18.59 -11.25 53.85
C LEU A 1191 -17.64 -11.34 55.04
N PHE A 1192 -17.42 -10.20 55.68
CA PHE A 1192 -16.63 -10.06 56.90
C PHE A 1192 -17.37 -10.72 58.09
N THR A 1193 -16.65 -11.47 58.91
CA THR A 1193 -17.25 -12.28 59.98
C THR A 1193 -17.20 -11.57 61.32
N GLY A 1194 -18.24 -11.80 62.14
CA GLY A 1194 -18.26 -11.32 63.51
C GLY A 1194 -17.34 -12.12 64.44
N GLN A 1195 -17.11 -11.57 65.63
CA GLN A 1195 -16.47 -12.28 66.75
C GLN A 1195 -17.14 -13.65 66.97
N GLY A 1196 -16.33 -14.70 67.08
CA GLY A 1196 -16.75 -16.10 67.00
C GLY A 1196 -16.04 -16.90 65.90
N SER A 1197 -15.38 -16.24 64.94
CA SER A 1197 -14.56 -16.87 63.90
C SER A 1197 -13.07 -17.00 64.25
N GLN A 1198 -12.61 -16.35 65.34
CA GLN A 1198 -11.20 -16.38 65.74
C GLN A 1198 -10.75 -17.78 66.16
N ARG A 1199 -9.51 -18.14 65.80
CA ARG A 1199 -8.89 -19.42 66.19
C ARG A 1199 -7.37 -19.31 66.21
N LEU A 1200 -6.73 -20.10 67.07
CA LEU A 1200 -5.27 -20.22 67.09
C LEU A 1200 -4.73 -20.65 65.71
N GLY A 1201 -3.61 -20.05 65.32
CA GLY A 1201 -2.96 -20.32 64.03
C GLY A 1201 -3.71 -19.80 62.81
N MET A 1202 -4.71 -18.94 62.95
CA MET A 1202 -5.28 -18.21 61.80
C MET A 1202 -4.23 -17.29 61.15
N GLY A 1203 -4.29 -17.14 59.82
CA GLY A 1203 -3.27 -16.44 59.04
C GLY A 1203 -1.88 -17.12 58.95
N LYS A 1204 -1.46 -17.93 59.94
CA LYS A 1204 -0.06 -18.39 60.12
C LYS A 1204 0.58 -19.00 58.86
N ARG A 1205 -0.12 -19.92 58.18
CA ARG A 1205 0.36 -20.55 56.93
C ARG A 1205 0.36 -19.60 55.74
N LEU A 1206 -0.60 -18.67 55.66
CA LEU A 1206 -0.66 -17.66 54.59
C LEU A 1206 0.48 -16.65 54.74
N TYR A 1207 0.72 -16.16 55.96
CA TYR A 1207 1.85 -15.29 56.31
C TYR A 1207 3.20 -15.94 55.99
N GLN A 1208 3.35 -17.25 56.20
CA GLN A 1208 4.56 -17.99 55.86
C GLN A 1208 4.79 -18.09 54.33
N VAL A 1209 3.74 -18.34 53.55
CA VAL A 1209 3.83 -18.65 52.11
C VAL A 1209 3.73 -17.42 51.20
N TYR A 1210 2.90 -16.43 51.54
CA TYR A 1210 2.51 -15.31 50.67
C TYR A 1210 2.99 -13.96 51.22
N PRO A 1211 4.01 -13.32 50.60
CA PRO A 1211 4.52 -12.02 51.03
C PRO A 1211 3.47 -10.89 51.04
N THR A 1212 2.47 -10.93 50.15
CA THR A 1212 1.39 -9.93 50.11
C THR A 1212 0.50 -10.01 51.35
N PHE A 1213 0.04 -11.21 51.71
CA PHE A 1213 -0.72 -11.47 52.93
C PHE A 1213 0.10 -11.10 54.18
N ARG A 1214 1.40 -11.46 54.18
CA ARG A 1214 2.33 -11.08 55.26
C ARG A 1214 2.35 -9.57 55.46
N LYS A 1215 2.65 -8.80 54.41
CA LYS A 1215 2.75 -7.34 54.49
C LYS A 1215 1.43 -6.72 54.96
N ALA A 1216 0.30 -7.15 54.39
CA ALA A 1216 -1.02 -6.65 54.79
C ALA A 1216 -1.33 -6.93 56.26
N LEU A 1217 -1.03 -8.15 56.74
CA LEU A 1217 -1.21 -8.51 58.15
C LEU A 1217 -0.29 -7.68 59.08
N GLU A 1218 0.99 -7.52 58.72
CA GLU A 1218 1.94 -6.69 59.48
C GLU A 1218 1.51 -5.22 59.54
N GLU A 1219 1.03 -4.68 58.41
CA GLU A 1219 0.54 -3.31 58.29
C GLU A 1219 -0.71 -3.06 59.14
N VAL A 1220 -1.68 -3.99 59.16
CA VAL A 1220 -2.89 -3.87 59.99
C VAL A 1220 -2.61 -4.12 61.48
N VAL A 1221 -1.75 -5.09 61.82
CA VAL A 1221 -1.32 -5.36 63.21
C VAL A 1221 -0.65 -4.13 63.85
N ALA A 1222 0.10 -3.34 63.07
CA ALA A 1222 0.80 -2.16 63.57
C ALA A 1222 -0.12 -1.07 64.15
N TYR A 1223 -1.43 -1.09 63.85
CA TYR A 1223 -2.42 -0.16 64.43
C TYR A 1223 -2.88 -0.55 65.85
N PHE A 1224 -2.43 -1.69 66.40
CA PHE A 1224 -2.79 -2.16 67.75
C PHE A 1224 -1.62 -2.20 68.75
N PRO A 1225 -0.78 -1.14 68.88
CA PRO A 1225 0.41 -1.15 69.73
C PRO A 1225 0.11 -1.06 71.24
N SER A 1226 -1.15 -0.84 71.62
CA SER A 1226 -1.59 -0.67 73.02
C SER A 1226 -2.06 -1.97 73.70
N LEU A 1227 -1.89 -3.12 73.04
CA LEU A 1227 -2.22 -4.42 73.62
C LEU A 1227 -1.12 -4.90 74.58
N GLU A 1228 -1.52 -5.57 75.66
CA GLU A 1228 -0.62 -6.07 76.72
C GLU A 1228 0.36 -7.16 76.22
N THR A 1229 0.07 -7.76 75.07
CA THR A 1229 0.91 -8.75 74.38
C THR A 1229 0.78 -8.54 72.87
N PRO A 1230 1.84 -8.66 72.05
CA PRO A 1230 1.75 -8.47 70.60
C PRO A 1230 0.72 -9.38 69.93
N LEU A 1231 -0.11 -8.79 69.05
CA LEU A 1231 -1.28 -9.47 68.48
C LEU A 1231 -0.94 -10.77 67.74
N LEU A 1232 0.18 -10.81 67.01
CA LEU A 1232 0.66 -12.01 66.32
C LEU A 1232 1.11 -13.12 67.27
N GLU A 1233 1.65 -12.78 68.44
CA GLU A 1233 2.02 -13.78 69.46
C GLU A 1233 0.77 -14.45 70.01
N VAL A 1234 -0.27 -13.67 70.32
CA VAL A 1234 -1.59 -14.18 70.76
C VAL A 1234 -2.28 -15.02 69.68
N MET A 1235 -2.29 -14.56 68.42
CA MET A 1235 -2.88 -15.30 67.30
C MET A 1235 -2.23 -16.66 67.03
N TRP A 1236 -0.93 -16.78 67.32
CA TRP A 1236 -0.12 -17.94 66.94
C TRP A 1236 0.46 -18.73 68.12
N ALA A 1237 0.03 -18.39 69.34
CA ALA A 1237 0.41 -18.98 70.61
C ALA A 1237 0.20 -20.51 70.64
N GLU A 1238 0.96 -21.18 71.51
CA GLU A 1238 0.78 -22.61 71.75
C GLU A 1238 -0.54 -22.88 72.49
N HIS A 1239 -1.19 -23.98 72.14
CA HIS A 1239 -2.48 -24.35 72.70
C HIS A 1239 -2.35 -24.59 74.22
N GLN A 1240 -3.31 -24.07 75.00
CA GLN A 1240 -3.32 -24.05 76.48
C GLN A 1240 -2.38 -23.02 77.17
N SER A 1241 -1.53 -22.28 76.44
CA SER A 1241 -0.77 -21.16 77.01
C SER A 1241 -1.67 -20.02 77.51
N ASP A 1242 -1.15 -19.17 78.41
CA ASP A 1242 -1.90 -17.98 78.87
C ASP A 1242 -2.11 -16.94 77.76
N ALA A 1243 -1.13 -16.80 76.85
CA ALA A 1243 -1.28 -15.97 75.65
C ALA A 1243 -2.43 -16.46 74.75
N ALA A 1244 -2.62 -17.78 74.61
CA ALA A 1244 -3.74 -18.33 73.83
C ALA A 1244 -5.12 -17.98 74.43
N LYS A 1245 -5.23 -17.80 75.75
CA LYS A 1245 -6.47 -17.37 76.42
C LYS A 1245 -6.82 -15.91 76.14
N LEU A 1246 -5.85 -15.08 75.77
CA LEU A 1246 -6.10 -13.69 75.41
C LEU A 1246 -6.97 -13.57 74.15
N LEU A 1247 -6.85 -14.51 73.20
CA LEU A 1247 -7.58 -14.50 71.94
C LEU A 1247 -9.11 -14.60 72.10
N ASP A 1248 -9.61 -15.07 73.25
CA ASP A 1248 -11.05 -15.10 73.56
C ASP A 1248 -11.56 -13.77 74.16
N ARG A 1249 -10.66 -12.88 74.61
CA ARG A 1249 -11.05 -11.51 75.03
C ARG A 1249 -11.39 -10.67 73.80
N THR A 1250 -12.47 -9.89 73.88
CA THR A 1250 -12.92 -9.01 72.78
C THR A 1250 -11.86 -8.05 72.27
N ASP A 1251 -11.00 -7.52 73.14
CA ASP A 1251 -9.93 -6.58 72.81
C ASP A 1251 -8.75 -7.21 72.04
N TYR A 1252 -8.66 -8.54 71.98
CA TYR A 1252 -7.76 -9.26 71.07
C TYR A 1252 -8.53 -9.90 69.90
N ALA A 1253 -9.70 -10.49 70.16
CA ALA A 1253 -10.50 -11.19 69.17
C ALA A 1253 -10.88 -10.29 67.98
N GLN A 1254 -11.34 -9.05 68.25
CA GLN A 1254 -11.76 -8.13 67.18
C GLN A 1254 -10.58 -7.62 66.34
N PRO A 1255 -9.47 -7.11 66.93
CA PRO A 1255 -8.25 -6.81 66.17
C PRO A 1255 -7.69 -8.00 65.39
N ALA A 1256 -7.72 -9.21 65.96
CA ALA A 1256 -7.17 -10.40 65.33
C ALA A 1256 -7.99 -10.84 64.10
N ILE A 1257 -9.32 -10.83 64.20
CA ILE A 1257 -10.22 -11.10 63.06
C ILE A 1257 -10.02 -10.02 62.00
N PHE A 1258 -10.13 -8.73 62.38
CA PHE A 1258 -9.96 -7.60 61.46
C PHE A 1258 -8.62 -7.65 60.71
N SER A 1259 -7.52 -7.93 61.40
CA SER A 1259 -6.19 -8.06 60.79
C SER A 1259 -6.11 -9.20 59.77
N VAL A 1260 -6.78 -10.33 60.03
CA VAL A 1260 -6.83 -11.45 59.07
C VAL A 1260 -7.75 -11.14 57.90
N GLU A 1261 -8.92 -10.56 58.13
CA GLU A 1261 -9.92 -10.32 57.08
C GLU A 1261 -9.57 -9.14 56.16
N VAL A 1262 -8.75 -8.19 56.61
CA VAL A 1262 -8.18 -7.13 55.75
C VAL A 1262 -6.94 -7.62 54.98
N ALA A 1263 -6.30 -8.71 55.42
CA ALA A 1263 -5.15 -9.31 54.74
C ALA A 1263 -5.52 -10.41 53.72
N LEU A 1264 -6.76 -10.94 53.75
CA LEU A 1264 -7.30 -11.99 52.87
C LEU A 1264 -7.75 -11.46 51.49
#